data_AF-A0A939URD0-F1
#
_entry.id   AF-A0A939URD0-F1
#
_cell.length_a   1.000
_cell.length_b   1.000
_cell.length_c   1.000
_cell.angle_alpha   90.00
_cell.angle_beta   90.00
_cell.angle_gamma   90.00
#
_symmetry.space_group_name_H-M   'P 1'
#
loop_
_entity.id
_entity.type
_entity.pdbx_description
1 polymer ?
#
loop_
_entity_poly.entity_id
_entity_poly.type
_entity_poly.pdbx_seq_one_letter_code
_entity_poly.pdbx_strand_id
1 'polypeptide(L)'
;MNIISSKRFIVIIALVLAVVMAATMTLTVTNVSYAENETILDESSLVIGHVSDIHYFPLAQCYRGVDDPGYENSDFFYSLTGDTKLVLESGMVLGKLVKSIIADAKAGKAPHYFVASGDLSKNGERLALIDVANSLRYLQNEVRKVAGYDDFQVFALTGNHDLYNSDGAVYSHEDGSSHLTDCVNALQFALIFAGLGYPDANLTGADGAINLTDYMPAEYWYSSFTSGYQASSNSTQIALHYYSPVLQDVASTADAGERLNKYLALGDDNNVLSFAAEVLTPANKGYSFLAIDASDRTIEDVGTAVALSEKEYLNLASSDTTHILYVTNAQGYLDTTRKLNKKSNASEIEAAYASGKMVYRATGYDHLTGGRITEGCLDWMQAFCATQTGDKTTLGEETIISVFHQNALPHWEQEDEILKDFTLYNWENTSKRLLGMGVRYALTGHMHASDAMAYTDAEGRTLYDFETGSIISYASPRRYIEIARKNLGGKLGEKTSSSVIVMENIKEEPSDDVFNPAVVWDQAAFDAATTLSAKLASNPAFEMYVRRYDMLSVQTLNDYITIDIYSRLLDRVLNHFVSDKMIDNLKGSIEGLLVGENSKLIIGSIDLSDLGETLWHTADYIIDTVLYDLYPDGKYPYKGETYDSAIEYIKAIIYDFVDKKFGDDSIASTVNPANSGKLSLKDIVTFIPTAHAEGTEVKLCLTDAELQAELAYIDAHFAETDCTGMTAADKLQAFKQPTDRTFRKRMTAALKDIHEYAASGALVEDLLNTLLDPLYRNDDSLLKTLLNYKFDFNDAVEKGYLTEEQFDQLSGLFDMVNGLVPALPQLVNGLMGTDIPEDAFDIYEEIELLKENNVILGVVVDELMPILKAVAASLIGFNLTGDTLTEAVDTALHGYLTESFYVGLGGILDEILVAFATDVYADLDEKEADETVYEWLAEPYLVQPYAGFSYAGQQITYANPKTSSLVSWVGAPFNEATQQNGRVPSHLTAAFDVDNPTTGYVVKFYTAEDVYASFGFREAGCECIYNTVSTSRATADMSLPYIDSTATQTFDGVTVTITTQTKPQYIPLIDLGLAALTHAQIEDDDDVPYVWGDRDAASANSVIYWNVTTVKVSGLDPSKEYEYDVEGIYHTSTGEDLRFSLATYVADPNGPVYSLKMKTAKPDTETSFEFLTIADIQGMIQGMYTDSYKAVEALLADERTKNFDFILNAGDMADSGKNFNQWGYALDTYEPLFANYSQFFTAGNHEGKTYAMTNFFAYATPKDEDD
;
A
#
# COMPACT_ATOMS: atom_id res chain seq x y z
N MET A 1 35.01 -71.07 45.87
CA MET A 1 36.30 -71.02 45.16
C MET A 1 35.99 -70.85 43.67
N ASN A 2 36.46 -69.74 43.10
CA ASN A 2 36.72 -69.45 41.67
C ASN A 2 35.56 -69.40 40.65
N ILE A 3 35.12 -68.17 40.37
CA ILE A 3 35.27 -67.44 39.09
C ILE A 3 35.47 -68.34 37.86
N ILE A 4 34.48 -68.36 36.95
CA ILE A 4 34.59 -68.27 35.47
C ILE A 4 33.18 -68.14 34.84
N SER A 5 33.05 -67.14 33.95
CA SER A 5 32.04 -66.97 32.88
C SER A 5 30.81 -66.05 33.10
N SER A 6 31.08 -64.87 33.66
CA SER A 6 30.31 -63.62 33.53
C SER A 6 30.22 -63.04 32.09
N LYS A 7 30.34 -63.86 31.04
CA LYS A 7 30.17 -63.43 29.62
C LYS A 7 28.94 -64.02 28.92
N ARG A 8 28.19 -64.93 29.56
CA ARG A 8 26.94 -65.51 29.00
C ARG A 8 25.65 -64.89 29.52
N PHE A 9 25.71 -64.17 30.65
CA PHE A 9 24.52 -63.52 31.25
C PHE A 9 24.18 -62.17 30.59
N ILE A 10 25.19 -61.42 30.12
CA ILE A 10 25.02 -60.14 29.40
C ILE A 10 24.48 -60.36 27.97
N VAL A 11 24.84 -61.49 27.33
CA VAL A 11 24.33 -61.84 25.99
C VAL A 11 22.86 -62.30 26.02
N ILE A 12 22.41 -62.93 27.11
CA ILE A 12 21.02 -63.35 27.28
C ILE A 12 20.09 -62.15 27.56
N ILE A 13 20.55 -61.14 28.29
CA ILE A 13 19.77 -59.90 28.53
C ILE A 13 19.68 -59.04 27.26
N ALA A 14 20.76 -58.95 26.46
CA ALA A 14 20.72 -58.27 25.16
C ALA A 14 19.79 -58.95 24.14
N LEU A 15 19.71 -60.29 24.14
CA LEU A 15 18.79 -61.05 23.28
C LEU A 15 17.32 -60.94 23.73
N VAL A 16 17.05 -60.84 25.03
CA VAL A 16 15.69 -60.63 25.55
C VAL A 16 15.22 -59.20 25.28
N LEU A 17 16.09 -58.18 25.38
CA LEU A 17 15.77 -56.80 24.99
C LEU A 17 15.56 -56.64 23.47
N ALA A 18 16.32 -57.36 22.63
CA ALA A 18 16.12 -57.36 21.18
C ALA A 18 14.81 -58.07 20.75
N VAL A 19 14.42 -59.15 21.44
CA VAL A 19 13.15 -59.86 21.16
C VAL A 19 11.94 -59.10 21.72
N VAL A 20 12.09 -58.34 22.82
CA VAL A 20 11.02 -57.47 23.33
C VAL A 20 10.86 -56.22 22.46
N MET A 21 11.93 -55.60 21.96
CA MET A 21 11.82 -54.53 20.95
C MET A 21 11.22 -55.02 19.63
N ALA A 22 11.55 -56.23 19.18
CA ALA A 22 10.96 -56.81 17.97
C ALA A 22 9.47 -57.20 18.16
N ALA A 23 9.07 -57.61 19.36
CA ALA A 23 7.68 -57.98 19.69
C ALA A 23 6.77 -56.76 19.92
N THR A 24 7.29 -55.63 20.42
CA THR A 24 6.54 -54.37 20.49
C THR A 24 6.41 -53.68 19.13
N MET A 25 7.24 -54.06 18.15
CA MET A 25 7.06 -53.63 16.75
C MET A 25 6.12 -54.54 15.93
N THR A 26 5.59 -55.65 16.47
CA THR A 26 4.67 -56.55 15.74
C THR A 26 3.25 -56.61 16.30
N LEU A 27 2.89 -55.83 17.32
CA LEU A 27 1.53 -55.82 17.90
C LEU A 27 0.86 -54.44 18.02
N THR A 28 1.32 -53.46 17.24
CA THR A 28 0.50 -52.33 16.77
C THR A 28 0.52 -52.23 15.24
N VAL A 29 0.62 -53.37 14.57
CA VAL A 29 0.11 -53.50 13.20
C VAL A 29 -1.35 -53.95 13.32
N THR A 30 -2.16 -52.97 13.68
CA THR A 30 -3.59 -52.91 13.38
C THR A 30 -3.85 -53.31 11.94
N ASN A 31 -4.96 -54.00 11.71
CA ASN A 31 -5.70 -54.08 10.44
C ASN A 31 -4.98 -53.46 9.23
N VAL A 32 -4.04 -54.20 8.62
CA VAL A 32 -3.63 -53.87 7.25
C VAL A 32 -4.71 -54.42 6.35
N SER A 33 -5.79 -53.66 6.21
CA SER A 33 -6.41 -53.56 4.90
C SER A 33 -5.28 -53.23 3.94
N TYR A 34 -5.15 -53.98 2.85
CA TYR A 34 -4.49 -53.40 1.68
C TYR A 34 -5.18 -52.05 1.47
N ALA A 35 -4.47 -50.94 1.70
CA ALA A 35 -4.89 -49.68 1.14
C ALA A 35 -4.89 -49.94 -0.37
N GLU A 36 -6.08 -50.04 -0.96
CA GLU A 36 -6.17 -49.79 -2.39
C GLU A 36 -5.46 -48.45 -2.60
N ASN A 37 -4.51 -48.37 -3.53
CA ASN A 37 -3.96 -47.09 -3.94
C ASN A 37 -5.16 -46.23 -4.35
N GLU A 38 -5.57 -45.29 -3.49
CA GLU A 38 -6.67 -44.38 -3.78
C GLU A 38 -6.28 -43.65 -5.06
N THR A 39 -7.05 -43.91 -6.13
CA THR A 39 -6.70 -43.44 -7.47
C THR A 39 -7.25 -42.03 -7.61
N ILE A 40 -6.37 -41.06 -7.87
CA ILE A 40 -6.77 -39.69 -8.21
C ILE A 40 -7.28 -39.72 -9.65
N LEU A 41 -8.53 -39.28 -9.86
CA LEU A 41 -9.13 -39.17 -11.19
C LEU A 41 -9.35 -37.70 -11.55
N ASP A 42 -9.12 -37.34 -12.81
CA ASP A 42 -9.45 -36.01 -13.32
C ASP A 42 -10.98 -35.88 -13.47
N GLU A 43 -11.55 -34.80 -12.92
CA GLU A 43 -12.99 -34.54 -13.01
C GLU A 43 -13.30 -33.46 -14.05
N SER A 44 -12.71 -32.27 -13.89
CA SER A 44 -12.87 -31.13 -14.79
C SER A 44 -11.68 -30.19 -14.67
N SER A 45 -11.47 -29.31 -15.65
CA SER A 45 -10.47 -28.24 -15.55
C SER A 45 -11.02 -26.95 -16.15
N LEU A 46 -10.67 -25.82 -15.53
CA LEU A 46 -11.03 -24.48 -15.97
C LEU A 46 -9.74 -23.69 -16.17
N VAL A 47 -9.59 -23.04 -17.33
CA VAL A 47 -8.51 -22.09 -17.59
C VAL A 47 -9.10 -20.69 -17.64
N ILE A 48 -8.55 -19.77 -16.84
CA ILE A 48 -8.95 -18.38 -16.69
C ILE A 48 -7.82 -17.51 -17.22
N GLY A 49 -8.16 -16.51 -18.03
CA GLY A 49 -7.25 -15.43 -18.38
C GLY A 49 -7.53 -14.21 -17.54
N HIS A 50 -6.51 -13.53 -17.08
CA HIS A 50 -6.62 -12.40 -16.18
C HIS A 50 -5.65 -11.30 -16.59
N VAL A 51 -6.17 -10.08 -16.59
CA VAL A 51 -5.42 -8.82 -16.69
C VAL A 51 -6.01 -7.86 -15.67
N SER A 52 -5.18 -6.96 -15.17
CA SER A 52 -5.60 -5.85 -14.34
C SER A 52 -4.92 -4.58 -14.81
N ASP A 53 -5.37 -3.43 -14.31
CA ASP A 53 -4.61 -2.19 -14.38
C ASP A 53 -4.26 -1.79 -15.81
N ILE A 54 -5.28 -1.79 -16.66
CA ILE A 54 -5.15 -1.43 -18.07
C ILE A 54 -4.71 0.03 -18.21
N HIS A 55 -5.16 0.90 -17.29
CA HIS A 55 -4.81 2.33 -17.20
C HIS A 55 -4.83 3.04 -18.56
N TYR A 56 -5.78 2.66 -19.42
CA TYR A 56 -5.81 3.16 -20.78
C TYR A 56 -6.07 4.66 -20.77
N PHE A 57 -5.35 5.39 -21.62
CA PHE A 57 -5.57 6.81 -21.81
C PHE A 57 -5.63 7.15 -23.30
N PRO A 58 -6.71 7.78 -23.79
CA PRO A 58 -6.89 8.05 -25.20
C PRO A 58 -5.81 8.99 -25.74
N LEU A 59 -5.09 8.57 -26.79
CA LEU A 59 -4.07 9.41 -27.43
C LEU A 59 -4.62 10.77 -27.91
N ALA A 60 -5.89 10.79 -28.33
CA ALA A 60 -6.58 12.01 -28.75
C ALA A 60 -6.73 13.05 -27.62
N GLN A 61 -6.57 12.64 -26.36
CA GLN A 61 -6.64 13.44 -25.15
C GLN A 61 -5.26 13.72 -24.52
N CYS A 62 -4.18 13.14 -25.06
CA CYS A 62 -2.80 13.41 -24.62
C CYS A 62 -2.22 14.68 -25.25
N TYR A 63 -1.24 15.26 -24.57
CA TYR A 63 -0.30 16.17 -25.21
C TYR A 63 0.71 15.36 -26.06
N ARG A 64 0.73 15.62 -27.37
CA ARG A 64 1.55 14.87 -28.35
C ARG A 64 2.90 15.52 -28.67
N GLY A 65 3.20 16.67 -28.06
CA GLY A 65 4.44 17.42 -28.24
C GLY A 65 5.62 16.92 -27.41
N VAL A 66 5.80 15.60 -27.28
CA VAL A 66 6.88 15.00 -26.45
C VAL A 66 8.30 15.37 -26.92
N ASP A 67 8.44 15.81 -28.17
CA ASP A 67 9.68 16.27 -28.77
C ASP A 67 9.84 17.80 -28.69
N ASP A 68 8.86 18.52 -28.15
CA ASP A 68 8.86 19.99 -28.08
C ASP A 68 9.70 20.47 -26.88
N PRO A 69 10.45 21.59 -27.00
CA PRO A 69 11.25 22.12 -25.89
C PRO A 69 10.46 22.46 -24.63
N GLY A 70 9.14 22.69 -24.75
CA GLY A 70 8.26 23.01 -23.62
C GLY A 70 7.70 21.78 -22.90
N TYR A 71 7.97 20.56 -23.38
CA TYR A 71 7.38 19.33 -22.84
C TYR A 71 7.61 19.17 -21.34
N GLU A 72 8.84 19.35 -20.87
CA GLU A 72 9.22 19.17 -19.45
C GLU A 72 8.57 20.21 -18.51
N ASN A 73 7.99 21.28 -19.07
CA ASN A 73 7.26 22.32 -18.35
C ASN A 73 5.74 22.22 -18.53
N SER A 74 5.23 21.23 -19.28
CA SER A 74 3.79 21.05 -19.54
C SER A 74 3.08 20.35 -18.39
N ASP A 75 1.79 20.65 -18.17
CA ASP A 75 0.97 19.94 -17.15
C ASP A 75 0.92 18.43 -17.42
N PHE A 76 0.97 18.02 -18.68
CA PHE A 76 1.03 16.62 -19.05
C PHE A 76 2.30 15.92 -18.54
N PHE A 77 3.50 16.51 -18.71
CA PHE A 77 4.73 15.93 -18.17
C PHE A 77 4.69 15.79 -16.64
N TYR A 78 4.18 16.82 -15.96
CA TYR A 78 4.02 16.77 -14.50
C TYR A 78 2.96 15.74 -14.06
N SER A 79 1.94 15.47 -14.87
CA SER A 79 0.98 14.38 -14.61
C SER A 79 1.57 12.97 -14.73
N LEU A 80 2.81 12.85 -15.22
CA LEU A 80 3.57 11.59 -15.32
C LEU A 80 4.68 11.52 -14.25
N THR A 81 4.63 12.40 -13.25
CA THR A 81 5.58 12.41 -12.12
C THR A 81 5.34 11.17 -11.26
N GLY A 82 6.39 10.38 -11.04
CA GLY A 82 6.26 9.12 -10.29
C GLY A 82 5.51 8.01 -11.03
N ASP A 83 4.97 8.29 -12.22
CA ASP A 83 4.17 7.34 -12.99
C ASP A 83 5.06 6.26 -13.63
N THR A 84 4.75 5.00 -13.36
CA THR A 84 5.45 3.82 -13.90
C THR A 84 4.78 3.24 -15.15
N LYS A 85 3.79 3.97 -15.71
CA LYS A 85 2.93 3.51 -16.82
C LYS A 85 3.26 4.15 -18.17
N LEU A 86 3.10 3.36 -19.24
CA LEU A 86 3.17 3.80 -20.64
C LEU A 86 1.91 4.53 -21.10
N VAL A 87 1.61 5.69 -20.53
CA VAL A 87 0.35 6.42 -20.78
C VAL A 87 0.12 6.71 -22.28
N LEU A 88 1.15 7.18 -23.00
CA LEU A 88 1.05 7.53 -24.41
C LEU A 88 0.91 6.30 -25.33
N GLU A 89 1.56 5.19 -24.97
CA GLU A 89 1.56 3.95 -25.73
C GLU A 89 0.45 2.98 -25.29
N SER A 90 -0.32 3.32 -24.26
CA SER A 90 -1.36 2.47 -23.64
C SER A 90 -2.33 1.88 -24.66
N GLY A 91 -2.72 2.65 -25.70
CA GLY A 91 -3.56 2.15 -26.79
C GLY A 91 -2.90 1.11 -27.70
N MET A 92 -1.60 1.28 -27.99
CA MET A 92 -0.84 0.29 -28.77
C MET A 92 -0.73 -1.02 -27.98
N VAL A 93 -0.46 -0.92 -26.68
CA VAL A 93 -0.36 -2.06 -25.76
C VAL A 93 -1.71 -2.79 -25.65
N LEU A 94 -2.82 -2.09 -25.40
CA LEU A 94 -4.16 -2.67 -25.35
C LEU A 94 -4.52 -3.38 -26.66
N GLY A 95 -4.23 -2.73 -27.80
CA GLY A 95 -4.41 -3.31 -29.12
C GLY A 95 -3.63 -4.60 -29.33
N LYS A 96 -2.36 -4.62 -28.91
CA LYS A 96 -1.47 -5.78 -28.97
C LYS A 96 -1.97 -6.92 -28.09
N LEU A 97 -2.34 -6.63 -26.84
CA LEU A 97 -2.90 -7.60 -25.90
C LEU A 97 -4.10 -8.34 -26.50
N VAL A 98 -5.09 -7.59 -27.01
CA VAL A 98 -6.29 -8.16 -27.63
C VAL A 98 -5.94 -9.06 -28.82
N LYS A 99 -5.05 -8.60 -29.72
CA LYS A 99 -4.60 -9.38 -30.88
C LYS A 99 -3.86 -10.66 -30.45
N SER A 100 -3.05 -10.60 -29.39
CA SER A 100 -2.32 -11.75 -28.85
C SER A 100 -3.28 -12.81 -28.30
N ILE A 101 -4.30 -12.43 -27.52
CA ILE A 101 -5.30 -13.40 -27.00
C ILE A 101 -6.09 -14.05 -28.15
N ILE A 102 -6.45 -13.28 -29.18
CA ILE A 102 -7.09 -13.84 -30.40
C ILE A 102 -6.14 -14.84 -31.09
N ALA A 103 -4.84 -14.57 -31.12
CA ALA A 103 -3.85 -15.49 -31.68
C ALA A 103 -3.74 -16.78 -30.84
N ASP A 104 -3.77 -16.67 -29.52
CA ASP A 104 -3.79 -17.83 -28.62
C ASP A 104 -5.03 -18.68 -28.82
N ALA A 105 -6.20 -18.08 -29.01
CA ALA A 105 -7.44 -18.81 -29.29
C ALA A 105 -7.31 -19.60 -30.61
N LYS A 106 -6.77 -18.98 -31.66
CA LYS A 106 -6.48 -19.65 -32.94
C LYS A 106 -5.45 -20.78 -32.81
N ALA A 107 -4.55 -20.68 -31.83
CA ALA A 107 -3.58 -21.72 -31.48
C ALA A 107 -4.15 -22.79 -30.52
N GLY A 108 -5.38 -22.62 -30.02
CA GLY A 108 -6.00 -23.51 -29.03
C GLY A 108 -5.40 -23.38 -27.62
N LYS A 109 -4.81 -22.23 -27.31
CA LYS A 109 -4.14 -21.94 -26.03
C LYS A 109 -4.90 -20.93 -25.16
N ALA A 110 -5.84 -20.16 -25.73
CA ALA A 110 -6.57 -19.15 -24.96
C ALA A 110 -7.52 -19.80 -23.94
N PRO A 111 -7.76 -19.15 -22.81
CA PRO A 111 -8.81 -19.52 -21.87
C PRO A 111 -10.22 -19.26 -22.45
N HIS A 112 -11.24 -19.91 -21.87
CA HIS A 112 -12.66 -19.68 -22.20
C HIS A 112 -13.27 -18.54 -21.41
N TYR A 113 -12.68 -18.18 -20.27
CA TYR A 113 -13.14 -17.10 -19.40
C TYR A 113 -11.99 -16.13 -19.21
N PHE A 114 -12.25 -14.85 -19.47
CA PHE A 114 -11.24 -13.80 -19.40
C PHE A 114 -11.74 -12.69 -18.47
N VAL A 115 -10.89 -12.21 -17.58
CA VAL A 115 -11.22 -11.28 -16.51
C VAL A 115 -10.32 -10.04 -16.63
N ALA A 116 -10.94 -8.86 -16.64
CA ALA A 116 -10.27 -7.57 -16.52
C ALA A 116 -10.66 -6.94 -15.17
N SER A 117 -9.77 -6.97 -14.18
CA SER A 117 -10.09 -6.72 -12.75
C SER A 117 -9.79 -5.29 -12.29
N GLY A 118 -10.36 -4.29 -12.95
CA GLY A 118 -10.28 -2.90 -12.51
C GLY A 118 -9.11 -2.10 -13.06
N ASP A 119 -9.13 -0.81 -12.73
CA ASP A 119 -8.25 0.25 -13.25
C ASP A 119 -8.11 0.18 -14.77
N LEU A 120 -9.28 0.22 -15.40
CA LEU A 120 -9.43 0.11 -16.83
C LEU A 120 -8.96 1.40 -17.54
N SER A 121 -9.15 2.54 -16.90
CA SER A 121 -8.74 3.89 -17.35
C SER A 121 -7.68 4.49 -16.44
N LYS A 122 -6.99 5.55 -16.92
CA LYS A 122 -5.98 6.24 -16.10
C LYS A 122 -6.62 6.92 -14.88
N ASN A 123 -7.65 7.75 -15.07
CA ASN A 123 -8.34 8.46 -13.99
C ASN A 123 -9.85 8.60 -14.29
N GLY A 124 -10.49 7.53 -14.77
CA GLY A 124 -11.95 7.47 -14.90
C GLY A 124 -12.47 8.17 -16.13
N GLU A 125 -11.59 8.59 -17.05
CA GLU A 125 -12.00 9.34 -18.24
C GLU A 125 -12.98 8.49 -19.05
N ARG A 126 -14.18 9.04 -19.25
CA ARG A 126 -15.26 8.30 -19.92
C ARG A 126 -14.82 7.68 -21.25
N LEU A 127 -14.10 8.45 -22.06
CA LEU A 127 -13.67 7.99 -23.39
C LEU A 127 -12.69 6.81 -23.29
N ALA A 128 -11.83 6.81 -22.27
CA ALA A 128 -10.90 5.73 -21.99
C ALA A 128 -11.65 4.41 -21.74
N LEU A 129 -12.59 4.44 -20.79
CA LEU A 129 -13.40 3.28 -20.41
C LEU A 129 -14.20 2.73 -21.59
N ILE A 130 -14.71 3.60 -22.45
CA ILE A 130 -15.44 3.22 -23.66
C ILE A 130 -14.55 2.47 -24.66
N ASP A 131 -13.33 2.95 -24.88
CA ASP A 131 -12.40 2.31 -25.80
C ASP A 131 -11.90 0.96 -25.26
N VAL A 132 -11.68 0.85 -23.94
CA VAL A 132 -11.43 -0.46 -23.29
C VAL A 132 -12.61 -1.40 -23.47
N ALA A 133 -13.83 -0.96 -23.15
CA ALA A 133 -15.02 -1.80 -23.28
C ALA A 133 -15.26 -2.25 -24.73
N ASN A 134 -15.05 -1.37 -25.72
CA ASN A 134 -15.14 -1.73 -27.14
C ASN A 134 -14.03 -2.73 -27.54
N SER A 135 -12.81 -2.58 -27.00
CA SER A 135 -11.68 -3.51 -27.23
C SER A 135 -11.96 -4.91 -26.68
N LEU A 136 -12.50 -4.99 -25.46
CA LEU A 136 -12.89 -6.26 -24.83
C LEU A 136 -14.08 -6.92 -25.55
N ARG A 137 -15.05 -6.14 -26.04
CA ARG A 137 -16.14 -6.66 -26.89
C ARG A 137 -15.63 -7.17 -28.24
N TYR A 138 -14.67 -6.48 -28.85
CA TYR A 138 -14.00 -6.95 -30.05
C TYR A 138 -13.28 -8.28 -29.81
N LEU A 139 -12.49 -8.37 -28.72
CA LEU A 139 -11.85 -9.62 -28.28
C LEU A 139 -12.88 -10.76 -28.17
N GLN A 140 -13.95 -10.55 -27.40
CA GLN A 140 -15.01 -11.53 -27.19
C GLN A 140 -15.62 -12.00 -28.52
N ASN A 141 -15.93 -11.07 -29.41
CA ASN A 141 -16.54 -11.37 -30.70
C ASN A 141 -15.60 -12.15 -31.64
N GLU A 142 -14.31 -11.82 -31.68
CA GLU A 142 -13.34 -12.51 -32.53
C GLU A 142 -12.97 -13.90 -32.00
N VAL A 143 -12.83 -14.07 -30.69
CA VAL A 143 -12.54 -15.37 -30.08
C VAL A 143 -13.73 -16.33 -30.28
N ARG A 144 -14.98 -15.87 -30.12
CA ARG A 144 -16.18 -16.69 -30.38
C ARG A 144 -16.31 -17.18 -31.83
N LYS A 145 -15.59 -16.58 -32.79
CA LYS A 145 -15.53 -17.08 -34.18
C LYS A 145 -14.58 -18.27 -34.35
N VAL A 146 -13.69 -18.51 -33.39
CA VAL A 146 -12.78 -19.66 -33.38
C VAL A 146 -13.57 -20.90 -32.93
N ALA A 147 -13.36 -22.02 -33.62
CA ALA A 147 -14.08 -23.26 -33.33
C ALA A 147 -13.75 -23.76 -31.90
N GLY A 148 -14.78 -23.99 -31.08
CA GLY A 148 -14.64 -24.46 -29.71
C GLY A 148 -14.57 -23.36 -28.65
N TYR A 149 -14.77 -22.10 -29.02
CA TYR A 149 -14.78 -20.93 -28.14
C TYR A 149 -16.10 -20.14 -28.20
N ASP A 150 -17.18 -20.75 -28.69
CA ASP A 150 -18.49 -20.09 -28.86
C ASP A 150 -19.10 -19.58 -27.53
N ASP A 151 -18.66 -20.12 -26.40
CA ASP A 151 -19.04 -19.72 -25.05
C ASP A 151 -18.05 -18.76 -24.36
N PHE A 152 -16.99 -18.30 -25.07
CA PHE A 152 -15.98 -17.40 -24.50
C PHE A 152 -16.63 -16.18 -23.85
N GLN A 153 -16.27 -15.86 -22.61
CA GLN A 153 -16.86 -14.76 -21.84
C GLN A 153 -15.78 -13.88 -21.23
N VAL A 154 -15.92 -12.56 -21.44
CA VAL A 154 -15.14 -11.55 -20.74
C VAL A 154 -15.94 -11.01 -19.55
N PHE A 155 -15.31 -10.87 -18.40
CA PHE A 155 -15.82 -10.15 -17.24
C PHE A 155 -14.95 -8.92 -16.98
N ALA A 156 -15.55 -7.73 -16.97
CA ALA A 156 -14.85 -6.48 -16.66
C ALA A 156 -15.37 -5.93 -15.33
N LEU A 157 -14.45 -5.56 -14.45
CA LEU A 157 -14.71 -4.95 -13.14
C LEU A 157 -14.08 -3.57 -13.09
N THR A 158 -14.55 -2.76 -12.15
CA THR A 158 -14.01 -1.43 -11.84
C THR A 158 -12.84 -1.52 -10.87
N GLY A 159 -11.88 -0.59 -10.98
CA GLY A 159 -10.90 -0.27 -9.94
C GLY A 159 -11.18 1.08 -9.28
N ASN A 160 -10.24 1.56 -8.46
CA ASN A 160 -10.34 2.86 -7.81
C ASN A 160 -10.22 4.02 -8.80
N HIS A 161 -9.48 3.87 -9.89
CA HIS A 161 -9.36 4.96 -10.87
C HIS A 161 -10.58 5.13 -11.77
N ASP A 162 -11.45 4.11 -11.88
CA ASP A 162 -12.49 4.08 -12.92
C ASP A 162 -13.78 4.84 -12.58
N LEU A 163 -14.11 4.98 -11.30
CA LEU A 163 -15.41 5.48 -10.84
C LEU A 163 -15.25 6.70 -9.94
N TYR A 164 -16.06 7.72 -10.18
CA TYR A 164 -16.09 8.95 -9.38
C TYR A 164 -14.71 9.58 -9.20
N ASN A 165 -13.79 9.45 -10.15
CA ASN A 165 -12.48 10.06 -10.05
C ASN A 165 -12.50 11.53 -10.49
N SER A 166 -12.21 12.47 -9.57
CA SER A 166 -12.27 13.90 -9.86
C SER A 166 -11.02 14.45 -10.56
N ASP A 167 -9.94 13.66 -10.59
CA ASP A 167 -8.65 13.98 -11.22
C ASP A 167 -8.62 13.69 -12.73
N GLY A 168 -9.72 13.17 -13.29
CA GLY A 168 -9.86 12.95 -14.72
C GLY A 168 -9.56 14.21 -15.54
N ALA A 169 -8.56 14.11 -16.41
CA ALA A 169 -8.04 15.25 -17.16
C ALA A 169 -7.79 14.94 -18.64
N VAL A 170 -7.85 15.99 -19.45
CA VAL A 170 -7.42 16.01 -20.86
C VAL A 170 -6.42 17.14 -21.07
N TYR A 171 -5.53 16.97 -22.05
CA TYR A 171 -4.43 17.89 -22.25
C TYR A 171 -4.52 18.59 -23.60
N SER A 172 -4.26 19.91 -23.59
CA SER A 172 -4.20 20.74 -24.79
C SER A 172 -3.11 20.24 -25.74
N HIS A 173 -3.47 20.11 -27.03
CA HIS A 173 -2.50 19.77 -28.08
C HIS A 173 -1.53 20.90 -28.41
N GLU A 174 -1.81 22.13 -27.96
CA GLU A 174 -1.00 23.31 -28.30
C GLU A 174 0.18 23.50 -27.34
N ASP A 175 -0.04 23.33 -26.03
CA ASP A 175 0.92 23.65 -24.98
C ASP A 175 0.98 22.62 -23.84
N GLY A 176 0.15 21.58 -23.89
CA GLY A 176 0.08 20.54 -22.86
C GLY A 176 -0.55 20.98 -21.54
N SER A 177 -1.27 22.11 -21.51
CA SER A 177 -2.08 22.54 -20.36
C SER A 177 -3.22 21.56 -20.06
N SER A 178 -3.55 21.38 -18.77
CA SER A 178 -4.58 20.44 -18.30
C SER A 178 -5.98 21.07 -18.24
N HIS A 179 -6.99 20.28 -18.57
CA HIS A 179 -8.40 20.61 -18.43
C HIS A 179 -9.18 19.41 -17.86
N LEU A 180 -10.14 19.67 -16.98
CA LEU A 180 -11.01 18.62 -16.45
C LEU A 180 -11.82 17.94 -17.58
N THR A 181 -12.10 16.66 -17.41
CA THR A 181 -12.98 15.88 -18.28
C THR A 181 -14.12 15.24 -17.50
N ASP A 182 -15.10 14.69 -18.21
CA ASP A 182 -16.10 13.86 -17.58
C ASP A 182 -15.57 12.46 -17.27
N CYS A 183 -15.88 12.04 -16.05
CA CYS A 183 -15.68 10.68 -15.59
C CYS A 183 -17.04 9.98 -15.48
N VAL A 184 -17.08 8.80 -14.87
CA VAL A 184 -18.28 7.96 -14.85
C VAL A 184 -18.73 7.62 -13.42
N ASN A 185 -20.04 7.43 -13.27
CA ASN A 185 -20.63 6.80 -12.09
C ASN A 185 -20.98 5.33 -12.35
N ALA A 186 -21.50 4.63 -11.33
CA ALA A 186 -21.83 3.21 -11.41
C ALA A 186 -22.81 2.89 -12.56
N LEU A 187 -23.83 3.73 -12.75
CA LEU A 187 -24.78 3.59 -13.86
C LEU A 187 -24.09 3.62 -15.22
N GLN A 188 -23.22 4.61 -15.44
CA GLN A 188 -22.54 4.79 -16.72
C GLN A 188 -21.53 3.67 -16.97
N PHE A 189 -20.77 3.27 -15.96
CA PHE A 189 -19.84 2.16 -16.05
C PHE A 189 -20.56 0.88 -16.51
N ALA A 190 -21.66 0.52 -15.84
CA ALA A 190 -22.39 -0.69 -16.16
C ALA A 190 -23.04 -0.67 -17.57
N LEU A 191 -23.38 0.52 -18.10
CA LEU A 191 -23.81 0.69 -19.50
C LEU A 191 -22.63 0.60 -20.49
N ILE A 192 -21.47 1.17 -20.16
CA ILE A 192 -20.25 1.13 -20.98
C ILE A 192 -19.77 -0.32 -21.16
N PHE A 193 -19.78 -1.09 -20.08
CA PHE A 193 -19.34 -2.50 -20.02
C PHE A 193 -20.47 -3.52 -20.21
N ALA A 194 -21.63 -3.10 -20.74
CA ALA A 194 -22.74 -3.99 -21.07
C ALA A 194 -22.30 -5.16 -21.97
N GLY A 195 -22.70 -6.38 -21.62
CA GLY A 195 -22.30 -7.61 -22.32
C GLY A 195 -20.93 -8.18 -21.93
N LEU A 196 -20.25 -7.57 -20.95
CA LEU A 196 -18.99 -8.01 -20.34
C LEU A 196 -19.17 -8.32 -18.84
N GLY A 197 -20.31 -8.91 -18.46
CA GLY A 197 -20.73 -9.14 -17.07
C GLY A 197 -21.97 -8.34 -16.66
N TYR A 198 -22.27 -7.24 -17.35
CA TYR A 198 -23.44 -6.38 -17.09
C TYR A 198 -24.57 -6.61 -18.11
N PRO A 199 -25.84 -6.26 -17.80
CA PRO A 199 -26.97 -6.48 -18.70
C PRO A 199 -26.75 -5.90 -20.11
N ASP A 200 -27.11 -6.67 -21.14
CA ASP A 200 -26.77 -6.35 -22.53
C ASP A 200 -27.35 -5.01 -23.02
N ALA A 201 -26.54 -4.26 -23.78
CA ALA A 201 -26.92 -2.99 -24.41
C ALA A 201 -26.30 -2.87 -25.81
N ASN A 202 -26.96 -2.11 -26.70
CA ASN A 202 -26.40 -1.73 -28.01
C ASN A 202 -27.05 -0.45 -28.55
N LEU A 203 -26.50 0.11 -29.64
CA LEU A 203 -26.98 1.36 -30.25
C LEU A 203 -28.41 1.32 -30.83
N THR A 204 -29.08 0.17 -30.84
CA THR A 204 -30.37 0.00 -31.53
C THR A 204 -31.45 -0.67 -30.69
N GLY A 205 -31.11 -1.21 -29.51
CA GLY A 205 -31.98 -2.09 -28.73
C GLY A 205 -32.28 -3.45 -29.39
N ALA A 206 -31.48 -3.86 -30.38
CA ALA A 206 -31.63 -5.16 -31.05
C ALA A 206 -31.49 -6.32 -30.04
N ASP A 207 -32.17 -7.43 -30.33
CA ASP A 207 -32.13 -8.67 -29.54
C ASP A 207 -32.60 -8.53 -28.08
N GLY A 208 -33.38 -7.48 -27.79
CA GLY A 208 -33.91 -7.20 -26.45
C GLY A 208 -32.92 -6.49 -25.52
N ALA A 209 -31.77 -6.04 -26.05
CA ALA A 209 -30.79 -5.26 -25.32
C ALA A 209 -31.32 -3.85 -24.98
N ILE A 210 -30.69 -3.19 -24.01
CA ILE A 210 -30.92 -1.77 -23.72
C ILE A 210 -30.51 -0.94 -24.95
N ASN A 211 -31.37 -0.02 -25.38
CA ASN A 211 -31.08 0.89 -26.47
C ASN A 211 -30.25 2.09 -25.97
N LEU A 212 -28.95 2.09 -26.26
CA LEU A 212 -28.01 3.12 -25.78
C LEU A 212 -28.33 4.52 -26.32
N THR A 213 -28.91 4.62 -27.53
CA THR A 213 -29.28 5.93 -28.11
C THR A 213 -30.48 6.58 -27.43
N ASP A 214 -31.21 5.84 -26.59
CA ASP A 214 -32.25 6.40 -25.73
C ASP A 214 -31.66 7.03 -24.45
N TYR A 215 -30.37 6.82 -24.18
CA TYR A 215 -29.62 7.42 -23.08
C TYR A 215 -28.71 8.57 -23.57
N MET A 216 -27.78 8.27 -24.49
CA MET A 216 -26.80 9.22 -25.06
C MET A 216 -26.61 8.97 -26.57
N PRO A 217 -26.27 9.99 -27.37
CA PRO A 217 -26.14 9.84 -28.83
C PRO A 217 -25.02 8.85 -29.22
N ALA A 218 -25.04 8.33 -30.46
CA ALA A 218 -24.18 7.22 -30.86
C ALA A 218 -22.68 7.52 -30.70
N GLU A 219 -22.26 8.74 -31.05
CA GLU A 219 -20.90 9.26 -30.93
C GLU A 219 -20.39 9.35 -29.49
N TYR A 220 -21.27 9.25 -28.49
CA TYR A 220 -20.85 9.14 -27.09
C TYR A 220 -20.13 7.82 -26.83
N TRP A 221 -20.44 6.74 -27.58
CA TRP A 221 -20.07 5.36 -27.25
C TRP A 221 -18.85 4.80 -28.00
N TYR A 222 -18.09 5.63 -28.70
CA TYR A 222 -16.85 5.22 -29.38
C TYR A 222 -15.97 6.43 -29.75
N SER A 223 -14.68 6.18 -29.99
CA SER A 223 -13.69 7.18 -30.44
C SER A 223 -13.04 6.80 -31.79
N SER A 224 -12.01 7.55 -32.21
CA SER A 224 -11.14 7.18 -33.34
C SER A 224 -10.33 5.91 -33.09
N PHE A 225 -10.10 5.54 -31.84
CA PHE A 225 -9.34 4.34 -31.47
C PHE A 225 -9.99 3.06 -31.98
N THR A 226 -11.32 2.96 -31.83
CA THR A 226 -12.12 1.80 -32.26
C THR A 226 -12.92 2.03 -33.55
N SER A 227 -13.02 3.28 -34.02
CA SER A 227 -13.77 3.70 -35.22
C SER A 227 -15.26 3.31 -35.24
N GLY A 228 -15.83 2.96 -34.09
CA GLY A 228 -17.23 2.56 -33.95
C GLY A 228 -17.50 1.67 -32.74
N TYR A 229 -18.76 1.64 -32.30
CA TYR A 229 -19.22 0.81 -31.20
C TYR A 229 -19.19 -0.69 -31.55
N GLN A 230 -18.67 -1.53 -30.64
CA GLN A 230 -18.54 -2.97 -30.83
C GLN A 230 -19.65 -3.75 -30.13
N ALA A 231 -20.82 -3.97 -30.76
CA ALA A 231 -21.91 -4.69 -30.09
C ALA A 231 -21.52 -6.13 -29.68
N SER A 232 -21.85 -6.54 -28.45
CA SER A 232 -21.65 -7.90 -27.93
C SER A 232 -22.70 -8.21 -26.85
N SER A 233 -22.72 -9.43 -26.34
CA SER A 233 -23.66 -9.89 -25.32
C SER A 233 -23.01 -10.90 -24.38
N ASN A 234 -23.55 -11.03 -23.17
CA ASN A 234 -23.16 -12.10 -22.26
C ASN A 234 -23.46 -13.49 -22.87
N SER A 235 -22.62 -14.46 -22.55
CA SER A 235 -22.79 -15.86 -22.94
C SER A 235 -24.02 -16.46 -22.27
N THR A 236 -24.84 -17.20 -23.01
CA THR A 236 -26.00 -17.92 -22.46
C THR A 236 -25.58 -19.12 -21.59
N GLN A 237 -24.29 -19.45 -21.55
CA GLN A 237 -23.72 -20.50 -20.70
C GLN A 237 -23.25 -19.96 -19.34
N ILE A 238 -23.56 -18.71 -19.02
CA ILE A 238 -23.30 -18.10 -17.72
C ILE A 238 -24.63 -17.64 -17.12
N ALA A 239 -24.88 -17.98 -15.86
CA ALA A 239 -25.96 -17.37 -15.07
C ALA A 239 -25.38 -16.26 -14.19
N LEU A 240 -25.82 -15.02 -14.44
CA LEU A 240 -25.39 -13.82 -13.71
C LEU A 240 -26.38 -13.49 -12.59
N HIS A 241 -25.85 -13.26 -11.40
CA HIS A 241 -26.58 -12.86 -10.20
C HIS A 241 -25.98 -11.56 -9.69
N TYR A 242 -26.77 -10.49 -9.58
CA TYR A 242 -26.25 -9.17 -9.19
C TYR A 242 -26.51 -8.92 -7.70
N TYR A 243 -25.53 -8.31 -7.02
CA TYR A 243 -25.71 -7.82 -5.65
C TYR A 243 -26.77 -6.71 -5.62
N SER A 244 -26.64 -5.73 -6.53
CA SER A 244 -27.61 -4.65 -6.67
C SER A 244 -28.98 -5.20 -7.06
N PRO A 245 -30.03 -4.96 -6.24
CA PRO A 245 -31.39 -5.35 -6.59
C PRO A 245 -31.87 -4.68 -7.89
N VAL A 246 -31.34 -3.49 -8.21
CA VAL A 246 -31.67 -2.76 -9.44
C VAL A 246 -31.12 -3.49 -10.66
N LEU A 247 -29.83 -3.86 -10.66
CA LEU A 247 -29.23 -4.62 -11.77
C LEU A 247 -29.89 -5.99 -11.92
N GLN A 248 -30.25 -6.65 -10.81
CA GLN A 248 -30.96 -7.92 -10.83
C GLN A 248 -32.37 -7.80 -11.46
N ASP A 249 -33.09 -6.70 -11.19
CA ASP A 249 -34.39 -6.40 -11.78
C ASP A 249 -34.27 -6.04 -13.27
N VAL A 250 -33.24 -5.28 -13.66
CA VAL A 250 -32.92 -5.01 -15.08
C VAL A 250 -32.69 -6.31 -15.84
N ALA A 251 -31.83 -7.19 -15.32
CA ALA A 251 -31.47 -8.44 -15.98
C ALA A 251 -32.68 -9.38 -16.15
N SER A 252 -33.62 -9.38 -15.20
CA SER A 252 -34.82 -10.21 -15.23
C SER A 252 -36.01 -9.60 -15.99
N THR A 253 -35.97 -8.31 -16.31
CA THR A 253 -37.02 -7.63 -17.07
C THR A 253 -37.00 -8.05 -18.54
N ALA A 254 -38.15 -8.47 -19.10
CA ALA A 254 -38.24 -8.93 -20.49
C ALA A 254 -38.41 -7.80 -21.52
N ASP A 255 -39.02 -6.67 -21.14
CA ASP A 255 -39.25 -5.53 -22.03
C ASP A 255 -38.02 -4.60 -22.04
N ALA A 256 -37.34 -4.56 -23.19
CA ALA A 256 -36.16 -3.72 -23.41
C ALA A 256 -36.42 -2.22 -23.17
N GLY A 257 -37.64 -1.73 -23.46
CA GLY A 257 -38.01 -0.33 -23.23
C GLY A 257 -38.19 0.02 -21.76
N GLU A 258 -38.50 -0.97 -20.91
CA GLU A 258 -38.61 -0.79 -19.45
C GLU A 258 -37.25 -0.94 -18.75
N ARG A 259 -36.32 -1.74 -19.31
CA ARG A 259 -34.98 -1.97 -18.73
C ARG A 259 -34.24 -0.67 -18.45
N LEU A 260 -34.17 0.25 -19.41
CA LEU A 260 -33.46 1.52 -19.23
C LEU A 260 -34.05 2.35 -18.08
N ASN A 261 -35.37 2.39 -17.93
CA ASN A 261 -36.01 3.17 -16.87
C ASN A 261 -35.70 2.60 -15.47
N LYS A 262 -35.65 1.27 -15.34
CA LYS A 262 -35.21 0.60 -14.10
C LYS A 262 -33.73 0.86 -13.84
N TYR A 263 -32.92 0.82 -14.89
CA TYR A 263 -31.47 1.09 -14.82
C TYR A 263 -31.16 2.47 -14.23
N LEU A 264 -31.93 3.50 -14.60
CA LEU A 264 -31.79 4.87 -14.09
C LEU A 264 -31.98 5.01 -12.56
N ALA A 265 -32.43 3.97 -11.87
CA ALA A 265 -32.54 3.93 -10.42
C ALA A 265 -31.29 3.33 -9.74
N LEU A 266 -30.25 2.95 -10.49
CA LEU A 266 -29.00 2.48 -9.90
C LEU A 266 -28.36 3.63 -9.13
N GLY A 267 -28.14 3.41 -7.83
CA GLY A 267 -27.51 4.38 -6.93
C GLY A 267 -25.99 4.35 -7.03
N ASP A 268 -25.38 5.23 -6.23
CA ASP A 268 -23.94 5.43 -6.17
C ASP A 268 -23.31 4.77 -4.90
N ASP A 269 -24.03 3.83 -4.26
CA ASP A 269 -23.56 3.11 -3.06
C ASP A 269 -22.36 2.17 -3.38
N ASN A 270 -21.62 1.76 -2.34
CA ASN A 270 -20.50 0.82 -2.50
C ASN A 270 -20.94 -0.58 -2.97
N ASN A 271 -20.05 -1.22 -3.73
CA ASN A 271 -20.17 -2.58 -4.25
C ASN A 271 -21.36 -2.84 -5.20
N VAL A 272 -22.12 -1.81 -5.62
CA VAL A 272 -23.36 -1.98 -6.41
C VAL A 272 -23.14 -2.64 -7.78
N LEU A 273 -21.91 -2.62 -8.29
CA LEU A 273 -21.52 -3.25 -9.55
C LEU A 273 -21.11 -4.73 -9.41
N SER A 274 -21.19 -5.29 -8.20
CA SER A 274 -20.81 -6.68 -7.92
C SER A 274 -21.80 -7.70 -8.48
N PHE A 275 -21.28 -8.82 -9.00
CA PHE A 275 -22.05 -9.93 -9.51
C PHE A 275 -21.36 -11.28 -9.34
N ALA A 276 -22.15 -12.34 -9.25
CA ALA A 276 -21.70 -13.73 -9.28
C ALA A 276 -22.03 -14.33 -10.65
N ALA A 277 -21.14 -15.17 -11.17
CA ALA A 277 -21.29 -15.85 -12.45
C ALA A 277 -21.19 -17.37 -12.27
N GLU A 278 -22.31 -18.08 -12.35
CA GLU A 278 -22.36 -19.54 -12.34
C GLU A 278 -22.09 -20.07 -13.76
N VAL A 279 -21.11 -20.95 -13.91
CA VAL A 279 -20.76 -21.55 -15.20
C VAL A 279 -21.68 -22.73 -15.49
N LEU A 280 -22.43 -22.66 -16.60
CA LEU A 280 -23.40 -23.68 -16.99
C LEU A 280 -22.88 -24.65 -18.05
N THR A 281 -21.72 -24.37 -18.65
CA THR A 281 -21.09 -25.25 -19.66
C THR A 281 -20.86 -26.64 -19.04
N PRO A 282 -21.28 -27.75 -19.69
CA PRO A 282 -21.18 -29.10 -19.10
C PRO A 282 -19.77 -29.51 -18.65
N ALA A 283 -18.72 -29.01 -19.32
CA ALA A 283 -17.32 -29.29 -18.97
C ALA A 283 -16.86 -28.54 -17.70
N ASN A 284 -17.51 -27.43 -17.35
CA ASN A 284 -17.10 -26.49 -16.30
C ASN A 284 -18.21 -26.19 -15.29
N LYS A 285 -19.24 -27.04 -15.19
CA LYS A 285 -20.40 -26.83 -14.31
C LYS A 285 -20.07 -26.77 -12.80
N GLY A 286 -18.85 -27.13 -12.40
CA GLY A 286 -18.42 -27.10 -11.01
C GLY A 286 -17.67 -25.83 -10.60
N TYR A 287 -17.73 -24.76 -11.40
CA TYR A 287 -16.99 -23.52 -11.15
C TYR A 287 -17.93 -22.31 -11.16
N SER A 288 -17.66 -21.36 -10.28
CA SER A 288 -18.38 -20.10 -10.17
C SER A 288 -17.42 -18.95 -9.87
N PHE A 289 -17.74 -17.75 -10.35
CA PHE A 289 -16.97 -16.53 -10.07
C PHE A 289 -17.76 -15.58 -9.18
N LEU A 290 -17.07 -14.89 -8.28
CA LEU A 290 -17.56 -13.72 -7.53
C LEU A 290 -16.78 -12.50 -8.02
N ALA A 291 -17.36 -11.74 -8.94
CA ALA A 291 -16.79 -10.50 -9.46
C ALA A 291 -17.28 -9.33 -8.62
N ILE A 292 -16.43 -8.80 -7.75
CA ILE A 292 -16.79 -7.83 -6.71
C ILE A 292 -16.20 -6.46 -7.06
N ASP A 293 -17.06 -5.46 -7.11
CA ASP A 293 -16.65 -4.05 -7.11
C ASP A 293 -16.23 -3.69 -5.69
N ALA A 294 -14.91 -3.56 -5.46
CA ALA A 294 -14.35 -3.18 -4.18
C ALA A 294 -13.98 -1.70 -4.10
N SER A 295 -14.27 -0.90 -5.14
CA SER A 295 -13.96 0.54 -5.15
C SER A 295 -14.67 1.25 -3.99
N ASP A 296 -13.91 2.03 -3.21
CA ASP A 296 -14.47 2.88 -2.17
C ASP A 296 -14.50 4.35 -2.63
N ARG A 297 -15.27 5.17 -1.92
CA ARG A 297 -15.48 6.58 -2.27
C ARG A 297 -15.75 7.43 -1.04
N THR A 298 -15.26 8.67 -1.07
CA THR A 298 -15.53 9.68 -0.04
C THR A 298 -16.63 10.64 -0.49
N ILE A 299 -17.27 11.31 0.48
CA ILE A 299 -18.28 12.34 0.22
C ILE A 299 -17.58 13.69 0.13
N GLU A 300 -17.85 14.40 -0.95
CA GLU A 300 -17.29 15.72 -1.23
C GLU A 300 -18.39 16.77 -1.44
N ASP A 301 -18.08 18.04 -1.18
CA ASP A 301 -19.00 19.17 -1.40
C ASP A 301 -19.48 19.28 -2.86
N VAL A 302 -18.65 18.81 -3.79
CA VAL A 302 -18.91 18.81 -5.24
C VAL A 302 -18.66 17.42 -5.82
N GLY A 303 -17.51 16.82 -5.54
CA GLY A 303 -17.08 15.55 -6.10
C GLY A 303 -16.97 15.57 -7.63
N THR A 304 -17.04 14.38 -8.22
CA THR A 304 -16.75 14.14 -9.64
C THR A 304 -17.87 14.58 -10.56
N ALA A 305 -17.49 15.14 -11.72
CA ALA A 305 -18.43 15.54 -12.76
C ALA A 305 -18.70 14.38 -13.74
N VAL A 306 -19.97 14.02 -13.90
CA VAL A 306 -20.43 12.97 -14.82
C VAL A 306 -21.39 13.55 -15.86
N ALA A 307 -21.40 13.00 -17.07
CA ALA A 307 -22.34 13.42 -18.10
C ALA A 307 -23.80 13.17 -17.65
N LEU A 308 -24.69 14.14 -17.83
CA LEU A 308 -26.10 14.02 -17.48
C LEU A 308 -26.92 13.87 -18.75
N SER A 309 -27.66 12.76 -18.90
CA SER A 309 -28.57 12.61 -20.04
C SER A 309 -29.77 13.55 -19.91
N GLU A 310 -30.38 13.93 -21.05
CA GLU A 310 -31.62 14.72 -21.04
C GLU A 310 -32.72 14.00 -20.24
N LYS A 311 -32.76 12.67 -20.30
CA LYS A 311 -33.74 11.85 -19.59
C LYS A 311 -33.56 11.91 -18.06
N GLU A 312 -32.33 11.84 -17.57
CA GLU A 312 -32.03 12.05 -16.15
C GLU A 312 -32.35 13.47 -15.71
N TYR A 313 -31.96 14.46 -16.52
CA TYR A 313 -32.29 15.86 -16.25
C TYR A 313 -33.80 16.08 -16.13
N LEU A 314 -34.60 15.48 -17.01
CA LEU A 314 -36.07 15.59 -16.97
C LEU A 314 -36.69 14.96 -15.71
N ASN A 315 -36.05 13.94 -15.13
CA ASN A 315 -36.49 13.30 -13.88
C ASN A 315 -36.22 14.16 -12.63
N LEU A 316 -35.29 15.12 -12.68
CA LEU A 316 -35.06 16.05 -11.57
C LEU A 316 -36.28 16.93 -11.30
N ALA A 317 -36.57 17.24 -10.04
CA ALA A 317 -37.67 18.13 -9.69
C ALA A 317 -37.44 19.55 -10.25
N SER A 318 -38.49 20.24 -10.71
CA SER A 318 -38.34 21.63 -11.21
C SER A 318 -37.84 22.61 -10.13
N SER A 319 -37.99 22.27 -8.86
CA SER A 319 -37.52 23.04 -7.70
C SER A 319 -36.12 22.66 -7.22
N ASP A 320 -35.45 21.73 -7.90
CA ASP A 320 -34.14 21.20 -7.49
C ASP A 320 -33.07 22.29 -7.49
N THR A 321 -32.44 22.44 -6.32
CA THR A 321 -31.27 23.30 -6.09
C THR A 321 -30.10 22.52 -5.47
N THR A 322 -30.24 21.21 -5.29
CA THR A 322 -29.24 20.38 -4.62
C THR A 322 -28.20 19.88 -5.60
N HIS A 323 -28.60 19.57 -6.84
CA HIS A 323 -27.67 19.15 -7.87
C HIS A 323 -26.96 20.34 -8.50
N ILE A 324 -25.62 20.30 -8.43
CA ILE A 324 -24.75 21.24 -9.14
C ILE A 324 -24.55 20.73 -10.56
N LEU A 325 -24.81 21.60 -11.54
CA LEU A 325 -24.73 21.29 -12.96
C LEU A 325 -23.70 22.17 -13.67
N TYR A 326 -23.08 21.63 -14.71
CA TYR A 326 -22.07 22.30 -15.54
C TYR A 326 -22.37 22.13 -17.03
N VAL A 327 -21.78 23.01 -17.84
CA VAL A 327 -21.82 22.94 -19.31
C VAL A 327 -20.42 23.18 -19.86
N THR A 328 -20.14 22.65 -21.05
CA THR A 328 -18.84 22.88 -21.70
C THR A 328 -18.62 24.36 -22.06
N ASN A 329 -17.38 24.84 -21.95
CA ASN A 329 -16.96 26.18 -22.39
C ASN A 329 -16.99 26.31 -23.95
N ALA A 330 -16.47 27.43 -24.47
CA ALA A 330 -16.47 27.69 -25.91
C ALA A 330 -15.51 26.76 -26.70
N GLN A 331 -14.49 26.24 -26.04
CA GLN A 331 -13.49 25.31 -26.55
C GLN A 331 -13.93 23.84 -26.46
N GLY A 332 -15.02 23.57 -25.73
CA GLY A 332 -15.60 22.23 -25.58
C GLY A 332 -15.13 21.47 -24.33
N TYR A 333 -14.31 22.08 -23.48
CA TYR A 333 -13.87 21.49 -22.22
C TYR A 333 -14.92 21.68 -21.10
N LEU A 334 -14.92 20.78 -20.12
CA LEU A 334 -15.71 20.91 -18.91
C LEU A 334 -15.27 22.18 -18.14
N ASP A 335 -16.24 23.01 -17.74
CA ASP A 335 -15.98 24.25 -17.02
C ASP A 335 -16.72 24.25 -15.68
N THR A 336 -15.97 24.04 -14.61
CA THR A 336 -16.48 23.97 -13.23
C THR A 336 -16.56 25.34 -12.54
N THR A 337 -16.08 26.42 -13.20
CA THR A 337 -16.10 27.78 -12.62
C THR A 337 -17.51 28.36 -12.51
N ARG A 338 -18.45 27.85 -13.32
CA ARG A 338 -19.85 28.30 -13.36
C ARG A 338 -20.81 27.18 -12.93
N LYS A 339 -21.21 27.22 -11.65
CA LYS A 339 -22.20 26.30 -11.05
C LYS A 339 -23.63 26.69 -11.47
N LEU A 340 -24.39 25.75 -12.05
CA LEU A 340 -25.79 25.90 -12.47
C LEU A 340 -26.72 24.99 -11.65
N ASN A 341 -28.04 25.27 -11.65
CA ASN A 341 -29.06 24.35 -11.13
C ASN A 341 -30.36 24.42 -11.93
N LYS A 342 -31.21 23.40 -11.82
CA LYS A 342 -32.45 23.29 -12.60
C LYS A 342 -33.43 24.43 -12.32
N LYS A 343 -33.58 24.85 -11.06
CA LYS A 343 -34.53 25.92 -10.67
C LYS A 343 -34.22 27.28 -11.31
N SER A 344 -32.95 27.66 -11.35
CA SER A 344 -32.53 29.01 -11.76
C SER A 344 -32.04 29.08 -13.21
N ASN A 345 -31.56 27.96 -13.78
CA ASN A 345 -30.84 27.94 -15.05
C ASN A 345 -31.48 27.01 -16.11
N ALA A 346 -32.74 26.59 -15.95
CA ALA A 346 -33.42 25.68 -16.89
C ALA A 346 -33.26 26.07 -18.36
N SER A 347 -33.52 27.33 -18.72
CA SER A 347 -33.41 27.81 -20.11
C SER A 347 -32.00 27.69 -20.69
N GLU A 348 -30.96 27.86 -19.86
CA GLU A 348 -29.55 27.74 -20.27
C GLU A 348 -29.18 26.28 -20.53
N ILE A 349 -29.62 25.37 -19.64
CA ILE A 349 -29.37 23.93 -19.73
C ILE A 349 -30.14 23.32 -20.91
N GLU A 350 -31.42 23.66 -21.07
CA GLU A 350 -32.26 23.20 -22.20
C GLU A 350 -31.68 23.68 -23.55
N ALA A 351 -31.14 24.90 -23.60
CA ALA A 351 -30.44 25.40 -24.79
C ALA A 351 -29.14 24.63 -25.08
N ALA A 352 -28.42 24.19 -24.04
CA ALA A 352 -27.22 23.36 -24.19
C ALA A 352 -27.57 22.03 -24.87
N TYR A 353 -28.55 21.27 -24.37
CA TYR A 353 -29.04 20.05 -25.00
C TYR A 353 -29.50 20.29 -26.45
N ALA A 354 -30.29 21.34 -26.70
CA ALA A 354 -30.77 21.66 -28.04
C ALA A 354 -29.64 22.01 -29.04
N SER A 355 -28.50 22.47 -28.54
CA SER A 355 -27.29 22.77 -29.34
C SER A 355 -26.32 21.59 -29.47
N GLY A 356 -26.64 20.44 -28.86
CA GLY A 356 -25.76 19.26 -28.83
C GLY A 356 -24.57 19.40 -27.89
N LYS A 357 -24.60 20.35 -26.95
CA LYS A 357 -23.59 20.45 -25.89
C LYS A 357 -23.87 19.43 -24.79
N MET A 358 -22.80 18.91 -24.19
CA MET A 358 -22.91 18.06 -23.02
C MET A 358 -23.25 18.89 -21.78
N VAL A 359 -24.07 18.32 -20.90
CA VAL A 359 -24.40 18.84 -19.58
C VAL A 359 -23.84 17.84 -18.58
N TYR A 360 -23.28 18.34 -17.48
CA TYR A 360 -22.67 17.50 -16.45
C TYR A 360 -23.31 17.74 -15.10
N ARG A 361 -23.25 16.73 -14.23
CA ARG A 361 -23.73 16.76 -12.85
C ARG A 361 -22.56 16.45 -11.91
N ALA A 362 -22.40 17.26 -10.87
CA ALA A 362 -21.51 16.93 -9.76
C ALA A 362 -22.13 15.80 -8.93
N THR A 363 -21.37 14.74 -8.66
CA THR A 363 -21.87 13.55 -7.96
C THR A 363 -21.90 13.70 -6.44
N GLY A 364 -21.07 14.58 -5.87
CA GLY A 364 -20.83 14.65 -4.43
C GLY A 364 -19.96 13.51 -3.89
N TYR A 365 -19.34 12.74 -4.78
CA TYR A 365 -18.43 11.65 -4.43
C TYR A 365 -17.10 11.80 -5.15
N ASP A 366 -16.03 11.37 -4.49
CA ASP A 366 -14.71 11.18 -5.10
C ASP A 366 -14.16 9.79 -4.79
N HIS A 367 -13.29 9.30 -5.66
CA HIS A 367 -12.62 8.02 -5.50
C HIS A 367 -11.68 8.01 -4.30
N LEU A 368 -11.45 6.81 -3.74
CA LEU A 368 -10.39 6.55 -2.79
C LEU A 368 -9.46 5.49 -3.37
N THR A 369 -8.16 5.58 -3.06
CA THR A 369 -7.18 4.55 -3.44
C THR A 369 -7.53 3.19 -2.81
N GLY A 370 -7.95 3.19 -1.54
CA GLY A 370 -8.34 1.98 -0.84
C GLY A 370 -9.69 1.43 -1.28
N GLY A 371 -9.91 0.15 -0.99
CA GLY A 371 -11.13 -0.56 -1.36
C GLY A 371 -11.79 -1.25 -0.18
N ARG A 372 -13.12 -1.39 -0.22
CA ARG A 372 -13.91 -2.07 0.82
C ARG A 372 -14.95 -3.00 0.21
N ILE A 373 -15.08 -4.20 0.76
CA ILE A 373 -16.25 -5.05 0.56
C ILE A 373 -17.14 -4.91 1.79
N THR A 374 -18.31 -4.29 1.64
CA THR A 374 -19.22 -4.05 2.76
C THR A 374 -19.76 -5.35 3.35
N GLU A 375 -20.17 -5.33 4.62
CA GLU A 375 -20.81 -6.49 5.28
C GLU A 375 -22.06 -6.95 4.51
N GLY A 376 -22.84 -6.02 3.95
CA GLY A 376 -23.98 -6.35 3.10
C GLY A 376 -23.60 -7.13 1.83
N CYS A 377 -22.48 -6.79 1.19
CA CYS A 377 -21.95 -7.52 0.05
C CYS A 377 -21.41 -8.90 0.47
N LEU A 378 -20.67 -8.99 1.58
CA LEU A 378 -20.16 -10.26 2.12
C LEU A 378 -21.29 -11.23 2.49
N ASP A 379 -22.38 -10.74 3.05
CA ASP A 379 -23.55 -11.55 3.38
C ASP A 379 -24.27 -12.08 2.12
N TRP A 380 -24.37 -11.25 1.07
CA TRP A 380 -24.87 -11.70 -0.23
C TRP A 380 -23.95 -12.76 -0.87
N MET A 381 -22.63 -12.55 -0.83
CA MET A 381 -21.64 -13.52 -1.31
C MET A 381 -21.78 -14.84 -0.55
N GLN A 382 -21.91 -14.80 0.78
CA GLN A 382 -22.08 -16.00 1.60
C GLN A 382 -23.38 -16.73 1.26
N ALA A 383 -24.48 -16.00 1.06
CA ALA A 383 -25.74 -16.60 0.67
C ALA A 383 -25.63 -17.30 -0.69
N PHE A 384 -24.96 -16.69 -1.67
CA PHE A 384 -24.66 -17.33 -2.96
C PHE A 384 -23.80 -18.59 -2.76
N CYS A 385 -22.67 -18.48 -2.07
CA CYS A 385 -21.76 -19.60 -1.83
C CYS A 385 -22.47 -20.76 -1.13
N ALA A 386 -23.30 -20.50 -0.12
CA ALA A 386 -24.07 -21.52 0.58
C ALA A 386 -25.02 -22.30 -0.35
N THR A 387 -25.53 -21.70 -1.42
CA THR A 387 -26.33 -22.41 -2.44
C THR A 387 -25.49 -23.31 -3.34
N GLN A 388 -24.22 -22.95 -3.56
CA GLN A 388 -23.30 -23.69 -4.44
C GLN A 388 -22.51 -24.78 -3.71
N THR A 389 -22.00 -24.51 -2.51
CA THR A 389 -21.12 -25.40 -1.73
C THR A 389 -21.84 -26.00 -0.53
N GLY A 390 -22.43 -25.18 0.35
CA GLY A 390 -23.38 -25.58 1.40
C GLY A 390 -23.09 -26.89 2.15
N ASP A 391 -24.13 -27.71 2.40
CA ASP A 391 -24.05 -29.02 3.07
C ASP A 391 -23.25 -30.10 2.29
N LYS A 392 -22.70 -29.76 1.11
CA LYS A 392 -21.92 -30.70 0.31
C LYS A 392 -20.54 -30.84 0.97
N THR A 393 -20.13 -32.08 1.24
CA THR A 393 -18.82 -32.43 1.84
C THR A 393 -18.01 -33.38 0.95
N THR A 394 -18.29 -33.34 -0.35
CA THR A 394 -17.88 -34.35 -1.35
C THR A 394 -17.57 -33.67 -2.68
N LEU A 395 -17.27 -34.45 -3.73
CA LEU A 395 -16.99 -33.97 -5.09
C LEU A 395 -18.02 -32.98 -5.69
N GLY A 396 -19.23 -32.89 -5.13
CA GLY A 396 -20.28 -31.97 -5.59
C GLY A 396 -20.11 -30.50 -5.18
N GLU A 397 -19.13 -30.17 -4.33
CA GLU A 397 -18.77 -28.78 -3.96
C GLU A 397 -18.27 -28.00 -5.18
N GLU A 398 -18.73 -26.76 -5.36
CA GLU A 398 -18.20 -25.89 -6.41
C GLU A 398 -16.85 -25.26 -6.05
N THR A 399 -16.06 -24.99 -7.07
CA THR A 399 -14.85 -24.17 -7.00
C THR A 399 -15.24 -22.72 -7.23
N ILE A 400 -15.13 -21.91 -6.17
CA ILE A 400 -15.49 -20.49 -6.20
C ILE A 400 -14.20 -19.67 -6.28
N ILE A 401 -14.11 -18.82 -7.31
CA ILE A 401 -13.02 -17.86 -7.53
C ILE A 401 -13.56 -16.46 -7.28
N SER A 402 -12.92 -15.70 -6.38
CA SER A 402 -13.21 -14.28 -6.21
C SER A 402 -12.33 -13.42 -7.11
N VAL A 403 -12.87 -12.31 -7.58
CA VAL A 403 -12.18 -11.32 -8.40
C VAL A 403 -12.56 -9.95 -7.89
N PHE A 404 -11.59 -9.11 -7.59
CA PHE A 404 -11.75 -7.70 -7.26
C PHE A 404 -10.42 -6.98 -7.50
N HIS A 405 -10.43 -5.65 -7.43
CA HIS A 405 -9.27 -4.86 -7.85
C HIS A 405 -8.14 -4.82 -6.82
N GLN A 406 -8.44 -4.38 -5.60
CA GLN A 406 -7.48 -4.30 -4.49
C GLN A 406 -6.97 -5.68 -4.06
N ASN A 407 -5.80 -5.74 -3.45
CA ASN A 407 -5.23 -6.99 -2.95
C ASN A 407 -6.09 -7.61 -1.83
N ALA A 408 -6.28 -8.92 -1.89
CA ALA A 408 -6.97 -9.70 -0.85
C ALA A 408 -6.05 -9.96 0.34
N LEU A 409 -4.75 -10.05 0.08
CA LEU A 409 -3.67 -10.30 1.01
C LEU A 409 -2.51 -9.33 0.75
N PRO A 410 -1.74 -8.93 1.77
CA PRO A 410 -0.43 -8.29 1.55
C PRO A 410 0.48 -9.19 0.70
N HIS A 411 1.04 -8.62 -0.38
CA HIS A 411 1.94 -9.22 -1.36
C HIS A 411 3.43 -9.10 -1.00
N TRP A 412 3.78 -8.34 0.03
CA TRP A 412 5.12 -8.30 0.62
C TRP A 412 5.06 -7.93 2.11
N GLU A 413 6.17 -8.12 2.81
CA GLU A 413 6.26 -7.81 4.24
C GLU A 413 6.06 -6.30 4.47
N GLN A 414 5.22 -5.90 5.42
CA GLN A 414 4.90 -4.49 5.71
C GLN A 414 4.05 -3.76 4.64
N GLU A 415 3.47 -4.44 3.64
CA GLU A 415 2.62 -3.74 2.63
C GLU A 415 1.44 -3.01 3.28
N ASP A 416 0.74 -3.63 4.23
CA ASP A 416 -0.42 -3.01 4.89
C ASP A 416 0.00 -1.81 5.77
N GLU A 417 1.23 -1.82 6.29
CA GLU A 417 1.80 -0.75 7.11
C GLU A 417 2.38 0.41 6.30
N ILE A 418 2.93 0.14 5.11
CA ILE A 418 3.61 1.13 4.26
C ILE A 418 2.71 1.62 3.12
N LEU A 419 1.89 0.74 2.55
CA LEU A 419 1.00 0.95 1.39
C LEU A 419 -0.45 0.53 1.71
N LYS A 420 -0.99 0.96 2.86
CA LYS A 420 -2.30 0.53 3.42
C LYS A 420 -3.52 0.54 2.49
N ASP A 421 -3.51 1.37 1.46
CA ASP A 421 -4.64 1.58 0.54
C ASP A 421 -4.56 0.64 -0.67
N PHE A 422 -3.54 -0.22 -0.72
CA PHE A 422 -3.35 -1.22 -1.77
C PHE A 422 -3.98 -2.57 -1.44
N THR A 423 -4.01 -2.93 -0.15
CA THR A 423 -4.77 -4.08 0.34
C THR A 423 -6.18 -3.66 0.76
N LEU A 424 -7.19 -4.53 0.59
CA LEU A 424 -8.56 -4.26 1.01
C LEU A 424 -8.66 -3.79 2.47
N TYR A 425 -9.55 -2.83 2.74
CA TYR A 425 -9.91 -2.44 4.09
C TYR A 425 -10.47 -3.63 4.87
N ASN A 426 -9.90 -3.90 6.04
CA ASN A 426 -10.15 -5.06 6.88
C ASN A 426 -9.85 -6.40 6.17
N TRP A 427 -8.77 -6.48 5.39
CA TRP A 427 -8.44 -7.67 4.59
C TRP A 427 -8.44 -8.98 5.40
N GLU A 428 -7.97 -8.96 6.65
CA GLU A 428 -7.98 -10.16 7.51
C GLU A 428 -9.40 -10.72 7.71
N ASN A 429 -10.38 -9.84 7.98
CA ASN A 429 -11.78 -10.23 8.14
C ASN A 429 -12.32 -10.76 6.82
N THR A 430 -12.07 -10.04 5.72
CA THR A 430 -12.50 -10.43 4.38
C THR A 430 -11.95 -11.80 3.99
N SER A 431 -10.65 -12.05 4.18
CA SER A 431 -9.99 -13.31 3.87
C SER A 431 -10.51 -14.48 4.71
N LYS A 432 -10.72 -14.28 6.03
CA LYS A 432 -11.37 -15.28 6.90
C LYS A 432 -12.81 -15.57 6.47
N ARG A 433 -13.57 -14.53 6.09
CA ARG A 433 -14.94 -14.64 5.58
C ARG A 433 -14.98 -15.42 4.26
N LEU A 434 -14.10 -15.12 3.32
CA LEU A 434 -13.96 -15.83 2.03
C LEU A 434 -13.65 -17.31 2.26
N LEU A 435 -12.69 -17.63 3.13
CA LEU A 435 -12.36 -19.01 3.49
C LEU A 435 -13.54 -19.75 4.14
N GLY A 436 -14.29 -19.06 5.00
CA GLY A 436 -15.53 -19.57 5.60
C GLY A 436 -16.65 -19.87 4.59
N MET A 437 -16.65 -19.20 3.44
CA MET A 437 -17.57 -19.47 2.32
C MET A 437 -17.08 -20.63 1.42
N GLY A 438 -15.85 -21.10 1.62
CA GLY A 438 -15.18 -22.08 0.77
C GLY A 438 -14.51 -21.48 -0.47
N VAL A 439 -14.31 -20.16 -0.53
CA VAL A 439 -13.49 -19.50 -1.57
C VAL A 439 -12.02 -19.84 -1.33
N ARG A 440 -11.29 -20.11 -2.41
CA ARG A 440 -9.88 -20.56 -2.35
C ARG A 440 -8.93 -19.72 -3.19
N TYR A 441 -9.45 -19.03 -4.20
CA TYR A 441 -8.63 -18.27 -5.14
C TYR A 441 -9.21 -16.87 -5.29
N ALA A 442 -8.37 -15.85 -5.14
CA ALA A 442 -8.64 -14.47 -5.45
C ALA A 442 -7.76 -14.04 -6.66
N LEU A 443 -8.32 -13.21 -7.53
CA LEU A 443 -7.64 -12.58 -8.66
C LEU A 443 -7.70 -11.07 -8.47
N THR A 444 -6.53 -10.43 -8.33
CA THR A 444 -6.37 -9.01 -7.90
C THR A 444 -5.38 -8.24 -8.79
N GLY A 445 -5.18 -6.95 -8.51
CA GLY A 445 -4.26 -6.05 -9.18
C GLY A 445 -3.87 -4.87 -8.28
N HIS A 446 -4.00 -3.63 -8.77
CA HIS A 446 -3.81 -2.37 -8.02
C HIS A 446 -2.36 -2.02 -7.67
N MET A 447 -1.58 -2.95 -7.10
CA MET A 447 -0.14 -2.76 -6.82
C MET A 447 0.73 -2.79 -8.08
N HIS A 448 0.18 -3.29 -9.19
CA HIS A 448 0.84 -3.49 -10.48
C HIS A 448 1.98 -4.51 -10.47
N ALA A 449 2.03 -5.38 -9.46
CA ALA A 449 2.98 -6.48 -9.36
C ALA A 449 2.41 -7.77 -9.96
N SER A 450 3.29 -8.69 -10.35
CA SER A 450 2.88 -10.01 -10.86
C SER A 450 3.22 -11.10 -9.86
N ASP A 451 2.47 -11.14 -8.75
CA ASP A 451 2.81 -11.96 -7.60
C ASP A 451 1.69 -12.95 -7.20
N ALA A 452 2.00 -13.91 -6.32
CA ALA A 452 1.04 -14.87 -5.79
C ALA A 452 1.25 -15.15 -4.29
N MET A 453 0.28 -14.74 -3.47
CA MET A 453 0.32 -14.91 -2.02
C MET A 453 -0.65 -15.96 -1.50
N ALA A 454 -0.37 -16.48 -0.31
CA ALA A 454 -1.24 -17.44 0.36
C ALA A 454 -1.41 -17.15 1.85
N TYR A 455 -2.67 -17.15 2.30
CA TYR A 455 -3.04 -17.05 3.70
C TYR A 455 -3.74 -18.32 4.14
N THR A 456 -3.27 -18.93 5.23
CA THR A 456 -3.93 -20.08 5.84
C THR A 456 -4.56 -19.68 7.16
N ASP A 457 -5.83 -20.01 7.38
CA ASP A 457 -6.55 -19.69 8.63
C ASP A 457 -6.41 -20.78 9.71
N ALA A 458 -7.03 -20.54 10.87
CA ALA A 458 -6.94 -21.42 12.04
C ALA A 458 -7.52 -22.83 11.80
N GLU A 459 -8.47 -23.00 10.88
CA GLU A 459 -9.02 -24.31 10.48
C GLU A 459 -8.12 -25.03 9.46
N GLY A 460 -7.04 -24.37 9.02
CA GLY A 460 -6.10 -24.89 8.02
C GLY A 460 -6.59 -24.66 6.59
N ARG A 461 -7.59 -23.82 6.34
CA ARG A 461 -8.05 -23.48 4.98
C ARG A 461 -7.11 -22.44 4.41
N THR A 462 -6.76 -22.57 3.12
CA THR A 462 -5.82 -21.65 2.45
C THR A 462 -6.53 -20.87 1.36
N LEU A 463 -6.38 -19.54 1.39
CA LEU A 463 -6.73 -18.61 0.33
C LEU A 463 -5.45 -18.31 -0.45
N TYR A 464 -5.53 -18.37 -1.78
CA TYR A 464 -4.46 -17.92 -2.67
C TYR A 464 -4.92 -16.64 -3.34
N ASP A 465 -4.08 -15.61 -3.30
CA ASP A 465 -4.30 -14.35 -4.00
C ASP A 465 -3.32 -14.24 -5.17
N PHE A 466 -3.83 -14.00 -6.37
CA PHE A 466 -3.03 -13.85 -7.58
C PHE A 466 -3.14 -12.43 -8.09
N GLU A 467 -2.11 -11.63 -7.82
CA GLU A 467 -1.99 -10.29 -8.36
C GLU A 467 -1.46 -10.36 -9.80
N THR A 468 -2.10 -9.66 -10.73
CA THR A 468 -1.59 -9.52 -12.09
C THR A 468 -1.23 -8.08 -12.37
N GLY A 469 0.03 -7.84 -12.74
CA GLY A 469 0.54 -6.50 -12.94
C GLY A 469 -0.11 -5.73 -14.09
N SER A 470 0.15 -4.42 -14.12
CA SER A 470 -0.41 -3.53 -15.14
C SER A 470 0.12 -3.85 -16.53
N ILE A 471 -0.79 -3.98 -17.50
CA ILE A 471 -0.40 -4.26 -18.88
C ILE A 471 0.43 -3.13 -19.49
N ILE A 472 0.40 -1.92 -18.94
CA ILE A 472 1.17 -0.77 -19.44
C ILE A 472 2.38 -0.43 -18.58
N SER A 473 2.69 -1.27 -17.59
CA SER A 473 3.93 -1.21 -16.80
C SER A 473 4.96 -2.20 -17.33
N TYR A 474 6.10 -2.29 -16.66
CA TYR A 474 7.18 -3.23 -16.96
C TYR A 474 6.65 -4.66 -17.11
N ALA A 475 7.20 -5.43 -18.08
CA ALA A 475 6.74 -6.75 -18.53
C ALA A 475 5.36 -6.81 -19.23
N SER A 476 4.49 -5.83 -19.00
CA SER A 476 3.16 -5.75 -19.61
C SER A 476 2.39 -7.09 -19.54
N PRO A 477 2.22 -7.65 -18.32
CA PRO A 477 1.86 -9.04 -18.12
C PRO A 477 0.38 -9.31 -18.37
N ARG A 478 0.08 -10.58 -18.66
CA ARG A 478 -1.24 -11.18 -18.49
C ARG A 478 -1.08 -12.56 -17.86
N ARG A 479 -2.02 -13.00 -17.04
CA ARG A 479 -1.91 -14.27 -16.31
C ARG A 479 -2.90 -15.30 -16.81
N TYR A 480 -2.45 -16.53 -17.08
CA TYR A 480 -3.31 -17.69 -17.32
C TYR A 480 -3.24 -18.65 -16.14
N ILE A 481 -4.41 -18.97 -15.58
CA ILE A 481 -4.55 -19.82 -14.39
C ILE A 481 -5.41 -21.02 -14.74
N GLU A 482 -4.89 -22.22 -14.52
CA GLU A 482 -5.65 -23.47 -14.65
C GLU A 482 -6.00 -24.00 -13.26
N ILE A 483 -7.29 -24.26 -13.00
CA ILE A 483 -7.75 -24.94 -11.80
C ILE A 483 -8.41 -26.27 -12.19
N ALA A 484 -7.69 -27.37 -11.96
CA ALA A 484 -8.15 -28.71 -12.25
C ALA A 484 -8.77 -29.38 -11.03
N ARG A 485 -10.07 -29.68 -11.08
CA ARG A 485 -10.79 -30.47 -10.07
C ARG A 485 -10.46 -31.96 -10.25
N LYS A 486 -10.12 -32.58 -9.13
CA LYS A 486 -9.73 -33.99 -9.01
C LYS A 486 -10.70 -34.71 -8.07
N ASN A 487 -10.97 -35.97 -8.37
CA ASN A 487 -11.76 -36.87 -7.55
C ASN A 487 -10.83 -37.74 -6.71
N LEU A 488 -10.74 -37.40 -5.42
CA LEU A 488 -9.96 -38.08 -4.39
C LEU A 488 -10.85 -39.09 -3.64
N GLY A 489 -11.24 -40.18 -4.30
CA GLY A 489 -12.07 -41.22 -3.68
C GLY A 489 -13.50 -40.75 -3.31
N GLY A 490 -14.13 -39.94 -4.16
CA GLY A 490 -15.45 -39.34 -3.97
C GLY A 490 -15.44 -37.93 -3.36
N LYS A 491 -14.25 -37.39 -3.09
CA LYS A 491 -14.04 -36.06 -2.50
C LYS A 491 -13.39 -35.12 -3.52
N LEU A 492 -13.63 -33.83 -3.37
CA LEU A 492 -12.98 -32.82 -4.17
C LEU A 492 -11.52 -32.65 -3.73
N GLY A 493 -10.61 -32.74 -4.69
CA GLY A 493 -9.28 -32.15 -4.61
C GLY A 493 -9.09 -31.21 -5.79
N GLU A 494 -8.10 -30.34 -5.70
CA GLU A 494 -7.78 -29.40 -6.78
C GLU A 494 -6.28 -29.33 -7.00
N LYS A 495 -5.91 -29.06 -8.26
CA LYS A 495 -4.55 -28.76 -8.66
C LYS A 495 -4.61 -27.46 -9.45
N THR A 496 -3.89 -26.44 -9.00
CA THR A 496 -3.87 -25.11 -9.62
C THR A 496 -2.50 -24.82 -10.17
N SER A 497 -2.43 -24.32 -11.40
CA SER A 497 -1.20 -23.80 -11.98
C SER A 497 -1.41 -22.40 -12.54
N SER A 498 -0.37 -21.57 -12.45
CA SER A 498 -0.36 -20.19 -12.91
C SER A 498 0.78 -19.99 -13.91
N SER A 499 0.59 -19.08 -14.86
CA SER A 499 1.61 -18.65 -15.83
C SER A 499 1.43 -17.16 -16.12
N VAL A 500 2.52 -16.39 -16.09
CA VAL A 500 2.55 -14.97 -16.42
C VAL A 500 3.18 -14.81 -17.80
N ILE A 501 2.40 -14.27 -18.74
CA ILE A 501 2.82 -14.10 -20.13
C ILE A 501 3.16 -12.64 -20.35
N VAL A 502 4.42 -12.37 -20.67
CA VAL A 502 4.94 -11.02 -20.91
C VAL A 502 4.78 -10.60 -22.37
N MET A 503 4.69 -9.30 -22.63
CA MET A 503 4.63 -8.76 -23.98
C MET A 503 6.02 -8.42 -24.51
N GLU A 504 6.46 -9.09 -25.59
CA GLU A 504 7.81 -8.89 -26.11
C GLU A 504 8.05 -7.54 -26.80
N ASN A 505 7.06 -7.04 -27.56
CA ASN A 505 7.14 -5.78 -28.31
C ASN A 505 5.76 -5.29 -28.79
N ILE A 506 5.68 -3.98 -29.07
CA ILE A 506 4.54 -3.29 -29.68
C ILE A 506 4.89 -2.72 -31.07
N LYS A 507 5.77 -3.42 -31.80
CA LYS A 507 6.25 -2.99 -33.11
C LYS A 507 5.12 -2.98 -34.14
N GLU A 508 5.05 -1.90 -34.92
CA GLU A 508 4.08 -1.74 -36.00
C GLU A 508 2.63 -1.89 -35.51
N GLU A 509 2.36 -1.49 -34.26
CA GLU A 509 1.01 -1.43 -33.72
C GLU A 509 0.43 -0.03 -33.94
N PRO A 510 -0.81 0.07 -34.46
CA PRO A 510 -1.47 1.35 -34.63
C PRO A 510 -1.90 1.92 -33.28
N SER A 511 -1.90 3.24 -33.17
CA SER A 511 -2.40 4.00 -32.02
C SER A 511 -3.84 4.52 -32.22
N ASP A 512 -4.36 4.46 -33.45
CA ASP A 512 -5.74 4.78 -33.83
C ASP A 512 -6.29 3.74 -34.80
N ASP A 513 -7.62 3.59 -34.88
CA ASP A 513 -8.30 2.61 -35.75
C ASP A 513 -7.75 1.18 -35.60
N VAL A 514 -7.47 0.78 -34.36
CA VAL A 514 -6.54 -0.32 -34.01
C VAL A 514 -7.00 -1.70 -34.46
N PHE A 515 -8.31 -1.87 -34.66
CA PHE A 515 -8.93 -3.12 -35.06
C PHE A 515 -9.34 -3.17 -36.54
N ASN A 516 -9.04 -2.13 -37.33
CA ASN A 516 -9.32 -2.14 -38.76
C ASN A 516 -8.25 -2.92 -39.54
N PRO A 517 -8.58 -4.08 -40.16
CA PRO A 517 -7.60 -4.89 -40.87
C PRO A 517 -7.05 -4.24 -42.16
N ALA A 518 -7.64 -3.12 -42.61
CA ALA A 518 -7.12 -2.34 -43.73
C ALA A 518 -5.99 -1.37 -43.34
N VAL A 519 -5.81 -1.10 -42.05
CA VAL A 519 -4.72 -0.28 -41.51
C VAL A 519 -3.47 -1.17 -41.41
N VAL A 520 -2.45 -0.85 -42.23
CA VAL A 520 -1.20 -1.62 -42.33
C VAL A 520 -0.03 -0.66 -42.39
N TRP A 521 1.06 -0.98 -41.70
CA TRP A 521 2.31 -0.22 -41.70
C TRP A 521 2.96 -0.19 -43.09
N ASP A 522 3.28 1.01 -43.60
CA ASP A 522 4.02 1.23 -44.84
C ASP A 522 5.44 1.73 -44.56
N GLN A 523 6.37 0.78 -44.42
CA GLN A 523 7.79 1.04 -44.22
C GLN A 523 8.42 1.83 -45.37
N ALA A 524 8.01 1.58 -46.62
CA ALA A 524 8.63 2.22 -47.78
C ALA A 524 8.26 3.70 -47.86
N ALA A 525 7.02 4.04 -47.51
CA ALA A 525 6.59 5.44 -47.41
C ALA A 525 7.25 6.16 -46.22
N PHE A 526 7.41 5.48 -45.08
CA PHE A 526 8.12 6.02 -43.91
C PHE A 526 9.59 6.33 -44.24
N ASP A 527 10.31 5.39 -44.86
CA ASP A 527 11.73 5.56 -45.24
C ASP A 527 11.94 6.68 -46.27
N ALA A 528 10.94 6.95 -47.12
CA ALA A 528 10.99 8.02 -48.11
C ALA A 528 10.77 9.43 -47.51
N ALA A 529 10.22 9.52 -46.29
CA ALA A 529 9.91 10.77 -45.62
C ALA A 529 11.10 11.31 -44.80
N THR A 530 11.42 12.60 -44.94
CA THR A 530 12.61 13.22 -44.32
C THR A 530 12.31 14.11 -43.11
N THR A 531 11.04 14.39 -42.82
CA THR A 531 10.62 15.20 -41.66
C THR A 531 9.60 14.43 -40.84
N LEU A 532 9.49 14.72 -39.54
CA LEU A 532 8.52 14.09 -38.66
C LEU A 532 7.09 14.24 -39.19
N SER A 533 6.70 15.45 -39.64
CA SER A 533 5.36 15.68 -40.21
C SER A 533 5.08 14.84 -41.47
N ALA A 534 6.09 14.62 -42.32
CA ALA A 534 5.95 13.77 -43.50
C ALA A 534 5.89 12.28 -43.13
N LYS A 535 6.64 11.85 -42.11
CA LYS A 535 6.58 10.49 -41.56
C LYS A 535 5.20 10.20 -40.96
N LEU A 536 4.66 11.10 -40.15
CA LEU A 536 3.31 11.00 -39.60
C LEU A 536 2.24 10.91 -40.70
N ALA A 537 2.34 11.75 -41.73
CA ALA A 537 1.40 11.72 -42.86
C ALA A 537 1.46 10.42 -43.68
N SER A 538 2.59 9.71 -43.68
CA SER A 538 2.75 8.44 -44.39
C SER A 538 2.04 7.27 -43.70
N ASN A 539 1.93 7.32 -42.36
CA ASN A 539 1.37 6.27 -41.51
C ASN A 539 0.49 6.89 -40.40
N PRO A 540 -0.64 7.53 -40.75
CA PRO A 540 -1.40 8.37 -39.82
C PRO A 540 -1.99 7.63 -38.61
N ALA A 541 -2.36 6.36 -38.76
CA ALA A 541 -2.87 5.53 -37.66
C ALA A 541 -1.77 5.02 -36.72
N PHE A 542 -0.49 5.26 -37.04
CA PHE A 542 0.68 4.79 -36.29
C PHE A 542 1.44 5.96 -35.67
N GLU A 543 0.75 7.05 -35.30
CA GLU A 543 1.37 8.30 -34.83
C GLU A 543 2.39 8.05 -33.71
N MET A 544 2.03 7.30 -32.66
CA MET A 544 2.95 7.03 -31.56
C MET A 544 4.13 6.16 -31.96
N TYR A 545 3.91 5.12 -32.76
CA TYR A 545 5.00 4.29 -33.29
C TYR A 545 5.97 5.10 -34.17
N VAL A 546 5.46 6.06 -34.95
CA VAL A 546 6.29 6.97 -35.76
C VAL A 546 7.15 7.89 -34.90
N ARG A 547 6.59 8.45 -33.82
CA ARG A 547 7.33 9.34 -32.89
C ARG A 547 8.42 8.60 -32.13
N ARG A 548 8.15 7.35 -31.74
CA ARG A 548 9.07 6.51 -30.95
C ARG A 548 9.82 5.47 -31.79
N TYR A 549 9.83 5.62 -33.12
CA TYR A 549 10.33 4.61 -34.06
C TYR A 549 11.76 4.16 -33.76
N ASP A 550 12.66 5.10 -33.47
CA ASP A 550 14.09 4.80 -33.27
C ASP A 550 14.34 3.89 -32.04
N MET A 551 13.43 3.90 -31.05
CA MET A 551 13.48 3.00 -29.89
C MET A 551 12.69 1.72 -30.14
N LEU A 552 11.40 1.83 -30.49
CA LEU A 552 10.48 0.69 -30.63
C LEU A 552 10.80 -0.24 -31.80
N SER A 553 11.60 0.19 -32.79
CA SER A 553 11.95 -0.65 -33.94
C SER A 553 13.09 -1.63 -33.70
N VAL A 554 13.89 -1.41 -32.64
CA VAL A 554 15.13 -2.16 -32.36
C VAL A 554 15.22 -2.72 -30.94
N GLN A 555 14.40 -2.24 -30.00
CA GLN A 555 14.38 -2.65 -28.59
C GLN A 555 13.27 -3.65 -28.29
N THR A 556 13.43 -4.43 -27.22
CA THR A 556 12.31 -5.14 -26.58
C THR A 556 11.40 -4.12 -25.88
N LEU A 557 10.18 -4.52 -25.52
CA LEU A 557 9.27 -3.63 -24.77
C LEU A 557 9.85 -3.25 -23.40
N ASN A 558 10.46 -4.21 -22.70
CA ASN A 558 11.07 -3.94 -21.39
C ASN A 558 12.26 -2.99 -21.47
N ASP A 559 13.13 -3.13 -22.49
CA ASP A 559 14.21 -2.17 -22.73
C ASP A 559 13.65 -0.75 -22.95
N TYR A 560 12.57 -0.64 -23.72
CA TYR A 560 11.90 0.63 -23.98
C TYR A 560 11.34 1.24 -22.68
N ILE A 561 10.64 0.45 -21.87
CA ILE A 561 10.04 0.88 -20.59
C ILE A 561 11.14 1.35 -19.62
N THR A 562 12.22 0.58 -19.47
CA THR A 562 13.35 0.99 -18.61
C THR A 562 13.91 2.34 -19.03
N ILE A 563 14.02 2.60 -20.34
CA ILE A 563 14.56 3.86 -20.87
C ILE A 563 13.56 5.01 -20.68
N ASP A 564 12.31 4.86 -21.13
CA ASP A 564 11.37 5.98 -21.17
C ASP A 564 10.78 6.31 -19.80
N ILE A 565 10.64 5.31 -18.91
CA ILE A 565 10.02 5.44 -17.59
C ILE A 565 11.08 5.41 -16.49
N TYR A 566 11.63 4.23 -16.18
CA TYR A 566 12.36 4.04 -14.92
C TYR A 566 13.66 4.83 -14.85
N SER A 567 14.40 4.93 -15.96
CA SER A 567 15.64 5.72 -16.00
C SER A 567 15.43 7.23 -15.81
N ARG A 568 14.18 7.70 -15.98
CA ARG A 568 13.78 9.10 -15.82
C ARG A 568 12.95 9.32 -14.56
N LEU A 569 12.60 8.28 -13.80
CA LEU A 569 11.71 8.35 -12.65
C LEU A 569 12.18 9.41 -11.64
N LEU A 570 13.43 9.28 -11.21
CA LEU A 570 14.04 10.22 -10.27
C LEU A 570 14.16 11.63 -10.87
N ASP A 571 14.50 11.75 -12.15
CA ASP A 571 14.65 13.05 -12.82
C ASP A 571 13.29 13.77 -12.92
N ARG A 572 12.20 13.03 -13.18
CA ARG A 572 10.82 13.55 -13.18
C ARG A 572 10.40 13.98 -11.79
N VAL A 573 10.67 13.17 -10.77
CA VAL A 573 10.42 13.51 -9.36
C VAL A 573 11.15 14.80 -8.98
N LEU A 574 12.44 14.90 -9.28
CA LEU A 574 13.23 16.10 -9.01
C LEU A 574 12.72 17.32 -9.78
N ASN A 575 12.34 17.17 -11.05
CA ASN A 575 11.76 18.26 -11.84
C ASN A 575 10.37 18.68 -11.34
N HIS A 576 9.58 17.76 -10.78
CA HIS A 576 8.30 18.10 -10.18
C HIS A 576 8.47 18.95 -8.93
N PHE A 577 9.41 18.57 -8.04
CA PHE A 577 9.63 19.27 -6.78
C PHE A 577 10.52 20.52 -6.91
N VAL A 578 11.45 20.56 -7.86
CA VAL A 578 12.40 21.67 -8.05
C VAL A 578 12.48 22.05 -9.54
N SER A 579 11.66 23.00 -9.96
CA SER A 579 11.62 23.51 -11.35
C SER A 579 11.16 24.96 -11.47
N ASP A 580 11.32 25.52 -12.67
CA ASP A 580 10.83 26.86 -13.01
C ASP A 580 9.32 26.99 -12.79
N LYS A 581 8.54 25.94 -13.07
CA LYS A 581 7.09 25.95 -12.82
C LYS A 581 6.74 26.05 -11.34
N MET A 582 7.49 25.40 -10.44
CA MET A 582 7.30 25.55 -8.99
C MET A 582 7.51 27.02 -8.59
N ILE A 583 8.55 27.66 -9.14
CA ILE A 583 8.82 29.09 -8.93
C ILE A 583 7.66 29.93 -9.46
N ASP A 584 7.18 29.68 -10.68
CA ASP A 584 6.08 30.44 -11.28
C ASP A 584 4.78 30.28 -10.47
N ASN A 585 4.49 29.08 -9.97
CA ASN A 585 3.35 28.81 -9.10
C ASN A 585 3.46 29.53 -7.76
N LEU A 586 4.65 29.54 -7.16
CA LEU A 586 4.94 30.27 -5.92
C LEU A 586 4.78 31.78 -6.14
N LYS A 587 5.36 32.30 -7.23
CA LYS A 587 5.23 33.68 -7.69
C LYS A 587 3.76 34.07 -7.83
N GLY A 588 2.95 33.28 -8.55
CA GLY A 588 1.52 33.51 -8.70
C GLY A 588 0.72 33.42 -7.40
N SER A 589 1.10 32.53 -6.48
CA SER A 589 0.46 32.42 -5.16
C SER A 589 0.75 33.65 -4.28
N ILE A 590 1.99 34.14 -4.31
CA ILE A 590 2.40 35.36 -3.61
C ILE A 590 1.70 36.57 -4.23
N GLU A 591 1.62 36.66 -5.56
CA GLU A 591 0.86 37.71 -6.26
C GLU A 591 -0.62 37.69 -5.82
N GLY A 592 -1.26 36.52 -5.79
CA GLY A 592 -2.64 36.36 -5.33
C GLY A 592 -2.85 36.80 -3.86
N LEU A 593 -1.88 36.54 -2.99
CA LEU A 593 -1.91 36.96 -1.58
C LEU A 593 -1.75 38.48 -1.44
N LEU A 594 -0.80 39.08 -2.16
CA LEU A 594 -0.42 40.49 -2.02
C LEU A 594 -1.32 41.45 -2.82
N VAL A 595 -1.86 40.99 -3.96
CA VAL A 595 -2.59 41.82 -4.95
C VAL A 595 -4.06 41.40 -5.09
N GLY A 596 -4.45 40.20 -4.64
CA GLY A 596 -5.80 39.65 -4.80
C GLY A 596 -6.84 40.14 -3.78
N GLU A 597 -8.06 39.58 -3.85
CA GLU A 597 -9.22 39.99 -3.02
C GLU A 597 -9.01 39.78 -1.49
N ASN A 598 -8.04 38.94 -1.11
CA ASN A 598 -7.67 38.62 0.28
C ASN A 598 -6.64 39.57 0.91
N SER A 599 -6.10 40.54 0.15
CA SER A 599 -4.99 41.43 0.56
C SER A 599 -5.31 42.46 1.67
N LYS A 600 -6.49 42.40 2.30
CA LYS A 600 -6.97 43.42 3.26
C LYS A 600 -6.43 43.20 4.67
N LEU A 601 -5.18 43.58 4.89
CA LEU A 601 -4.59 43.70 6.22
C LEU A 601 -4.34 45.18 6.58
N ILE A 602 -4.88 45.63 7.70
CA ILE A 602 -4.69 47.01 8.20
C ILE A 602 -3.72 46.97 9.38
N ILE A 603 -2.56 47.61 9.23
CA ILE A 603 -1.60 47.82 10.32
C ILE A 603 -1.57 49.31 10.66
N GLY A 604 -2.09 49.66 11.85
CA GLY A 604 -2.24 51.06 12.27
C GLY A 604 -3.26 51.81 11.40
N SER A 605 -2.80 52.74 10.57
CA SER A 605 -3.62 53.57 9.68
C SER A 605 -3.35 53.35 8.19
N ILE A 606 -2.57 52.33 7.84
CA ILE A 606 -2.21 51.98 6.45
C ILE A 606 -2.96 50.71 6.04
N ASP A 607 -3.59 50.77 4.87
CA ASP A 607 -4.16 49.60 4.19
C ASP A 607 -3.07 49.00 3.29
N LEU A 608 -2.59 47.80 3.61
CA LEU A 608 -1.51 47.15 2.86
C LEU A 608 -1.93 46.77 1.43
N SER A 609 -3.24 46.73 1.14
CA SER A 609 -3.73 46.47 -0.23
C SER A 609 -3.36 47.58 -1.21
N ASP A 610 -3.16 48.82 -0.75
CA ASP A 610 -2.66 49.94 -1.58
C ASP A 610 -1.16 49.78 -1.95
N LEU A 611 -0.43 48.90 -1.26
CA LEU A 611 0.99 48.58 -1.50
C LEU A 611 1.20 47.21 -2.17
N GLY A 612 0.12 46.47 -2.47
CA GLY A 612 0.19 45.08 -2.94
C GLY A 612 1.09 44.89 -4.17
N GLU A 613 0.92 45.74 -5.18
CA GLU A 613 1.73 45.70 -6.42
C GLU A 613 3.21 46.03 -6.15
N THR A 614 3.49 47.03 -5.30
CA THR A 614 4.86 47.39 -4.88
C THR A 614 5.55 46.24 -4.13
N LEU A 615 4.84 45.59 -3.20
CA LEU A 615 5.35 44.46 -2.43
C LEU A 615 5.58 43.23 -3.30
N TRP A 616 4.67 42.96 -4.24
CA TRP A 616 4.82 41.89 -5.23
C TRP A 616 6.08 42.09 -6.09
N HIS A 617 6.25 43.25 -6.73
CA HIS A 617 7.44 43.52 -7.54
C HIS A 617 8.74 43.49 -6.73
N THR A 618 8.68 43.92 -5.47
CA THR A 618 9.83 43.80 -4.55
C THR A 618 10.15 42.34 -4.25
N ALA A 619 9.14 41.49 -4.02
CA ALA A 619 9.31 40.05 -3.82
C ALA A 619 9.83 39.36 -5.09
N ASP A 620 9.33 39.72 -6.27
CA ASP A 620 9.77 39.20 -7.56
C ASP A 620 11.25 39.50 -7.82
N TYR A 621 11.69 40.74 -7.57
CA TYR A 621 13.10 41.11 -7.61
C TYR A 621 13.97 40.27 -6.65
N ILE A 622 13.50 40.09 -5.41
CA ILE A 622 14.22 39.27 -4.41
C ILE A 622 14.33 37.82 -4.89
N ILE A 623 13.24 37.23 -5.40
CA ILE A 623 13.21 35.84 -5.91
C ILE A 623 14.21 35.69 -7.07
N ASP A 624 14.16 36.56 -8.08
CA ASP A 624 15.07 36.46 -9.24
C ASP A 624 16.52 36.71 -8.84
N THR A 625 16.76 37.60 -7.87
CA THR A 625 18.10 37.80 -7.31
C THR A 625 18.61 36.53 -6.63
N VAL A 626 17.77 35.85 -5.83
CA VAL A 626 18.12 34.59 -5.17
C VAL A 626 18.37 33.46 -6.18
N LEU A 627 17.63 33.44 -7.28
CA LEU A 627 17.72 32.40 -8.30
C LEU A 627 18.93 32.56 -9.23
N TYR A 628 19.30 33.80 -9.57
CA TYR A 628 20.27 34.06 -10.65
C TYR A 628 21.45 34.94 -10.25
N ASP A 629 21.31 35.84 -9.27
CA ASP A 629 22.29 36.90 -8.99
C ASP A 629 22.89 36.83 -7.56
N LEU A 630 22.62 35.75 -6.81
CA LEU A 630 23.00 35.66 -5.39
C LEU A 630 24.51 35.55 -5.18
N TYR A 631 25.19 34.80 -6.05
CA TYR A 631 26.63 34.61 -6.05
C TYR A 631 27.34 35.53 -7.06
N PRO A 632 28.66 35.79 -6.89
CA PRO A 632 29.43 36.60 -7.84
C PRO A 632 29.29 36.10 -9.29
N ASP A 633 29.15 37.05 -10.22
CA ASP A 633 28.95 36.80 -11.66
C ASP A 633 27.70 35.96 -12.01
N GLY A 634 26.76 35.78 -11.07
CA GLY A 634 25.56 34.95 -11.24
C GLY A 634 25.88 33.45 -11.36
N LYS A 635 26.95 33.00 -10.70
CA LYS A 635 27.45 31.61 -10.79
C LYS A 635 27.51 30.95 -9.43
N TYR A 636 26.75 29.87 -9.26
CA TYR A 636 26.58 29.15 -8.00
C TYR A 636 27.67 28.07 -7.87
N PRO A 637 28.56 28.11 -6.87
CA PRO A 637 29.72 27.21 -6.79
C PRO A 637 29.42 25.92 -6.02
N TYR A 638 29.69 24.75 -6.61
CA TYR A 638 29.61 23.47 -5.89
C TYR A 638 30.72 22.51 -6.36
N LYS A 639 31.49 21.96 -5.41
CA LYS A 639 32.62 21.02 -5.61
C LYS A 639 33.61 21.37 -6.74
N GLY A 640 33.84 22.67 -6.98
CA GLY A 640 34.80 23.15 -7.98
C GLY A 640 34.22 23.42 -9.37
N GLU A 641 32.93 23.18 -9.57
CA GLU A 641 32.14 23.56 -10.75
C GLU A 641 31.23 24.75 -10.41
N THR A 642 30.63 25.37 -11.44
CA THR A 642 29.68 26.49 -11.30
C THR A 642 28.40 26.24 -12.07
N TYR A 643 27.26 26.65 -11.51
CA TYR A 643 25.92 26.48 -12.07
C TYR A 643 25.28 27.85 -12.37
N ASP A 644 24.35 27.88 -13.32
CA ASP A 644 23.79 29.13 -13.86
C ASP A 644 22.61 29.65 -13.03
N SER A 645 22.10 28.84 -12.10
CA SER A 645 21.03 29.23 -11.18
C SER A 645 21.07 28.45 -9.86
N ALA A 646 20.35 28.95 -8.85
CA ALA A 646 20.13 28.27 -7.59
C ALA A 646 19.44 26.90 -7.77
N ILE A 647 18.56 26.77 -8.78
CA ILE A 647 17.87 25.52 -9.10
C ILE A 647 18.87 24.47 -9.59
N GLU A 648 19.72 24.82 -10.55
CA GLU A 648 20.76 23.92 -11.06
C GLU A 648 21.76 23.53 -9.97
N TYR A 649 22.10 24.48 -9.10
CA TYR A 649 22.94 24.25 -7.93
C TYR A 649 22.32 23.24 -6.95
N ILE A 650 21.04 23.40 -6.60
CA ILE A 650 20.34 22.46 -5.71
C ILE A 650 20.25 21.07 -6.35
N LYS A 651 19.92 20.99 -7.64
CA LYS A 651 19.90 19.72 -8.38
C LYS A 651 21.27 19.04 -8.32
N ALA A 652 22.36 19.78 -8.52
CA ALA A 652 23.71 19.22 -8.46
C ALA A 652 24.07 18.67 -7.08
N ILE A 653 23.64 19.32 -5.99
CA ILE A 653 23.81 18.82 -4.61
C ILE A 653 23.08 17.49 -4.45
N ILE A 654 21.83 17.40 -4.92
CA ILE A 654 21.02 16.18 -4.82
C ILE A 654 21.63 15.05 -5.66
N TYR A 655 22.08 15.34 -6.89
CA TYR A 655 22.70 14.34 -7.76
C TYR A 655 24.00 13.76 -7.19
N ASP A 656 24.78 14.53 -6.43
CA ASP A 656 25.98 14.03 -5.76
C ASP A 656 25.67 12.87 -4.79
N PHE A 657 24.53 12.95 -4.09
CA PHE A 657 24.06 11.86 -3.23
C PHE A 657 23.50 10.69 -4.05
N VAL A 658 22.65 10.98 -5.04
CA VAL A 658 22.00 9.98 -5.90
C VAL A 658 23.01 9.12 -6.67
N ASP A 659 24.14 9.72 -7.08
CA ASP A 659 25.19 9.04 -7.84
C ASP A 659 26.13 8.19 -6.97
N LYS A 660 25.93 8.19 -5.64
CA LYS A 660 26.69 7.35 -4.71
C LYS A 660 26.48 5.88 -5.02
N LYS A 661 27.56 5.10 -4.91
CA LYS A 661 27.61 3.71 -5.36
C LYS A 661 27.76 2.69 -4.22
N PHE A 662 27.00 1.60 -4.33
CA PHE A 662 26.91 0.51 -3.35
C PHE A 662 27.23 -0.84 -4.00
N GLY A 663 27.75 -1.79 -3.20
CA GLY A 663 28.02 -3.17 -3.58
C GLY A 663 29.51 -3.51 -3.72
N ASP A 664 29.82 -4.50 -4.56
CA ASP A 664 31.17 -5.04 -4.74
C ASP A 664 31.75 -4.74 -6.13
N ASP A 665 32.93 -4.11 -6.15
CA ASP A 665 33.68 -3.79 -7.38
C ASP A 665 34.20 -5.03 -8.13
N SER A 666 34.24 -6.20 -7.47
CA SER A 666 34.76 -7.44 -8.05
C SER A 666 33.79 -8.14 -9.00
N ILE A 667 32.49 -7.85 -8.92
CA ILE A 667 31.46 -8.48 -9.73
C ILE A 667 31.49 -7.87 -11.13
N ALA A 668 31.78 -8.67 -12.15
CA ALA A 668 31.88 -8.21 -13.53
C ALA A 668 31.36 -9.25 -14.52
N SER A 669 30.71 -8.77 -15.58
CA SER A 669 30.23 -9.60 -16.68
C SER A 669 31.40 -10.14 -17.50
N THR A 670 31.26 -11.39 -17.93
CA THR A 670 32.27 -12.06 -18.75
C THR A 670 32.13 -11.71 -20.24
N VAL A 671 30.97 -11.21 -20.66
CA VAL A 671 30.68 -10.86 -22.06
C VAL A 671 30.54 -9.35 -22.32
N ASN A 672 30.25 -8.54 -21.28
CA ASN A 672 30.09 -7.08 -21.39
C ASN A 672 30.84 -6.31 -20.28
N PRO A 673 32.02 -5.73 -20.58
CA PRO A 673 32.81 -4.99 -19.59
C PRO A 673 32.13 -3.75 -18.97
N ALA A 674 31.03 -3.26 -19.54
CA ALA A 674 30.27 -2.14 -18.96
C ALA A 674 29.35 -2.59 -17.81
N ASN A 675 29.00 -3.89 -17.74
CA ASN A 675 28.23 -4.47 -16.65
C ASN A 675 29.16 -4.99 -15.56
N SER A 676 29.71 -4.08 -14.75
CA SER A 676 30.66 -4.43 -13.68
C SER A 676 30.65 -3.43 -12.54
N GLY A 677 30.98 -3.91 -11.35
CA GLY A 677 31.25 -3.15 -10.14
C GLY A 677 30.01 -2.67 -9.40
N LYS A 678 30.16 -1.65 -8.57
CA LYS A 678 29.08 -1.07 -7.76
C LYS A 678 27.95 -0.44 -8.60
N LEU A 679 26.79 -0.26 -7.98
CA LEU A 679 25.57 0.34 -8.56
C LEU A 679 25.24 1.66 -7.88
N SER A 680 24.71 2.63 -8.61
CA SER A 680 24.25 3.88 -7.99
C SER A 680 22.91 3.69 -7.28
N LEU A 681 22.53 4.64 -6.42
CA LEU A 681 21.18 4.65 -5.81
C LEU A 681 20.09 4.68 -6.90
N LYS A 682 20.31 5.43 -7.98
CA LYS A 682 19.41 5.44 -9.15
C LYS A 682 19.23 4.06 -9.78
N ASP A 683 20.30 3.27 -9.89
CA ASP A 683 20.22 1.89 -10.41
C ASP A 683 19.41 0.99 -9.44
N ILE A 684 19.58 1.14 -8.13
CA ILE A 684 18.84 0.38 -7.10
C ILE A 684 17.34 0.71 -7.14
N VAL A 685 16.99 2.00 -7.08
CA VAL A 685 15.60 2.50 -7.09
C VAL A 685 14.89 2.20 -8.42
N THR A 686 15.63 2.04 -9.51
CA THR A 686 15.07 1.56 -10.79
C THR A 686 14.80 0.06 -10.77
N PHE A 687 15.73 -0.72 -10.22
CA PHE A 687 15.64 -2.19 -10.24
C PHE A 687 14.49 -2.70 -9.39
N ILE A 688 14.36 -2.24 -8.15
CA ILE A 688 13.37 -2.74 -7.17
C ILE A 688 11.96 -2.80 -7.79
N PRO A 689 11.38 -1.69 -8.31
CA PRO A 689 10.03 -1.74 -8.86
C PRO A 689 9.95 -2.51 -10.18
N THR A 690 11.03 -2.63 -10.97
CA THR A 690 11.03 -3.50 -12.18
C THR A 690 11.06 -4.98 -11.82
N ALA A 691 11.83 -5.36 -10.79
CA ALA A 691 11.90 -6.73 -10.30
C ALA A 691 10.56 -7.14 -9.68
N HIS A 692 9.95 -6.23 -8.91
CA HIS A 692 8.63 -6.43 -8.29
C HIS A 692 7.50 -6.57 -9.33
N ALA A 693 7.50 -5.71 -10.36
CA ALA A 693 6.52 -5.82 -11.45
C ALA A 693 6.56 -7.19 -12.17
N GLU A 694 7.73 -7.82 -12.23
CA GLU A 694 7.94 -9.13 -12.85
C GLU A 694 7.80 -10.34 -11.91
N GLY A 695 7.71 -10.14 -10.59
CA GLY A 695 7.82 -11.24 -9.61
C GLY A 695 9.22 -11.88 -9.64
N THR A 696 10.26 -11.04 -9.78
CA THR A 696 11.67 -11.48 -9.85
C THR A 696 12.55 -10.71 -8.87
N GLU A 697 12.08 -10.52 -7.66
CA GLU A 697 12.79 -9.92 -6.53
C GLU A 697 14.05 -10.70 -6.17
N VAL A 698 14.99 -10.03 -5.50
CA VAL A 698 16.25 -10.64 -5.06
C VAL A 698 16.23 -10.83 -3.56
N LYS A 699 16.79 -11.93 -3.07
CA LYS A 699 16.89 -12.13 -1.63
C LYS A 699 17.84 -11.10 -1.01
N LEU A 700 17.38 -10.37 0.02
CA LEU A 700 18.27 -9.60 0.90
C LEU A 700 19.15 -10.56 1.69
N CYS A 701 20.47 -10.36 1.58
CA CYS A 701 21.46 -11.19 2.26
C CYS A 701 22.01 -10.43 3.46
N LEU A 702 21.68 -10.89 4.67
CA LEU A 702 22.11 -10.25 5.93
C LEU A 702 23.53 -10.69 6.32
N THR A 703 24.00 -11.84 5.82
CA THR A 703 25.33 -12.38 6.10
C THR A 703 26.12 -12.67 4.82
N ASP A 704 27.45 -12.67 4.93
CA ASP A 704 28.32 -13.07 3.81
C ASP A 704 28.05 -14.51 3.35
N ALA A 705 27.63 -15.40 4.26
CA ALA A 705 27.31 -16.79 3.93
C ALA A 705 26.03 -16.89 3.07
N GLU A 706 24.99 -16.12 3.41
CA GLU A 706 23.78 -16.00 2.60
C GLU A 706 24.08 -15.38 1.25
N LEU A 707 24.89 -14.31 1.21
CA LEU A 707 25.30 -13.69 -0.05
C LEU A 707 25.99 -14.70 -0.96
N GLN A 708 26.94 -15.50 -0.45
CA GLN A 708 27.61 -16.50 -1.29
C GLN A 708 26.67 -17.62 -1.77
N ALA A 709 25.68 -18.00 -0.96
CA ALA A 709 24.67 -18.98 -1.36
C ALA A 709 23.76 -18.42 -2.47
N GLU A 710 23.33 -17.16 -2.34
CA GLU A 710 22.49 -16.48 -3.31
C GLU A 710 23.22 -16.24 -4.63
N LEU A 711 24.48 -15.79 -4.59
CA LEU A 711 25.29 -15.64 -5.80
C LEU A 711 25.47 -16.97 -6.55
N ALA A 712 25.57 -18.10 -5.84
CA ALA A 712 25.64 -19.43 -6.44
C ALA A 712 24.30 -19.88 -7.03
N TYR A 713 23.19 -19.55 -6.36
CA TYR A 713 21.84 -19.73 -6.90
C TYR A 713 21.66 -18.94 -8.21
N ILE A 714 22.04 -17.66 -8.21
CA ILE A 714 21.94 -16.81 -9.39
C ILE A 714 22.78 -17.36 -10.55
N ASP A 715 24.00 -17.86 -10.29
CA ASP A 715 24.84 -18.47 -11.31
C ASP A 715 24.24 -19.75 -11.93
N ALA A 716 23.38 -20.46 -11.19
CA ALA A 716 22.73 -21.68 -11.64
C ALA A 716 21.42 -21.45 -12.42
N HIS A 717 20.74 -20.33 -12.20
CA HIS A 717 19.38 -20.11 -12.72
C HIS A 717 19.28 -18.94 -13.73
N PHE A 718 20.27 -18.04 -13.80
CA PHE A 718 20.22 -16.87 -14.69
C PHE A 718 21.37 -16.88 -15.72
N ALA A 719 21.12 -16.24 -16.86
CA ALA A 719 22.11 -16.06 -17.92
C ALA A 719 22.53 -14.58 -18.07
N GLU A 720 23.71 -14.34 -18.64
CA GLU A 720 24.09 -12.98 -19.06
C GLU A 720 23.37 -12.61 -20.36
N THR A 721 22.85 -11.38 -20.45
CA THR A 721 22.16 -10.89 -21.65
C THR A 721 23.12 -10.79 -22.84
N ASP A 722 22.79 -11.45 -23.96
CA ASP A 722 23.57 -11.36 -25.20
C ASP A 722 23.34 -10.02 -25.90
N CYS A 723 24.36 -9.16 -25.82
CA CYS A 723 24.36 -7.84 -26.43
C CYS A 723 25.00 -7.79 -27.85
N THR A 724 25.17 -8.94 -28.50
CA THR A 724 25.85 -9.02 -29.81
C THR A 724 25.06 -8.29 -30.88
N GLY A 725 25.64 -7.25 -31.48
CA GLY A 725 25.04 -6.46 -32.56
C GLY A 725 24.35 -5.16 -32.14
N MET A 726 24.21 -4.90 -30.84
CA MET A 726 23.64 -3.65 -30.29
C MET A 726 24.61 -2.46 -30.33
N THR A 727 24.09 -1.22 -30.32
CA THR A 727 24.93 -0.01 -30.19
C THR A 727 25.47 0.14 -28.77
N ALA A 728 26.48 0.99 -28.54
CA ALA A 728 27.04 1.17 -27.20
C ALA A 728 26.04 1.74 -26.18
N ALA A 729 25.08 2.55 -26.62
CA ALA A 729 24.02 3.09 -25.78
C ALA A 729 22.98 2.01 -25.43
N ASP A 730 22.53 1.24 -26.45
CA ASP A 730 21.60 0.13 -26.25
C ASP A 730 22.20 -0.94 -25.32
N LYS A 731 23.51 -1.20 -25.46
CA LYS A 731 24.27 -2.11 -24.59
C LYS A 731 24.30 -1.69 -23.13
N LEU A 732 24.26 -0.40 -22.83
CA LEU A 732 24.31 0.09 -21.46
C LEU A 732 22.99 -0.17 -20.71
N GLN A 733 21.90 -0.33 -21.46
CA GLN A 733 20.55 -0.50 -20.93
C GLN A 733 20.09 -1.96 -20.96
N ALA A 734 20.42 -2.71 -22.02
CA ALA A 734 20.00 -4.10 -22.17
C ALA A 734 20.48 -5.05 -21.05
N PHE A 735 21.54 -4.72 -20.30
CA PHE A 735 21.97 -5.52 -19.15
C PHE A 735 21.36 -5.07 -17.81
N LYS A 736 20.68 -3.92 -17.75
CA LYS A 736 20.07 -3.41 -16.51
C LYS A 736 18.70 -4.05 -16.23
N GLN A 737 18.42 -5.18 -16.87
CA GLN A 737 17.18 -5.94 -16.67
C GLN A 737 17.29 -6.79 -15.40
N PRO A 738 16.20 -6.97 -14.63
CA PRO A 738 16.19 -7.81 -13.42
C PRO A 738 16.66 -9.24 -13.66
N THR A 739 16.48 -9.72 -14.89
CA THR A 739 16.79 -11.09 -15.34
C THR A 739 18.25 -11.30 -15.77
N ASP A 740 19.06 -10.24 -15.94
CA ASP A 740 20.49 -10.38 -16.27
C ASP A 740 21.28 -10.88 -15.05
N ARG A 741 21.94 -12.03 -15.21
CA ARG A 741 22.72 -12.68 -14.14
C ARG A 741 23.70 -11.73 -13.45
N THR A 742 24.48 -10.95 -14.21
CA THR A 742 25.53 -10.12 -13.60
C THR A 742 24.92 -8.92 -12.90
N PHE A 743 23.91 -8.28 -13.47
CA PHE A 743 23.24 -7.16 -12.85
C PHE A 743 22.53 -7.57 -11.57
N ARG A 744 21.86 -8.73 -11.56
CA ARG A 744 21.24 -9.33 -10.37
C ARG A 744 22.25 -9.58 -9.25
N LYS A 745 23.43 -10.14 -9.57
CA LYS A 745 24.53 -10.31 -8.59
C LYS A 745 25.03 -8.98 -8.03
N ARG A 746 25.19 -7.96 -8.88
CA ARG A 746 25.58 -6.60 -8.46
C ARG A 746 24.52 -6.01 -7.54
N MET A 747 23.23 -6.23 -7.84
CA MET A 747 22.11 -5.76 -7.02
C MET A 747 22.10 -6.43 -5.65
N THR A 748 22.17 -7.76 -5.56
CA THR A 748 22.23 -8.48 -4.27
C THR A 748 23.37 -7.98 -3.39
N ALA A 749 24.55 -7.75 -3.98
CA ALA A 749 25.68 -7.18 -3.25
C ALA A 749 25.44 -5.71 -2.84
N ALA A 750 24.81 -4.91 -3.70
CA ALA A 750 24.49 -3.51 -3.41
C ALA A 750 23.44 -3.36 -2.30
N LEU A 751 22.40 -4.22 -2.28
CA LEU A 751 21.37 -4.26 -1.25
C LEU A 751 21.95 -4.61 0.13
N LYS A 752 22.90 -5.55 0.20
CA LYS A 752 23.63 -5.83 1.44
C LYS A 752 24.46 -4.62 1.90
N ASP A 753 25.21 -3.99 0.99
CA ASP A 753 26.08 -2.85 1.32
C ASP A 753 25.25 -1.64 1.79
N ILE A 754 24.11 -1.35 1.15
CA ILE A 754 23.22 -0.25 1.57
C ILE A 754 22.46 -0.58 2.86
N HIS A 755 22.05 -1.84 3.09
CA HIS A 755 21.47 -2.31 4.36
C HIS A 755 22.43 -2.02 5.54
N GLU A 756 23.68 -2.48 5.45
CA GLU A 756 24.69 -2.23 6.48
C GLU A 756 24.97 -0.72 6.68
N TYR A 757 24.89 0.05 5.59
CA TYR A 757 25.10 1.50 5.62
C TYR A 757 23.92 2.27 6.22
N ALA A 758 22.69 1.81 6.01
CA ALA A 758 21.46 2.35 6.58
C ALA A 758 21.35 1.99 8.07
N ALA A 759 21.48 0.70 8.42
CA ALA A 759 21.38 0.21 9.79
C ALA A 759 22.42 0.83 10.75
N SER A 760 23.58 1.26 10.24
CA SER A 760 24.60 1.96 11.03
C SER A 760 24.32 3.46 11.23
N GLY A 761 23.29 4.01 10.59
CA GLY A 761 22.99 5.45 10.58
C GLY A 761 23.87 6.28 9.64
N ALA A 762 24.90 5.68 9.05
CA ALA A 762 25.89 6.38 8.23
C ALA A 762 25.30 6.92 6.92
N LEU A 763 24.27 6.26 6.36
CA LEU A 763 23.53 6.76 5.20
C LEU A 763 22.81 8.07 5.50
N VAL A 764 22.14 8.15 6.65
CA VAL A 764 21.39 9.34 7.10
C VAL A 764 22.35 10.48 7.40
N GLU A 765 23.44 10.20 8.13
CA GLU A 765 24.45 11.19 8.43
C GLU A 765 25.04 11.79 7.14
N ASP A 766 25.37 10.96 6.15
CA ASP A 766 25.93 11.41 4.88
C ASP A 766 24.93 12.19 4.02
N LEU A 767 23.66 11.78 3.99
CA LEU A 767 22.59 12.53 3.32
C LEU A 767 22.44 13.93 3.92
N LEU A 768 22.32 14.01 5.24
CA LEU A 768 22.16 15.29 5.94
C LEU A 768 23.39 16.16 5.79
N ASN A 769 24.59 15.61 5.84
CA ASN A 769 25.82 16.38 5.59
C ASN A 769 25.89 16.87 4.14
N THR A 770 25.55 16.03 3.15
CA THR A 770 25.57 16.40 1.72
C THR A 770 24.62 17.56 1.42
N LEU A 771 23.48 17.62 2.11
CA LEU A 771 22.52 18.72 1.98
C LEU A 771 22.92 19.94 2.84
N LEU A 772 23.16 19.75 4.13
CA LEU A 772 23.38 20.84 5.08
C LEU A 772 24.69 21.56 4.84
N ASP A 773 25.75 20.90 4.40
CA ASP A 773 27.05 21.53 4.17
C ASP A 773 26.95 22.67 3.13
N PRO A 774 26.50 22.42 1.88
CA PRO A 774 26.35 23.47 0.87
C PRO A 774 25.16 24.40 1.12
N LEU A 775 24.06 23.94 1.75
CA LEU A 775 22.88 24.78 1.97
C LEU A 775 23.02 25.69 3.20
N TYR A 776 23.77 25.27 4.23
CA TYR A 776 23.85 25.99 5.50
C TYR A 776 25.23 26.01 6.18
N ARG A 777 25.87 24.87 6.47
CA ARG A 777 27.02 24.82 7.41
C ARG A 777 28.26 25.53 6.87
N ASN A 778 28.59 25.40 5.58
CA ASN A 778 29.74 26.09 4.99
C ASN A 778 29.58 27.61 5.06
N ASP A 779 30.68 28.35 5.21
CA ASP A 779 30.64 29.81 5.31
C ASP A 779 30.09 30.48 4.03
N ASP A 780 30.28 29.84 2.87
CA ASP A 780 29.79 30.25 1.55
C ASP A 780 28.50 29.52 1.12
N SER A 781 27.79 28.92 2.09
CA SER A 781 26.54 28.19 1.83
C SER A 781 25.43 29.09 1.28
N LEU A 782 24.43 28.49 0.64
CA LEU A 782 23.32 29.22 0.02
C LEU A 782 22.60 30.12 1.04
N LEU A 783 22.23 29.57 2.20
CA LEU A 783 21.48 30.30 3.21
C LEU A 783 22.33 31.38 3.89
N LYS A 784 23.59 31.10 4.24
CA LYS A 784 24.47 32.11 4.85
C LYS A 784 24.83 33.22 3.85
N THR A 785 24.97 32.88 2.58
CA THR A 785 25.16 33.87 1.50
C THR A 785 23.93 34.75 1.36
N LEU A 786 22.73 34.18 1.35
CA LEU A 786 21.46 34.92 1.33
C LEU A 786 21.29 35.85 2.54
N LEU A 787 21.53 35.34 3.75
CA LEU A 787 21.41 36.14 4.97
C LEU A 787 22.37 37.33 4.96
N ASN A 788 23.56 37.17 4.37
CA ASN A 788 24.55 38.24 4.26
C ASN A 788 24.44 39.04 2.94
N TYR A 789 23.51 38.68 2.04
CA TYR A 789 23.32 39.36 0.78
C TYR A 789 22.75 40.76 1.01
N LYS A 790 23.29 41.73 0.27
CA LYS A 790 22.86 43.12 0.34
C LYS A 790 21.92 43.41 -0.80
N PHE A 791 20.61 43.31 -0.56
CA PHE A 791 19.60 43.71 -1.55
C PHE A 791 19.65 45.22 -1.74
N ASP A 792 20.01 45.67 -2.94
CA ASP A 792 19.95 47.09 -3.33
C ASP A 792 18.67 47.33 -4.12
N PHE A 793 17.73 48.08 -3.55
CA PHE A 793 16.45 48.32 -4.22
C PHE A 793 16.52 49.43 -5.28
N ASN A 794 17.65 50.14 -5.40
CA ASN A 794 17.90 50.97 -6.58
C ASN A 794 18.15 50.09 -7.82
N ASP A 795 18.82 48.95 -7.65
CA ASP A 795 19.02 47.97 -8.72
C ASP A 795 17.68 47.40 -9.19
N ALA A 796 16.72 47.20 -8.30
CA ALA A 796 15.35 46.80 -8.66
C ALA A 796 14.65 47.84 -9.58
N VAL A 797 14.91 49.13 -9.38
CA VAL A 797 14.43 50.20 -10.27
C VAL A 797 15.19 50.19 -11.60
N GLU A 798 16.51 50.03 -11.58
CA GLU A 798 17.33 49.97 -12.81
C GLU A 798 16.99 48.76 -13.69
N LYS A 799 16.72 47.60 -13.07
CA LYS A 799 16.29 46.36 -13.73
C LYS A 799 14.80 46.38 -14.13
N GLY A 800 14.05 47.39 -13.71
CA GLY A 800 12.67 47.62 -14.12
C GLY A 800 11.60 46.82 -13.36
N TYR A 801 11.95 46.23 -12.20
CA TYR A 801 10.98 45.61 -11.31
C TYR A 801 10.14 46.68 -10.58
N LEU A 802 10.76 47.78 -10.16
CA LEU A 802 10.09 48.88 -9.47
C LEU A 802 10.12 50.17 -10.29
N THR A 803 9.05 50.96 -10.19
CA THR A 803 9.07 52.38 -10.59
C THR A 803 9.65 53.26 -9.47
N GLU A 804 10.10 54.48 -9.80
CA GLU A 804 10.53 55.47 -8.79
C GLU A 804 9.45 55.72 -7.72
N GLU A 805 8.17 55.73 -8.10
CA GLU A 805 7.04 55.91 -7.19
C GLU A 805 6.86 54.72 -6.23
N GLN A 806 6.97 53.48 -6.74
CA GLN A 806 6.89 52.27 -5.92
C GLN A 806 8.09 52.15 -4.97
N PHE A 807 9.27 52.59 -5.41
CA PHE A 807 10.45 52.65 -4.56
C PHE A 807 10.31 53.68 -3.41
N ASP A 808 9.72 54.84 -3.68
CA ASP A 808 9.41 55.84 -2.65
C ASP A 808 8.39 55.28 -1.62
N GLN A 809 7.39 54.53 -2.08
CA GLN A 809 6.43 53.84 -1.21
C GLN A 809 7.10 52.79 -0.31
N LEU A 810 8.00 51.98 -0.87
CA LEU A 810 8.77 50.97 -0.13
C LEU A 810 9.68 51.62 0.93
N SER A 811 10.34 52.73 0.57
CA SER A 811 11.19 53.48 1.50
C SER A 811 10.38 54.04 2.68
N GLY A 812 9.19 54.60 2.40
CA GLY A 812 8.27 55.06 3.45
C GLY A 812 7.76 53.94 4.37
N LEU A 813 7.63 52.71 3.85
CA LEU A 813 7.28 51.53 4.65
C LEU A 813 8.42 51.16 5.62
N PHE A 814 9.68 51.20 5.17
CA PHE A 814 10.84 50.90 6.02
C PHE A 814 10.96 51.88 7.20
N ASP A 815 10.77 53.18 6.96
CA ASP A 815 10.74 54.21 8.00
C ASP A 815 9.64 53.94 9.05
N MET A 816 8.46 53.50 8.58
CA MET A 816 7.35 53.16 9.46
C MET A 816 7.66 51.92 10.32
N VAL A 817 8.19 50.86 9.73
CA VAL A 817 8.54 49.62 10.45
C VAL A 817 9.58 49.91 11.53
N ASN A 818 10.62 50.68 11.21
CA ASN A 818 11.63 51.14 12.17
C ASN A 818 11.00 51.95 13.32
N GLY A 819 9.98 52.76 13.03
CA GLY A 819 9.24 53.53 14.04
C GLY A 819 8.32 52.70 14.95
N LEU A 820 7.99 51.46 14.57
CA LEU A 820 7.13 50.55 15.34
C LEU A 820 7.91 49.61 16.27
N VAL A 821 9.23 49.53 16.14
CA VAL A 821 10.10 48.63 16.92
C VAL A 821 9.90 48.75 18.45
N PRO A 822 9.76 49.95 19.03
CA PRO A 822 9.51 50.08 20.48
C PRO A 822 8.13 49.54 20.93
N ALA A 823 7.19 49.32 20.00
CA ALA A 823 5.84 48.81 20.27
C ALA A 823 5.67 47.31 19.95
N LEU A 824 6.70 46.65 19.37
CA LEU A 824 6.65 45.22 19.02
C LEU A 824 6.24 44.32 20.20
N PRO A 825 6.75 44.50 21.44
CA PRO A 825 6.38 43.65 22.57
C PRO A 825 4.87 43.65 22.87
N GLN A 826 4.23 44.82 22.77
CA GLN A 826 2.78 44.97 23.00
C GLN A 826 1.96 44.36 21.86
N LEU A 827 2.48 44.44 20.62
CA LEU A 827 1.85 43.85 19.45
C LEU A 827 1.94 42.32 19.48
N VAL A 828 3.08 41.76 19.86
CA VAL A 828 3.32 40.31 19.99
C VAL A 828 2.44 39.72 21.10
N ASN A 829 2.40 40.32 22.29
CA ASN A 829 1.51 39.88 23.37
C ASN A 829 0.02 40.02 22.99
N GLY A 830 -0.35 41.05 22.23
CA GLY A 830 -1.71 41.25 21.72
C GLY A 830 -2.14 40.26 20.64
N LEU A 831 -1.21 39.80 19.80
CA LEU A 831 -1.44 38.80 18.75
C LEU A 831 -1.47 37.37 19.29
N MET A 832 -0.62 37.06 20.27
CA MET A 832 -0.42 35.70 20.78
C MET A 832 -1.32 35.34 21.97
N GLY A 833 -1.93 36.32 22.64
CA GLY A 833 -2.82 36.07 23.79
C GLY A 833 -2.11 35.52 25.04
N THR A 834 -0.78 35.55 25.07
CA THR A 834 0.08 35.06 26.16
C THR A 834 0.84 36.21 26.81
N ASP A 835 0.86 36.26 28.15
CA ASP A 835 1.63 37.26 28.92
C ASP A 835 3.13 36.88 28.95
N ILE A 836 3.85 37.12 27.84
CA ILE A 836 5.31 37.01 27.85
C ILE A 836 5.85 38.11 28.79
N PRO A 837 6.70 37.79 29.78
CA PRO A 837 7.20 38.75 30.78
C PRO A 837 7.83 40.00 30.14
N GLU A 838 7.46 41.20 30.61
CA GLU A 838 7.97 42.49 30.08
C GLU A 838 9.51 42.59 30.13
N ASP A 839 10.18 41.92 31.07
CA ASP A 839 11.63 41.88 31.21
C ASP A 839 12.34 41.02 30.14
N ALA A 840 11.60 40.15 29.43
CA ALA A 840 12.09 39.53 28.20
C ALA A 840 12.25 40.56 27.06
N PHE A 841 11.63 41.73 27.21
CA PHE A 841 11.57 42.81 26.24
C PHE A 841 12.32 44.10 26.67
N ASP A 842 13.28 44.04 27.60
CA ASP A 842 13.95 45.23 28.17
C ASP A 842 15.12 45.82 27.34
N ILE A 843 15.41 45.29 26.13
CA ILE A 843 16.64 45.57 25.35
C ILE A 843 16.45 46.39 24.06
N TYR A 844 15.27 46.96 23.78
CA TYR A 844 14.82 47.26 22.39
C TYR A 844 14.66 48.74 22.04
N GLU A 845 15.13 49.68 22.88
CA GLU A 845 14.99 51.13 22.60
C GLU A 845 15.86 51.65 21.42
N GLU A 846 16.76 50.85 20.85
CA GLU A 846 17.76 51.29 19.84
C GLU A 846 17.88 50.41 18.57
N ILE A 847 16.91 49.54 18.26
CA ILE A 847 16.99 48.64 17.08
C ILE A 847 16.53 49.35 15.80
N GLU A 848 17.37 49.37 14.77
CA GLU A 848 17.13 49.98 13.45
C GLU A 848 17.15 48.89 12.37
N LEU A 849 16.00 48.23 12.18
CA LEU A 849 15.88 47.01 11.38
C LEU A 849 16.24 47.23 9.89
N LEU A 850 15.85 48.37 9.31
CA LEU A 850 15.93 48.59 7.86
C LEU A 850 16.70 49.88 7.57
N LYS A 851 17.80 49.79 6.81
CA LYS A 851 18.64 50.96 6.46
C LYS A 851 18.35 51.47 5.05
N GLU A 852 18.45 52.78 4.85
CA GLU A 852 18.13 53.48 3.60
C GLU A 852 18.67 52.73 2.34
N ASN A 853 17.74 52.37 1.47
CA ASN A 853 17.89 51.78 0.13
C ASN A 853 18.50 50.37 0.03
N ASN A 854 18.92 49.75 1.14
CA ASN A 854 19.49 48.41 1.10
C ASN A 854 19.19 47.60 2.37
N VAL A 855 18.85 46.31 2.20
CA VAL A 855 18.52 45.41 3.31
C VAL A 855 19.45 44.20 3.31
N ILE A 856 19.93 43.82 4.50
CA ILE A 856 20.68 42.58 4.76
C ILE A 856 19.84 41.75 5.74
N LEU A 857 19.30 40.63 5.27
CA LEU A 857 18.33 39.84 6.04
C LEU A 857 18.90 39.31 7.37
N GLY A 858 20.15 38.87 7.39
CA GLY A 858 20.81 38.36 8.59
C GLY A 858 20.91 39.40 9.70
N VAL A 859 21.18 40.67 9.37
CA VAL A 859 21.23 41.77 10.35
C VAL A 859 19.84 42.00 10.95
N VAL A 860 18.79 42.00 10.13
CA VAL A 860 17.40 42.14 10.59
C VAL A 860 17.04 41.02 11.58
N VAL A 861 17.37 39.77 11.25
CA VAL A 861 17.02 38.62 12.09
C VAL A 861 17.84 38.57 13.38
N ASP A 862 19.14 38.88 13.32
CA ASP A 862 20.01 38.93 14.50
C ASP A 862 19.57 40.03 15.48
N GLU A 863 19.15 41.20 14.98
CA GLU A 863 18.58 42.27 15.81
C GLU A 863 17.23 41.88 16.45
N LEU A 864 16.45 41.01 15.81
CA LEU A 864 15.18 40.47 16.36
C LEU A 864 15.35 39.22 17.25
N MET A 865 16.56 38.65 17.33
CA MET A 865 16.83 37.39 18.04
C MET A 865 16.35 37.37 19.50
N PRO A 866 16.47 38.46 20.29
CA PRO A 866 15.96 38.48 21.66
C PRO A 866 14.42 38.30 21.77
N ILE A 867 13.65 38.82 20.80
CA ILE A 867 12.19 38.61 20.73
C ILE A 867 11.88 37.15 20.33
N LEU A 868 12.57 36.64 19.32
CA LEU A 868 12.36 35.28 18.81
C LEU A 868 12.60 34.21 19.87
N LYS A 869 13.63 34.39 20.72
CA LYS A 869 13.91 33.51 21.88
C LYS A 869 12.76 33.46 22.87
N ALA A 870 12.20 34.64 23.22
CA ALA A 870 11.11 34.75 24.18
C ALA A 870 9.80 34.11 23.64
N VAL A 871 9.53 34.32 22.35
CA VAL A 871 8.38 33.73 21.64
C VAL A 871 8.52 32.21 21.52
N ALA A 872 9.67 31.70 21.08
CA ALA A 872 9.92 30.26 20.92
C ALA A 872 9.77 29.48 22.23
N ALA A 873 10.33 30.01 23.33
CA ALA A 873 10.20 29.40 24.65
C ALA A 873 8.74 29.36 25.15
N SER A 874 7.93 30.38 24.81
CA SER A 874 6.54 30.48 25.25
C SER A 874 5.55 29.68 24.38
N LEU A 875 5.81 29.52 23.09
CA LEU A 875 4.90 28.83 22.15
C LEU A 875 5.21 27.36 21.98
N ILE A 876 6.50 27.00 21.94
CA ILE A 876 6.96 25.72 21.40
C ILE A 876 7.81 24.96 22.44
N GLY A 877 7.99 25.52 23.64
CA GLY A 877 8.63 24.85 24.77
C GLY A 877 10.14 24.61 24.65
N PHE A 878 10.79 25.08 23.59
CA PHE A 878 12.24 24.98 23.41
C PHE A 878 12.95 26.33 23.60
N ASN A 879 14.11 26.31 24.27
CA ASN A 879 14.93 27.50 24.47
C ASN A 879 15.97 27.62 23.34
N LEU A 880 15.88 28.69 22.55
CA LEU A 880 16.91 29.06 21.59
C LEU A 880 18.15 29.63 22.30
N THR A 881 19.34 29.10 22.00
CA THR A 881 20.61 29.44 22.66
C THR A 881 21.62 29.95 21.65
N GLY A 882 22.27 31.10 21.88
CA GLY A 882 23.21 31.74 20.94
C GLY A 882 22.75 33.15 20.58
N ASP A 883 23.67 34.09 20.32
CA ASP A 883 23.35 35.51 20.18
C ASP A 883 22.92 35.91 18.75
N THR A 884 23.20 35.06 17.77
CA THR A 884 22.82 35.21 16.36
C THR A 884 21.94 34.05 15.89
N LEU A 885 21.26 34.21 14.75
CA LEU A 885 20.47 33.15 14.11
C LEU A 885 21.33 31.92 13.83
N THR A 886 22.55 32.14 13.35
CA THR A 886 23.48 31.06 13.00
C THR A 886 23.91 30.28 14.25
N GLU A 887 24.28 30.97 15.34
CA GLU A 887 24.65 30.31 16.60
C GLU A 887 23.47 29.53 17.21
N ALA A 888 22.25 30.09 17.10
CA ALA A 888 21.03 29.43 17.56
C ALA A 888 20.73 28.15 16.80
N VAL A 889 20.79 28.20 15.46
CA VAL A 889 20.58 27.03 14.60
C VAL A 889 21.70 26.01 14.77
N ASP A 890 22.96 26.43 14.87
CA ASP A 890 24.10 25.52 15.09
C ASP A 890 23.99 24.78 16.43
N THR A 891 23.59 25.48 17.49
CA THR A 891 23.41 24.84 18.80
C THR A 891 22.22 23.87 18.78
N ALA A 892 21.14 24.21 18.09
CA ALA A 892 20.01 23.31 17.89
C ALA A 892 20.42 22.05 17.11
N LEU A 893 21.05 22.22 15.94
CA LEU A 893 21.52 21.08 15.12
C LEU A 893 22.48 20.18 15.91
N HIS A 894 23.38 20.74 16.72
CA HIS A 894 24.30 19.95 17.55
C HIS A 894 23.58 19.16 18.67
N GLY A 895 22.51 19.72 19.23
CA GLY A 895 21.70 19.06 20.26
C GLY A 895 20.80 17.94 19.72
N TYR A 896 20.33 18.06 18.47
CA TYR A 896 19.37 17.14 17.86
C TYR A 896 20.00 16.07 16.97
N LEU A 897 21.06 16.38 16.21
CA LEU A 897 21.70 15.44 15.29
C LEU A 897 22.74 14.56 16.00
N THR A 898 22.24 13.62 16.81
CA THR A 898 23.06 12.67 17.59
C THR A 898 23.26 11.33 16.85
N GLU A 899 24.20 10.51 17.33
CA GLU A 899 24.40 9.13 16.83
C GLU A 899 23.10 8.31 16.92
N SER A 900 22.34 8.44 18.01
CA SER A 900 21.06 7.76 18.17
C SER A 900 19.99 8.23 17.17
N PHE A 901 19.99 9.52 16.81
CA PHE A 901 19.09 10.06 15.78
C PHE A 901 19.41 9.46 14.41
N TYR A 902 20.69 9.42 14.03
CA TYR A 902 21.11 8.84 12.76
C TYR A 902 20.84 7.34 12.69
N VAL A 903 21.17 6.57 13.73
CA VAL A 903 20.89 5.13 13.80
C VAL A 903 19.39 4.87 13.78
N GLY A 904 18.59 5.66 14.50
CA GLY A 904 17.14 5.51 14.52
C GLY A 904 16.49 5.72 13.16
N LEU A 905 16.80 6.84 12.49
CA LEU A 905 16.29 7.11 11.14
C LEU A 905 16.89 6.16 10.10
N GLY A 906 18.14 5.74 10.30
CA GLY A 906 18.82 4.76 9.46
C GLY A 906 18.18 3.38 9.53
N GLY A 907 17.77 2.93 10.72
CA GLY A 907 17.02 1.69 10.92
C GLY A 907 15.64 1.71 10.26
N ILE A 908 14.95 2.86 10.26
CA ILE A 908 13.68 3.01 9.52
C ILE A 908 13.91 2.84 8.01
N LEU A 909 14.91 3.53 7.45
CA LEU A 909 15.25 3.39 6.03
C LEU A 909 15.65 1.95 5.68
N ASP A 910 16.30 1.27 6.62
CA ASP A 910 16.68 -0.12 6.48
C ASP A 910 15.47 -1.06 6.41
N GLU A 911 14.50 -0.90 7.31
CA GLU A 911 13.25 -1.68 7.28
C GLU A 911 12.49 -1.46 5.96
N ILE A 912 12.39 -0.21 5.50
CA ILE A 912 11.80 0.10 4.18
C ILE A 912 12.56 -0.63 3.06
N LEU A 913 13.89 -0.58 3.09
CA LEU A 913 14.72 -1.23 2.07
C LEU A 913 14.57 -2.76 2.09
N VAL A 914 14.51 -3.37 3.28
CA VAL A 914 14.25 -4.80 3.46
C VAL A 914 12.91 -5.14 2.84
N ALA A 915 11.85 -4.44 3.26
CA ALA A 915 10.49 -4.73 2.88
C ALA A 915 10.29 -4.67 1.35
N PHE A 916 10.83 -3.65 0.68
CA PHE A 916 10.77 -3.55 -0.79
C PHE A 916 11.73 -4.49 -1.54
N ALA A 917 12.82 -4.92 -0.91
CA ALA A 917 13.82 -5.76 -1.57
C ALA A 917 13.54 -7.25 -1.43
N THR A 918 12.87 -7.69 -0.35
CA THR A 918 12.68 -9.11 -0.04
C THR A 918 11.30 -9.61 -0.34
N ASP A 919 11.24 -10.75 -1.03
CA ASP A 919 10.09 -11.65 -0.97
C ASP A 919 10.23 -12.57 0.25
N VAL A 920 9.35 -12.38 1.24
CA VAL A 920 9.32 -13.19 2.48
C VAL A 920 8.62 -14.53 2.27
N TYR A 921 7.79 -14.64 1.23
CA TYR A 921 7.05 -15.83 0.88
C TYR A 921 7.50 -16.30 -0.49
N ALA A 922 8.74 -16.82 -0.53
CA ALA A 922 9.36 -17.35 -1.73
C ALA A 922 8.31 -17.99 -2.64
N ASP A 923 8.20 -17.41 -3.83
CA ASP A 923 7.23 -17.58 -4.92
C ASP A 923 7.17 -19.03 -5.50
N LEU A 924 7.09 -19.99 -4.58
CA LEU A 924 6.99 -21.43 -4.64
C LEU A 924 8.34 -22.17 -4.78
N ASP A 925 8.76 -22.79 -3.66
CA ASP A 925 10.00 -23.56 -3.36
C ASP A 925 10.46 -24.65 -4.38
N GLU A 926 9.81 -24.82 -5.52
CA GLU A 926 10.13 -25.88 -6.50
C GLU A 926 10.01 -25.40 -7.97
N LYS A 927 11.00 -24.64 -8.47
CA LYS A 927 11.18 -24.41 -9.92
C LYS A 927 12.50 -25.07 -10.38
N GLU A 928 12.43 -26.10 -11.23
CA GLU A 928 13.62 -26.81 -11.77
C GLU A 928 14.43 -25.91 -12.73
N ALA A 929 15.76 -26.05 -12.68
CA ALA A 929 16.76 -25.10 -13.17
C ALA A 929 17.10 -25.11 -14.69
N ASP A 930 16.20 -25.51 -15.60
CA ASP A 930 16.63 -25.91 -16.97
C ASP A 930 16.08 -25.08 -18.16
N GLU A 931 15.44 -23.92 -17.96
CA GLU A 931 14.89 -23.11 -19.07
C GLU A 931 15.18 -21.60 -18.97
N THR A 932 15.13 -20.89 -20.11
CA THR A 932 15.45 -19.45 -20.19
C THR A 932 14.34 -18.57 -19.58
N VAL A 933 14.68 -17.43 -18.98
CA VAL A 933 13.79 -16.65 -18.09
C VAL A 933 12.46 -16.19 -18.72
N TYR A 934 12.42 -15.97 -20.05
CA TYR A 934 11.17 -15.61 -20.73
C TYR A 934 10.25 -16.80 -21.02
N GLU A 935 10.81 -18.01 -21.16
CA GLU A 935 10.04 -19.25 -21.20
C GLU A 935 9.55 -19.61 -19.79
N TRP A 936 10.34 -19.30 -18.75
CA TRP A 936 10.07 -19.58 -17.33
C TRP A 936 8.81 -18.91 -16.74
N LEU A 937 8.52 -17.64 -17.08
CA LEU A 937 7.29 -16.97 -16.61
C LEU A 937 6.03 -17.53 -17.30
N ALA A 938 6.15 -17.92 -18.58
CA ALA A 938 5.03 -18.39 -19.40
C ALA A 938 4.72 -19.88 -19.20
N GLU A 939 5.64 -20.68 -18.66
CA GLU A 939 5.41 -22.08 -18.33
C GLU A 939 4.55 -22.21 -17.06
N PRO A 940 3.48 -23.03 -17.08
CA PRO A 940 2.60 -23.20 -15.92
C PRO A 940 3.36 -23.81 -14.73
N TYR A 941 3.47 -23.06 -13.64
CA TYR A 941 3.99 -23.56 -12.37
C TYR A 941 2.86 -23.99 -11.45
N LEU A 942 3.09 -25.06 -10.68
CA LEU A 942 2.10 -25.60 -9.73
C LEU A 942 2.08 -24.74 -8.45
N VAL A 943 0.89 -24.31 -8.05
CA VAL A 943 0.70 -23.50 -6.83
C VAL A 943 0.53 -24.43 -5.62
N GLN A 944 1.49 -24.38 -4.70
CA GLN A 944 1.44 -25.04 -3.40
C GLN A 944 2.22 -24.30 -2.31
N PRO A 945 1.63 -24.07 -1.13
CA PRO A 945 2.25 -23.24 -0.09
C PRO A 945 3.42 -23.96 0.61
N TYR A 946 3.45 -25.30 0.60
CA TYR A 946 4.56 -26.13 1.07
C TYR A 946 4.40 -27.59 0.62
N ALA A 947 5.49 -28.36 0.64
CA ALA A 947 5.57 -29.76 0.17
C ALA A 947 4.56 -30.74 0.83
N GLY A 948 3.94 -30.37 1.95
CA GLY A 948 3.00 -31.19 2.73
C GLY A 948 1.62 -31.35 2.07
N PHE A 949 1.30 -30.54 1.07
CA PHE A 949 0.06 -30.62 0.28
C PHE A 949 0.11 -31.77 -0.75
N SER A 950 0.38 -32.99 -0.30
CA SER A 950 0.48 -34.18 -1.13
C SER A 950 -0.57 -35.23 -0.74
N TYR A 951 -1.35 -35.72 -1.70
CA TYR A 951 -2.29 -36.83 -1.52
C TYR A 951 -1.91 -38.00 -2.42
N ALA A 952 -1.80 -39.20 -1.85
CA ALA A 952 -1.36 -40.41 -2.56
C ALA A 952 -0.03 -40.24 -3.35
N GLY A 953 0.86 -39.35 -2.89
CA GLY A 953 2.14 -39.05 -3.55
C GLY A 953 2.05 -38.08 -4.72
N GLN A 954 0.91 -37.44 -4.96
CA GLN A 954 0.76 -36.32 -5.90
C GLN A 954 0.52 -35.02 -5.15
N GLN A 955 1.16 -33.95 -5.61
CA GLN A 955 0.95 -32.58 -5.16
C GLN A 955 -0.44 -32.05 -5.61
N ILE A 956 -1.21 -31.51 -4.67
CA ILE A 956 -2.54 -30.90 -4.84
C ILE A 956 -2.61 -29.51 -4.17
N THR A 957 -3.28 -28.53 -4.75
CA THR A 957 -3.43 -27.18 -4.15
C THR A 957 -4.49 -27.17 -3.05
N TYR A 958 -5.47 -28.08 -3.13
CA TYR A 958 -6.52 -28.25 -2.13
C TYR A 958 -6.97 -29.70 -2.06
N ALA A 959 -7.27 -30.17 -0.83
CA ALA A 959 -8.04 -31.39 -0.58
C ALA A 959 -9.14 -31.07 0.42
N ASN A 960 -10.33 -31.66 0.21
CA ASN A 960 -11.46 -31.46 1.10
C ASN A 960 -11.11 -31.73 2.59
N PRO A 961 -11.12 -30.70 3.46
CA PRO A 961 -10.58 -30.76 4.81
C PRO A 961 -11.42 -31.62 5.76
N LYS A 962 -12.71 -31.83 5.48
CA LYS A 962 -13.61 -32.59 6.38
C LYS A 962 -13.29 -34.08 6.47
N THR A 963 -12.34 -34.58 5.69
CA THR A 963 -12.05 -36.02 5.61
C THR A 963 -10.60 -36.39 5.30
N SER A 964 -9.68 -35.42 5.19
CA SER A 964 -8.24 -35.68 5.15
C SER A 964 -7.51 -34.67 6.03
N SER A 965 -6.93 -35.16 7.11
CA SER A 965 -6.05 -34.49 8.06
C SER A 965 -4.71 -34.05 7.45
N LEU A 966 -4.71 -33.56 6.21
CA LEU A 966 -3.52 -33.15 5.46
C LEU A 966 -3.42 -31.64 5.26
N VAL A 967 -4.52 -30.90 5.39
CA VAL A 967 -4.47 -29.43 5.34
C VAL A 967 -4.01 -28.95 6.72
N SER A 968 -2.70 -28.74 6.84
CA SER A 968 -1.98 -28.53 8.09
C SER A 968 -2.01 -29.74 9.04
N TRP A 969 -0.95 -30.55 9.02
CA TRP A 969 -0.53 -31.11 10.30
C TRP A 969 -0.21 -29.92 11.20
N VAL A 970 -1.09 -29.62 12.14
CA VAL A 970 -0.81 -28.76 13.30
C VAL A 970 0.45 -29.34 13.96
N GLY A 971 1.60 -28.79 13.61
CA GLY A 971 2.91 -29.45 13.80
C GLY A 971 3.96 -29.20 12.71
N ALA A 972 3.67 -28.41 11.66
CA ALA A 972 4.75 -27.74 10.91
C ALA A 972 5.62 -26.92 11.89
N PRO A 973 6.95 -26.84 11.70
CA PRO A 973 7.81 -26.06 12.58
C PRO A 973 7.27 -24.63 12.69
N PHE A 974 7.01 -24.20 13.92
CA PHE A 974 6.50 -22.86 14.26
C PHE A 974 7.37 -21.78 13.62
N ASN A 975 6.75 -20.78 12.99
CA ASN A 975 7.40 -19.55 12.55
C ASN A 975 6.72 -18.31 13.15
N GLU A 976 7.36 -17.15 13.02
CA GLU A 976 6.92 -15.86 13.59
C GLU A 976 5.50 -15.46 13.13
N ALA A 977 5.15 -15.80 11.89
CA ALA A 977 3.81 -15.62 11.33
C ALA A 977 2.70 -16.36 12.10
N THR A 978 3.01 -17.43 12.86
CA THR A 978 2.00 -18.14 13.67
C THR A 978 1.55 -17.36 14.93
N GLN A 979 2.40 -16.49 15.47
CA GLN A 979 2.06 -15.56 16.56
C GLN A 979 1.37 -14.31 15.99
N GLN A 980 1.86 -13.79 14.86
CA GLN A 980 1.28 -12.64 14.15
C GLN A 980 -0.16 -12.90 13.66
N ASN A 981 -0.49 -14.15 13.31
CA ASN A 981 -1.87 -14.54 12.95
C ASN A 981 -2.85 -14.62 14.15
N GLY A 982 -2.42 -14.24 15.36
CA GLY A 982 -3.24 -14.14 16.58
C GLY A 982 -3.73 -15.47 17.14
N ARG A 983 -3.17 -16.61 16.71
CA ARG A 983 -3.57 -17.94 17.21
C ARG A 983 -2.94 -18.25 18.55
N VAL A 984 -1.63 -18.03 18.65
CA VAL A 984 -0.89 -18.11 19.93
C VAL A 984 -1.13 -16.80 20.67
N PRO A 985 -1.46 -16.84 21.98
CA PRO A 985 -1.59 -15.64 22.78
C PRO A 985 -0.39 -14.70 22.68
N SER A 986 -0.64 -13.39 22.57
CA SER A 986 0.39 -12.34 22.50
C SER A 986 0.09 -11.18 23.46
N HIS A 987 0.98 -10.20 23.51
CA HIS A 987 0.90 -8.96 24.29
C HIS A 987 0.60 -9.24 25.77
N LEU A 988 1.31 -10.22 26.31
CA LEU A 988 0.97 -10.83 27.60
C LEU A 988 1.54 -10.02 28.77
N THR A 989 0.68 -9.72 29.75
CA THR A 989 1.10 -9.14 31.04
C THR A 989 0.59 -9.98 32.21
N ALA A 990 1.42 -10.12 33.24
CA ALA A 990 1.13 -10.92 34.42
C ALA A 990 1.50 -10.14 35.69
N ALA A 991 0.55 -9.98 36.63
CA ALA A 991 0.78 -9.23 37.88
C ALA A 991 -0.07 -9.77 39.04
N PHE A 992 0.36 -9.55 40.28
CA PHE A 992 -0.52 -9.80 41.43
C PHE A 992 -1.74 -8.86 41.43
N ASP A 993 -2.85 -9.30 42.01
CA ASP A 993 -4.04 -8.48 42.17
C ASP A 993 -3.74 -7.29 43.10
N VAL A 994 -3.91 -6.05 42.62
CA VAL A 994 -3.63 -4.83 43.41
C VAL A 994 -4.47 -4.77 44.68
N ASP A 995 -5.70 -5.28 44.65
CA ASP A 995 -6.59 -5.30 45.81
C ASP A 995 -6.21 -6.41 46.81
N ASN A 996 -5.65 -7.53 46.32
CA ASN A 996 -5.35 -8.73 47.11
C ASN A 996 -3.99 -9.35 46.77
N PRO A 997 -2.86 -8.62 46.88
CA PRO A 997 -1.59 -8.98 46.22
C PRO A 997 -0.93 -10.27 46.72
N THR A 998 -1.31 -10.72 47.92
CA THR A 998 -0.81 -11.95 48.53
C THR A 998 -1.64 -13.19 48.20
N THR A 999 -2.84 -13.01 47.63
CA THR A 999 -3.79 -14.12 47.39
C THR A 999 -4.47 -14.07 46.02
N GLY A 1000 -4.17 -13.07 45.20
CA GLY A 1000 -4.74 -12.89 43.87
C GLY A 1000 -3.68 -12.56 42.82
N TYR A 1001 -4.00 -12.88 41.57
CA TYR A 1001 -3.14 -12.69 40.40
C TYR A 1001 -3.99 -12.42 39.16
N VAL A 1002 -3.48 -11.62 38.23
CA VAL A 1002 -4.18 -11.19 37.01
C VAL A 1002 -3.26 -11.37 35.79
N VAL A 1003 -3.79 -11.95 34.71
CA VAL A 1003 -3.05 -12.20 33.46
C VAL A 1003 -3.84 -11.64 32.28
N LYS A 1004 -3.20 -10.79 31.44
CA LYS A 1004 -3.74 -10.24 30.18
C LYS A 1004 -3.06 -10.86 29.00
N PHE A 1005 -3.79 -11.07 27.92
CA PHE A 1005 -3.22 -11.43 26.63
C PHE A 1005 -4.24 -11.21 25.52
N TYR A 1006 -3.77 -11.27 24.29
CA TYR A 1006 -4.52 -11.01 23.07
C TYR A 1006 -4.51 -12.24 22.17
N THR A 1007 -5.60 -12.43 21.44
CA THR A 1007 -5.79 -13.47 20.42
C THR A 1007 -6.65 -12.91 19.28
N ALA A 1008 -6.59 -13.47 18.08
CA ALA A 1008 -7.41 -13.06 16.94
C ALA A 1008 -8.92 -13.11 17.30
N GLU A 1009 -9.75 -12.31 16.62
CA GLU A 1009 -11.20 -12.19 16.87
C GLU A 1009 -11.94 -13.54 16.97
N ASP A 1010 -11.54 -14.54 16.19
CA ASP A 1010 -12.16 -15.86 16.13
C ASP A 1010 -11.51 -16.92 17.05
N VAL A 1011 -10.43 -16.56 17.73
CA VAL A 1011 -9.68 -17.41 18.67
C VAL A 1011 -10.01 -16.97 20.10
N TYR A 1012 -10.68 -17.84 20.86
CA TYR A 1012 -11.01 -17.63 22.27
C TYR A 1012 -9.86 -18.10 23.17
N ALA A 1013 -10.05 -18.07 24.49
CA ALA A 1013 -8.95 -18.21 25.41
C ALA A 1013 -9.12 -19.38 26.39
N SER A 1014 -7.98 -19.99 26.72
CA SER A 1014 -7.78 -20.99 27.76
C SER A 1014 -6.78 -20.47 28.78
N PHE A 1015 -7.03 -20.72 30.06
CA PHE A 1015 -6.04 -20.52 31.10
C PHE A 1015 -5.88 -21.80 31.91
N GLY A 1016 -4.67 -22.34 31.94
CA GLY A 1016 -4.29 -23.49 32.76
C GLY A 1016 -3.35 -23.08 33.89
N PHE A 1017 -3.56 -23.56 35.11
CA PHE A 1017 -2.60 -23.37 36.21
C PHE A 1017 -2.39 -24.63 37.07
N ARG A 1018 -1.22 -24.72 37.72
CA ARG A 1018 -0.87 -25.74 38.72
C ARG A 1018 0.17 -25.22 39.72
N GLU A 1019 0.33 -25.90 40.84
CA GLU A 1019 1.43 -25.60 41.76
C GLU A 1019 2.78 -25.96 41.14
N ALA A 1020 3.79 -25.09 41.30
CA ALA A 1020 5.10 -25.28 40.69
C ALA A 1020 5.77 -26.59 41.14
N GLY A 1021 6.35 -27.34 40.20
CA GLY A 1021 6.94 -28.66 40.46
C GLY A 1021 5.94 -29.80 40.69
N CYS A 1022 4.64 -29.59 40.49
CA CYS A 1022 3.62 -30.64 40.50
C CYS A 1022 3.60 -31.42 39.18
N GLU A 1023 3.62 -32.76 39.23
CA GLU A 1023 3.40 -33.63 38.04
C GLU A 1023 1.91 -33.74 37.64
N CYS A 1024 1.05 -32.84 38.13
CA CYS A 1024 -0.38 -32.83 37.84
C CYS A 1024 -0.71 -32.12 36.51
N ILE A 1025 -1.87 -32.47 35.94
CA ILE A 1025 -2.47 -31.79 34.78
C ILE A 1025 -2.90 -30.39 35.22
N TYR A 1026 -2.78 -29.40 34.33
CA TYR A 1026 -3.29 -28.05 34.56
C TYR A 1026 -4.79 -28.06 34.89
N ASN A 1027 -5.19 -27.24 35.87
CA ASN A 1027 -6.59 -26.86 36.07
C ASN A 1027 -6.94 -25.80 35.03
N THR A 1028 -7.85 -26.10 34.12
CA THR A 1028 -8.13 -25.25 32.96
C THR A 1028 -9.51 -24.61 33.03
N VAL A 1029 -9.59 -23.33 32.69
CA VAL A 1029 -10.84 -22.58 32.46
C VAL A 1029 -10.77 -21.95 31.08
N SER A 1030 -11.85 -22.00 30.30
CA SER A 1030 -11.87 -21.55 28.91
C SER A 1030 -13.10 -20.71 28.60
N THR A 1031 -12.95 -19.76 27.68
CA THR A 1031 -14.03 -18.99 27.05
C THR A 1031 -14.38 -19.57 25.68
N SER A 1032 -15.54 -19.19 25.15
CA SER A 1032 -15.99 -19.61 23.81
C SER A 1032 -16.99 -18.61 23.25
N ARG A 1033 -17.17 -18.60 21.94
CA ARG A 1033 -18.26 -17.82 21.31
C ARG A 1033 -19.64 -18.20 21.82
N ALA A 1034 -19.86 -19.47 22.15
CA ALA A 1034 -21.15 -19.98 22.62
C ALA A 1034 -21.59 -19.40 23.97
N THR A 1035 -20.63 -18.94 24.78
CA THR A 1035 -20.86 -18.31 26.08
C THR A 1035 -20.84 -16.79 26.02
N ALA A 1036 -20.75 -16.20 24.82
CA ALA A 1036 -20.60 -14.77 24.64
C ALA A 1036 -21.94 -14.02 24.69
N ASP A 1037 -21.95 -12.86 25.35
CA ASP A 1037 -23.03 -11.88 25.30
C ASP A 1037 -22.81 -10.93 24.12
N MET A 1038 -23.71 -11.00 23.14
CA MET A 1038 -23.67 -10.18 21.92
C MET A 1038 -24.52 -8.91 22.01
N SER A 1039 -25.04 -8.56 23.20
CA SER A 1039 -25.93 -7.39 23.38
C SER A 1039 -25.18 -6.09 23.77
N LEU A 1040 -23.86 -6.17 23.88
CA LEU A 1040 -22.95 -5.08 24.27
C LEU A 1040 -22.22 -4.51 23.05
N PRO A 1041 -21.62 -3.29 23.14
CA PRO A 1041 -20.76 -2.73 22.09
C PRO A 1041 -19.44 -3.50 21.87
N TYR A 1042 -19.19 -4.54 22.68
CA TYR A 1042 -18.11 -5.53 22.60
C TYR A 1042 -18.72 -6.92 22.78
N ILE A 1043 -18.14 -7.96 22.17
CA ILE A 1043 -18.52 -9.35 22.49
C ILE A 1043 -17.79 -9.79 23.76
N ASP A 1044 -18.54 -10.08 24.83
CA ASP A 1044 -17.98 -10.53 26.11
C ASP A 1044 -18.28 -12.02 26.35
N SER A 1045 -17.26 -12.84 26.55
CA SER A 1045 -17.40 -14.23 27.03
C SER A 1045 -16.70 -14.40 28.37
N THR A 1046 -17.44 -14.81 29.41
CA THR A 1046 -16.90 -15.05 30.75
C THR A 1046 -17.11 -16.49 31.22
N ALA A 1047 -16.09 -17.07 31.83
CA ALA A 1047 -16.18 -18.35 32.55
C ALA A 1047 -15.52 -18.25 33.93
N THR A 1048 -16.12 -18.89 34.94
CA THR A 1048 -15.59 -18.93 36.31
C THR A 1048 -15.61 -20.35 36.84
N GLN A 1049 -14.50 -20.78 37.44
CA GLN A 1049 -14.38 -22.09 38.08
C GLN A 1049 -13.50 -22.03 39.33
N THR A 1050 -13.79 -22.88 40.31
CA THR A 1050 -13.03 -22.98 41.57
C THR A 1050 -12.40 -24.37 41.72
N PHE A 1051 -11.10 -24.41 41.99
CA PHE A 1051 -10.29 -25.61 42.20
C PHE A 1051 -9.56 -25.49 43.54
N ASP A 1052 -9.80 -26.41 44.48
CA ASP A 1052 -9.09 -26.47 45.77
C ASP A 1052 -8.98 -25.14 46.55
N GLY A 1053 -10.01 -24.29 46.44
CA GLY A 1053 -10.05 -22.97 47.09
C GLY A 1053 -9.52 -21.81 46.24
N VAL A 1054 -8.87 -22.09 45.12
CA VAL A 1054 -8.46 -21.11 44.10
C VAL A 1054 -9.61 -20.90 43.11
N THR A 1055 -10.07 -19.67 42.92
CA THR A 1055 -11.09 -19.32 41.94
C THR A 1055 -10.47 -18.58 40.78
N VAL A 1056 -10.71 -19.08 39.56
CA VAL A 1056 -10.29 -18.48 38.30
C VAL A 1056 -11.51 -17.94 37.58
N THR A 1057 -11.46 -16.68 37.17
CA THR A 1057 -12.43 -16.05 36.26
C THR A 1057 -11.70 -15.57 35.03
N ILE A 1058 -12.10 -16.04 33.85
CA ILE A 1058 -11.58 -15.62 32.56
C ILE A 1058 -12.66 -14.84 31.83
N THR A 1059 -12.31 -13.66 31.32
CA THR A 1059 -13.19 -12.81 30.51
C THR A 1059 -12.47 -12.45 29.23
N THR A 1060 -13.02 -12.83 28.09
CA THR A 1060 -12.54 -12.47 26.75
C THR A 1060 -13.49 -11.43 26.16
N GLN A 1061 -12.96 -10.30 25.73
CA GLN A 1061 -13.71 -9.20 25.11
C GLN A 1061 -13.18 -8.94 23.70
N THR A 1062 -14.04 -8.96 22.68
CA THR A 1062 -13.62 -8.55 21.32
C THR A 1062 -13.67 -7.03 21.21
N LYS A 1063 -12.51 -6.40 20.96
CA LYS A 1063 -12.35 -4.94 20.90
C LYS A 1063 -11.74 -4.49 19.56
N PRO A 1064 -12.23 -3.37 18.98
CA PRO A 1064 -11.52 -2.71 17.90
C PRO A 1064 -10.22 -2.10 18.44
N GLN A 1065 -9.12 -2.26 17.71
CA GLN A 1065 -7.82 -1.71 18.00
C GLN A 1065 -7.39 -0.85 16.82
N TYR A 1066 -6.90 0.35 17.13
CA TYR A 1066 -6.39 1.25 16.12
C TYR A 1066 -4.91 0.94 15.85
N ILE A 1067 -4.58 0.80 14.58
CA ILE A 1067 -3.20 0.73 14.09
C ILE A 1067 -2.95 2.02 13.29
N PRO A 1068 -2.34 3.04 13.93
CA PRO A 1068 -1.75 4.13 13.19
C PRO A 1068 -0.57 3.59 12.37
N LEU A 1069 -0.43 4.11 11.16
CA LEU A 1069 0.74 3.87 10.31
C LEU A 1069 2.01 4.43 10.97
N ILE A 1070 3.17 4.08 10.40
CA ILE A 1070 4.46 4.63 10.80
C ILE A 1070 4.39 6.18 10.74
N ASP A 1071 4.37 6.82 11.90
CA ASP A 1071 4.36 8.28 12.04
C ASP A 1071 5.79 8.78 11.89
N LEU A 1072 6.24 8.95 10.64
CA LEU A 1072 7.63 9.29 10.36
C LEU A 1072 8.02 10.74 10.68
N GLY A 1073 7.11 11.58 11.20
CA GLY A 1073 7.36 12.91 11.80
C GLY A 1073 8.04 14.00 10.96
N LEU A 1074 8.80 13.64 9.93
CA LEU A 1074 9.62 14.51 9.07
C LEU A 1074 9.56 14.09 7.59
N ALA A 1075 9.20 12.84 7.28
CA ALA A 1075 9.17 12.27 5.93
C ALA A 1075 7.78 11.81 5.46
N ALA A 1076 6.71 12.25 6.12
CA ALA A 1076 5.35 12.01 5.66
C ALA A 1076 5.01 12.92 4.48
N LEU A 1077 5.44 12.55 3.27
CA LEU A 1077 5.10 13.31 2.07
C LEU A 1077 3.70 13.00 1.52
N THR A 1078 2.98 11.98 2.00
CA THR A 1078 1.59 11.71 1.54
C THR A 1078 0.65 10.95 2.49
N HIS A 1079 1.11 10.35 3.60
CA HIS A 1079 0.20 9.56 4.44
C HIS A 1079 -0.48 10.44 5.48
N ALA A 1080 -1.73 10.82 5.20
CA ALA A 1080 -2.60 11.45 6.18
C ALA A 1080 -2.71 10.56 7.42
N GLN A 1081 -2.30 11.10 8.58
CA GLN A 1081 -2.86 10.67 9.87
C GLN A 1081 -4.38 10.66 9.69
N ILE A 1082 -5.02 9.53 9.99
CA ILE A 1082 -6.47 9.50 10.07
C ILE A 1082 -6.83 10.27 11.35
N GLU A 1083 -7.18 11.54 11.16
CA GLU A 1083 -7.80 12.39 12.18
C GLU A 1083 -9.23 11.90 12.40
N ASP A 1084 -9.40 10.90 13.28
CA ASP A 1084 -10.66 10.80 14.02
C ASP A 1084 -10.57 11.72 15.23
N ASP A 1085 -10.83 13.01 14.98
CA ASP A 1085 -10.74 14.11 15.96
C ASP A 1085 -11.80 14.01 17.07
N ASP A 1086 -12.82 13.16 16.92
CA ASP A 1086 -13.99 13.15 17.81
C ASP A 1086 -13.86 12.17 18.99
N ASP A 1087 -12.75 11.42 19.13
CA ASP A 1087 -12.51 10.41 20.19
C ASP A 1087 -13.69 9.41 20.35
N VAL A 1088 -14.52 9.23 19.32
CA VAL A 1088 -15.67 8.30 19.36
C VAL A 1088 -15.15 6.87 19.16
N PRO A 1089 -15.29 5.98 20.14
CA PRO A 1089 -14.75 4.63 20.00
C PRO A 1089 -15.49 3.85 18.92
N TYR A 1090 -14.75 3.19 18.03
CA TYR A 1090 -15.30 2.19 17.12
C TYR A 1090 -16.13 1.15 17.89
N VAL A 1091 -17.23 0.70 17.27
CA VAL A 1091 -18.14 -0.28 17.86
C VAL A 1091 -17.93 -1.63 17.19
N TRP A 1092 -17.94 -2.72 17.97
CA TRP A 1092 -17.86 -4.06 17.42
C TRP A 1092 -18.99 -4.34 16.41
N GLY A 1093 -18.59 -4.78 15.20
CA GLY A 1093 -19.49 -5.10 14.11
C GLY A 1093 -19.81 -3.94 13.15
N ASP A 1094 -19.26 -2.75 13.35
CA ASP A 1094 -19.45 -1.59 12.45
C ASP A 1094 -18.23 -1.34 11.56
N ARG A 1095 -17.77 -2.39 10.86
CA ARG A 1095 -16.58 -2.36 10.00
C ARG A 1095 -16.73 -1.42 8.80
N ASP A 1096 -17.96 -1.23 8.33
CA ASP A 1096 -18.27 -0.37 7.18
C ASP A 1096 -18.07 1.12 7.49
N ALA A 1097 -18.10 1.52 8.77
CA ALA A 1097 -17.86 2.89 9.21
C ALA A 1097 -16.38 3.21 9.45
N ALA A 1098 -15.49 2.21 9.41
CA ALA A 1098 -14.05 2.43 9.60
C ALA A 1098 -13.45 3.17 8.41
N SER A 1099 -12.76 4.27 8.66
CA SER A 1099 -12.19 5.12 7.61
C SER A 1099 -11.03 4.49 6.83
N ALA A 1100 -10.38 3.42 7.33
CA ALA A 1100 -9.35 2.65 6.61
C ALA A 1100 -9.06 1.26 7.24
N ASN A 1101 -8.02 0.57 6.75
CA ASN A 1101 -7.39 -0.65 7.32
C ASN A 1101 -6.93 -0.52 8.77
N SER A 1102 -6.92 0.69 9.33
CA SER A 1102 -6.40 0.99 10.66
C SER A 1102 -7.24 0.45 11.83
N VAL A 1103 -8.34 -0.25 11.60
CA VAL A 1103 -9.14 -0.86 12.68
C VAL A 1103 -9.17 -2.37 12.52
N ILE A 1104 -8.50 -3.06 13.43
CA ILE A 1104 -8.58 -4.53 13.52
C ILE A 1104 -9.26 -4.95 14.82
N TYR A 1105 -9.80 -6.16 14.85
CA TYR A 1105 -10.50 -6.67 16.03
C TYR A 1105 -9.69 -7.76 16.69
N TRP A 1106 -9.39 -7.55 17.97
CA TRP A 1106 -8.70 -8.53 18.80
C TRP A 1106 -9.57 -8.95 19.97
N ASN A 1107 -9.45 -10.23 20.31
CA ASN A 1107 -9.93 -10.74 21.58
C ASN A 1107 -8.92 -10.38 22.67
N VAL A 1108 -9.33 -9.51 23.59
CA VAL A 1108 -8.58 -9.14 24.79
C VAL A 1108 -9.06 -10.00 25.94
N THR A 1109 -8.18 -10.84 26.47
CA THR A 1109 -8.51 -11.74 27.57
C THR A 1109 -7.91 -11.25 28.89
N THR A 1110 -8.75 -11.21 29.92
CA THR A 1110 -8.38 -10.96 31.32
C THR A 1110 -8.69 -12.18 32.17
N VAL A 1111 -7.67 -12.73 32.82
CA VAL A 1111 -7.80 -13.81 33.79
C VAL A 1111 -7.60 -13.24 35.20
N LYS A 1112 -8.57 -13.42 36.09
CA LYS A 1112 -8.46 -13.12 37.52
C LYS A 1112 -8.43 -14.41 38.33
N VAL A 1113 -7.32 -14.64 39.02
CA VAL A 1113 -7.09 -15.76 39.92
C VAL A 1113 -7.14 -15.26 41.36
N SER A 1114 -7.85 -15.94 42.25
CA SER A 1114 -8.00 -15.57 43.67
C SER A 1114 -7.95 -16.80 44.56
N GLY A 1115 -7.56 -16.63 45.83
CA GLY A 1115 -7.42 -17.73 46.79
C GLY A 1115 -6.07 -18.46 46.72
N LEU A 1116 -5.04 -17.81 46.15
CA LEU A 1116 -3.66 -18.31 46.13
C LEU A 1116 -2.97 -18.17 47.50
N ASP A 1117 -1.91 -18.94 47.74
CA ASP A 1117 -1.10 -18.83 48.95
C ASP A 1117 -0.06 -17.68 48.82
N PRO A 1118 0.25 -16.93 49.90
CA PRO A 1118 1.28 -15.89 49.88
C PRO A 1118 2.70 -16.42 49.63
N SER A 1119 3.52 -15.68 48.87
CA SER A 1119 4.91 -16.04 48.50
C SER A 1119 5.08 -17.38 47.80
N LYS A 1120 4.01 -17.92 47.20
CA LYS A 1120 4.02 -19.22 46.55
C LYS A 1120 4.11 -19.06 45.04
N GLU A 1121 4.87 -19.96 44.42
CA GLU A 1121 5.06 -20.02 42.97
C GLU A 1121 4.10 -21.05 42.35
N TYR A 1122 3.47 -20.67 41.25
CA TYR A 1122 2.61 -21.52 40.45
C TYR A 1122 3.08 -21.48 39.00
N GLU A 1123 2.87 -22.57 38.29
CA GLU A 1123 3.10 -22.67 36.84
C GLU A 1123 1.77 -22.47 36.12
N TYR A 1124 1.79 -21.78 35.00
CA TYR A 1124 0.61 -21.54 34.18
C TYR A 1124 0.92 -21.61 32.69
N ASP A 1125 -0.15 -21.71 31.92
CA ASP A 1125 -0.15 -21.61 30.46
C ASP A 1125 -1.38 -20.84 30.01
N VAL A 1126 -1.22 -20.07 28.94
CA VAL A 1126 -2.32 -19.43 28.22
C VAL A 1126 -2.39 -20.06 26.84
N GLU A 1127 -3.59 -20.40 26.40
CA GLU A 1127 -3.80 -20.99 25.09
C GLU A 1127 -4.87 -20.23 24.32
N GLY A 1128 -4.64 -20.04 23.03
CA GLY A 1128 -5.71 -19.74 22.09
C GLY A 1128 -6.55 -21.01 21.85
N ILE A 1129 -7.87 -20.88 21.79
CA ILE A 1129 -8.81 -21.96 21.46
C ILE A 1129 -9.64 -21.53 20.26
N TYR A 1130 -9.51 -22.27 19.17
CA TYR A 1130 -10.39 -22.15 18.01
C TYR A 1130 -11.38 -23.32 17.99
N HIS A 1131 -12.67 -23.01 17.92
CA HIS A 1131 -13.73 -24.00 17.80
C HIS A 1131 -14.04 -24.24 16.31
N THR A 1132 -13.64 -25.40 15.80
CA THR A 1132 -13.82 -25.75 14.39
C THR A 1132 -15.29 -25.95 14.03
N SER A 1133 -15.60 -25.88 12.73
CA SER A 1133 -16.94 -26.15 12.21
C SER A 1133 -17.40 -27.60 12.45
N THR A 1134 -16.47 -28.52 12.72
CA THR A 1134 -16.73 -29.94 13.01
C THR A 1134 -16.96 -30.23 14.49
N GLY A 1135 -16.75 -29.24 15.37
CA GLY A 1135 -16.92 -29.36 16.83
C GLY A 1135 -15.68 -29.85 17.59
N GLU A 1136 -14.51 -29.86 16.95
CA GLU A 1136 -13.21 -30.10 17.60
C GLU A 1136 -12.56 -28.77 18.03
N ASP A 1137 -11.86 -28.78 19.17
CA ASP A 1137 -11.11 -27.62 19.68
C ASP A 1137 -9.65 -27.72 19.23
N LEU A 1138 -9.17 -26.71 18.49
CA LEU A 1138 -7.75 -26.51 18.22
C LEU A 1138 -7.18 -25.60 19.31
N ARG A 1139 -6.06 -26.01 19.92
CA ARG A 1139 -5.42 -25.30 21.04
C ARG A 1139 -4.01 -24.86 20.68
N PHE A 1140 -3.68 -23.62 20.98
CA PHE A 1140 -2.40 -22.97 20.66
C PHE A 1140 -1.74 -22.47 21.95
N SER A 1141 -0.85 -23.28 22.53
CA SER A 1141 -0.19 -23.03 23.82
C SER A 1141 1.00 -22.08 23.68
N LEU A 1142 1.00 -20.98 24.45
CA LEU A 1142 2.14 -20.06 24.51
C LEU A 1142 3.35 -20.69 25.20
N ALA A 1143 3.15 -21.44 26.31
CA ALA A 1143 4.27 -22.09 26.99
C ALA A 1143 5.01 -23.10 26.09
N THR A 1144 4.30 -23.74 25.16
CA THR A 1144 4.91 -24.63 24.16
C THR A 1144 5.70 -23.86 23.12
N TYR A 1145 5.20 -22.68 22.71
CA TYR A 1145 5.83 -21.82 21.70
C TYR A 1145 7.17 -21.25 22.17
N VAL A 1146 7.24 -20.76 23.41
CA VAL A 1146 8.44 -20.12 23.97
C VAL A 1146 9.48 -21.10 24.52
N ALA A 1147 9.23 -22.41 24.44
CA ALA A 1147 10.13 -23.41 25.01
C ALA A 1147 11.36 -23.66 24.12
N ASP A 1148 12.56 -23.63 24.71
CA ASP A 1148 13.83 -23.97 24.03
C ASP A 1148 13.80 -25.44 23.53
N PRO A 1149 14.01 -25.70 22.23
CA PRO A 1149 14.02 -27.05 21.66
C PRO A 1149 15.12 -27.98 22.24
N ASN A 1150 16.13 -27.42 22.92
CA ASN A 1150 17.21 -28.16 23.57
C ASN A 1150 17.32 -27.93 25.09
N GLY A 1151 16.39 -27.15 25.68
CA GLY A 1151 16.38 -26.76 27.09
C GLY A 1151 15.32 -27.47 27.94
N PRO A 1152 15.29 -27.26 29.27
CA PRO A 1152 14.14 -27.68 30.09
C PRO A 1152 12.89 -26.90 29.68
N VAL A 1153 11.74 -27.59 29.61
CA VAL A 1153 10.42 -27.01 29.27
C VAL A 1153 10.19 -25.73 30.07
N TYR A 1154 10.07 -24.60 29.38
CA TYR A 1154 9.62 -23.35 30.00
C TYR A 1154 8.16 -23.53 30.44
N SER A 1155 7.90 -23.26 31.71
CA SER A 1155 6.56 -23.04 32.23
C SER A 1155 6.47 -21.57 32.60
N LEU A 1156 5.45 -20.84 32.13
CA LEU A 1156 5.20 -19.49 32.61
C LEU A 1156 4.92 -19.55 34.12
N LYS A 1157 5.45 -18.58 34.88
CA LYS A 1157 5.42 -18.60 36.34
C LYS A 1157 4.70 -17.40 36.90
N MET A 1158 3.87 -17.63 37.90
CA MET A 1158 3.30 -16.57 38.73
C MET A 1158 3.77 -16.74 40.16
N LYS A 1159 4.16 -15.64 40.80
CA LYS A 1159 4.57 -15.62 42.21
C LYS A 1159 3.80 -14.52 42.94
N THR A 1160 3.03 -14.92 43.96
CA THR A 1160 2.25 -13.97 44.77
C THR A 1160 3.17 -13.11 45.65
N ALA A 1161 2.68 -11.92 46.04
CA ALA A 1161 3.47 -11.00 46.85
C ALA A 1161 3.81 -11.58 48.23
N LYS A 1162 4.87 -11.04 48.82
CA LYS A 1162 5.28 -11.36 50.20
C LYS A 1162 4.19 -10.92 51.20
N PRO A 1163 3.95 -11.69 52.29
CA PRO A 1163 3.05 -11.25 53.35
C PRO A 1163 3.59 -10.00 54.04
N ASP A 1164 2.70 -9.24 54.68
CA ASP A 1164 3.01 -8.01 55.42
C ASP A 1164 4.01 -8.18 56.59
N THR A 1165 4.31 -9.42 56.94
CA THR A 1165 5.33 -9.80 57.93
C THR A 1165 6.76 -9.73 57.40
N GLU A 1166 6.96 -9.70 56.08
CA GLU A 1166 8.28 -9.59 55.43
C GLU A 1166 8.57 -8.13 55.08
N THR A 1167 9.71 -7.58 55.55
CA THR A 1167 10.03 -6.15 55.41
C THR A 1167 11.11 -5.85 54.37
N SER A 1168 11.57 -6.84 53.60
CA SER A 1168 12.61 -6.67 52.57
C SER A 1168 12.18 -7.23 51.22
N PHE A 1169 12.37 -6.42 50.18
CA PHE A 1169 12.13 -6.78 48.78
C PHE A 1169 13.27 -6.24 47.89
N GLU A 1170 13.43 -6.85 46.72
CA GLU A 1170 14.32 -6.39 45.65
C GLU A 1170 13.49 -6.13 44.39
N PHE A 1171 13.84 -5.14 43.59
CA PHE A 1171 13.12 -4.83 42.34
C PHE A 1171 14.09 -4.44 41.23
N LEU A 1172 13.68 -4.68 39.99
CA LEU A 1172 14.35 -4.21 38.79
C LEU A 1172 13.69 -2.91 38.33
N THR A 1173 14.48 -1.88 38.02
CA THR A 1173 13.95 -0.62 37.46
C THR A 1173 14.35 -0.50 35.99
N ILE A 1174 13.39 -0.11 35.16
CA ILE A 1174 13.53 0.16 33.72
C ILE A 1174 12.83 1.49 33.44
N ALA A 1175 13.29 2.28 32.47
CA ALA A 1175 12.65 3.53 32.04
C ALA A 1175 13.00 3.79 30.57
N ASP A 1176 12.09 4.44 29.87
CA ASP A 1176 12.23 4.90 28.48
C ASP A 1176 12.75 3.80 27.53
N ILE A 1177 11.98 2.72 27.40
CA ILE A 1177 12.27 1.65 26.42
C ILE A 1177 11.54 1.86 25.09
N GLN A 1178 10.82 2.96 24.95
CA GLN A 1178 10.00 3.26 23.78
C GLN A 1178 10.81 3.21 22.49
N GLY A 1179 10.15 2.72 21.44
CA GLY A 1179 10.68 2.64 20.09
C GLY A 1179 9.57 2.84 19.07
N MET A 1180 9.96 3.32 17.89
CA MET A 1180 9.05 3.48 16.75
C MET A 1180 8.87 2.17 15.97
N ILE A 1181 9.90 1.30 15.98
CA ILE A 1181 10.00 0.08 15.16
C ILE A 1181 10.51 -1.11 15.99
N GLN A 1182 10.27 -2.34 15.52
CA GLN A 1182 10.63 -3.59 16.21
C GLN A 1182 12.14 -3.71 16.49
N GLY A 1183 12.99 -3.21 15.58
CA GLY A 1183 14.44 -3.21 15.77
C GLY A 1183 14.90 -2.46 17.03
N MET A 1184 14.24 -1.33 17.37
CA MET A 1184 14.57 -0.54 18.55
C MET A 1184 14.28 -1.30 19.86
N TYR A 1185 13.14 -2.00 19.92
CA TYR A 1185 12.80 -2.85 21.06
C TYR A 1185 13.74 -4.05 21.17
N THR A 1186 14.12 -4.63 20.04
CA THR A 1186 15.07 -5.75 19.99
C THR A 1186 16.43 -5.34 20.57
N ASP A 1187 16.91 -4.13 20.24
CA ASP A 1187 18.18 -3.61 20.75
C ASP A 1187 18.13 -3.23 22.23
N SER A 1188 17.04 -2.59 22.69
CA SER A 1188 16.86 -2.31 24.11
C SER A 1188 16.68 -3.60 24.94
N TYR A 1189 16.07 -4.64 24.37
CA TYR A 1189 15.97 -5.95 25.00
C TYR A 1189 17.33 -6.63 25.17
N LYS A 1190 18.27 -6.52 24.21
CA LYS A 1190 19.65 -7.03 24.39
C LYS A 1190 20.33 -6.46 25.63
N ALA A 1191 20.07 -5.20 25.97
CA ALA A 1191 20.59 -4.59 27.20
C ALA A 1191 19.96 -5.20 28.46
N VAL A 1192 18.65 -5.46 28.43
CA VAL A 1192 17.91 -6.10 29.53
C VAL A 1192 18.31 -7.57 29.68
N GLU A 1193 18.48 -8.31 28.59
CA GLU A 1193 18.96 -9.69 28.60
C GLU A 1193 20.36 -9.77 29.23
N ALA A 1194 21.28 -8.89 28.84
CA ALA A 1194 22.61 -8.80 29.45
C ALA A 1194 22.54 -8.51 30.96
N LEU A 1195 21.58 -7.69 31.39
CA LEU A 1195 21.32 -7.43 32.80
C LEU A 1195 20.74 -8.66 33.51
N LEU A 1196 19.81 -9.40 32.92
CA LEU A 1196 19.25 -10.62 33.52
C LEU A 1196 20.26 -11.77 33.58
N ALA A 1197 21.23 -11.80 32.67
CA ALA A 1197 22.33 -12.77 32.70
C ALA A 1197 23.30 -12.54 33.87
N ASP A 1198 23.37 -11.33 34.43
CA ASP A 1198 24.24 -10.98 35.54
C ASP A 1198 23.71 -11.53 36.88
N GLU A 1199 24.52 -12.33 37.57
CA GLU A 1199 24.17 -12.94 38.86
C GLU A 1199 23.77 -11.93 39.95
N ARG A 1200 24.17 -10.67 39.83
CA ARG A 1200 23.82 -9.60 40.79
C ARG A 1200 22.36 -9.15 40.69
N THR A 1201 21.69 -9.45 39.58
CA THR A 1201 20.38 -8.93 39.18
C THR A 1201 19.36 -10.04 38.95
N LYS A 1202 19.68 -11.31 39.26
CA LYS A 1202 18.78 -12.47 39.05
C LYS A 1202 17.66 -12.64 40.07
N ASN A 1203 17.70 -11.95 41.21
CA ASN A 1203 16.84 -12.23 42.37
C ASN A 1203 15.89 -11.07 42.74
N PHE A 1204 15.24 -10.42 41.78
CA PHE A 1204 14.22 -9.40 42.08
C PHE A 1204 12.81 -10.00 42.29
N ASP A 1205 11.98 -9.30 43.07
CA ASP A 1205 10.61 -9.68 43.37
C ASP A 1205 9.60 -9.10 42.35
N PHE A 1206 9.87 -7.93 41.76
CA PHE A 1206 9.01 -7.26 40.77
C PHE A 1206 9.80 -6.24 39.92
N ILE A 1207 9.18 -5.74 38.85
CA ILE A 1207 9.72 -4.72 37.94
C ILE A 1207 9.02 -3.38 38.19
N LEU A 1208 9.76 -2.29 38.12
CA LEU A 1208 9.27 -0.91 38.10
C LEU A 1208 9.64 -0.28 36.74
N ASN A 1209 8.65 0.07 35.93
CA ASN A 1209 8.85 0.88 34.74
C ASN A 1209 8.47 2.34 35.04
N ALA A 1210 9.43 3.25 34.83
CA ALA A 1210 9.35 4.66 35.19
C ALA A 1210 9.46 5.62 33.98
N GLY A 1211 9.09 5.18 32.77
CA GLY A 1211 9.16 6.00 31.55
C GLY A 1211 8.27 5.48 30.42
N ASP A 1212 8.45 6.03 29.21
CA ASP A 1212 7.64 5.67 28.05
C ASP A 1212 7.90 4.22 27.58
N MET A 1213 6.86 3.57 27.08
CA MET A 1213 6.87 2.24 26.47
C MET A 1213 6.65 2.28 24.96
N ALA A 1214 5.88 3.26 24.48
CA ALA A 1214 5.57 3.43 23.06
C ALA A 1214 5.85 4.88 22.65
N ASP A 1215 6.34 5.08 21.44
CA ASP A 1215 6.56 6.43 20.90
C ASP A 1215 5.22 7.14 20.62
N SER A 1216 4.20 6.37 20.23
CA SER A 1216 2.82 6.79 20.17
C SER A 1216 1.97 5.86 21.04
N GLY A 1217 1.47 6.36 22.17
CA GLY A 1217 0.61 5.57 23.06
C GLY A 1217 -0.64 5.02 22.36
N LYS A 1218 -1.15 5.68 21.31
CA LYS A 1218 -2.30 5.21 20.53
C LYS A 1218 -1.97 4.04 19.58
N ASN A 1219 -0.69 3.72 19.36
CA ASN A 1219 -0.27 2.72 18.39
C ASN A 1219 -0.26 1.30 18.96
N PHE A 1220 -1.24 0.48 18.58
CA PHE A 1220 -1.35 -0.90 19.05
C PHE A 1220 -0.11 -1.76 18.70
N ASN A 1221 0.48 -1.59 17.51
CA ASN A 1221 1.64 -2.37 17.09
C ASN A 1221 2.88 -2.05 17.94
N GLN A 1222 3.09 -0.78 18.33
CA GLN A 1222 4.20 -0.43 19.23
C GLN A 1222 4.06 -1.07 20.62
N TRP A 1223 2.83 -1.19 21.14
CA TRP A 1223 2.57 -1.98 22.35
C TRP A 1223 2.91 -3.45 22.15
N GLY A 1224 2.60 -4.01 20.98
CA GLY A 1224 2.98 -5.36 20.60
C GLY A 1224 4.49 -5.54 20.58
N TYR A 1225 5.21 -4.69 19.85
CA TYR A 1225 6.68 -4.73 19.80
C TYR A 1225 7.28 -4.66 21.20
N ALA A 1226 6.78 -3.78 22.06
CA ALA A 1226 7.26 -3.68 23.44
C ALA A 1226 6.91 -4.93 24.29
N LEU A 1227 5.67 -5.42 24.23
CA LEU A 1227 5.23 -6.52 25.10
C LEU A 1227 5.75 -7.88 24.66
N ASP A 1228 5.79 -8.13 23.36
CA ASP A 1228 6.18 -9.42 22.78
C ASP A 1228 7.70 -9.59 22.80
N THR A 1229 8.47 -8.52 22.59
CA THR A 1229 9.95 -8.58 22.71
C THR A 1229 10.38 -8.87 24.16
N TYR A 1230 9.66 -8.31 25.13
CA TYR A 1230 9.94 -8.47 26.56
C TYR A 1230 9.08 -9.55 27.23
N GLU A 1231 8.43 -10.42 26.44
CA GLU A 1231 7.48 -11.43 26.90
C GLU A 1231 8.03 -12.29 28.05
N PRO A 1232 9.30 -12.77 28.04
CA PRO A 1232 9.85 -13.53 29.17
C PRO A 1232 9.86 -12.76 30.49
N LEU A 1233 9.98 -11.43 30.48
CA LEU A 1233 9.88 -10.60 31.68
C LEU A 1233 8.41 -10.41 32.07
N PHE A 1234 7.60 -9.95 31.12
CA PHE A 1234 6.24 -9.50 31.39
C PHE A 1234 5.25 -10.63 31.69
N ALA A 1235 5.56 -11.84 31.23
CA ALA A 1235 4.83 -13.05 31.58
C ALA A 1235 5.21 -13.64 32.95
N ASN A 1236 6.42 -13.42 33.44
CA ASN A 1236 6.93 -14.14 34.62
C ASN A 1236 7.07 -13.27 35.87
N TYR A 1237 7.07 -11.94 35.72
CA TYR A 1237 7.31 -11.00 36.81
C TYR A 1237 6.23 -9.93 36.88
N SER A 1238 5.75 -9.66 38.10
CA SER A 1238 4.82 -8.57 38.36
C SER A 1238 5.46 -7.21 38.10
N GLN A 1239 4.68 -6.27 37.55
CA GLN A 1239 5.16 -4.95 37.12
C GLN A 1239 4.40 -3.82 37.83
N PHE A 1240 5.11 -2.73 38.11
CA PHE A 1240 4.56 -1.43 38.48
C PHE A 1240 4.90 -0.43 37.40
N PHE A 1241 3.89 0.32 36.94
CA PHE A 1241 4.02 1.18 35.77
C PHE A 1241 3.60 2.62 36.08
N THR A 1242 4.33 3.60 35.56
CA THR A 1242 3.93 5.01 35.52
C THR A 1242 3.88 5.49 34.07
N ALA A 1243 2.74 6.04 33.62
CA ALA A 1243 2.61 6.58 32.27
C ALA A 1243 3.59 7.74 32.04
N GLY A 1244 4.32 7.72 30.92
CA GLY A 1244 5.14 8.83 30.47
C GLY A 1244 4.32 9.83 29.65
N ASN A 1245 5.00 10.79 29.02
CA ASN A 1245 4.32 11.84 28.25
C ASN A 1245 3.81 11.35 26.89
N HIS A 1246 4.28 10.21 26.39
CA HIS A 1246 3.82 9.63 25.12
C HIS A 1246 2.57 8.76 25.29
N GLU A 1247 2.32 8.23 26.49
CA GLU A 1247 1.07 7.53 26.83
C GLU A 1247 0.03 8.40 27.54
N GLY A 1248 0.44 9.57 28.05
CA GLY A 1248 -0.44 10.50 28.74
C GLY A 1248 -1.61 10.98 27.88
N LYS A 1249 -2.82 11.06 28.47
CA LYS A 1249 -4.06 11.55 27.81
C LYS A 1249 -4.62 10.69 26.67
N THR A 1250 -4.10 9.47 26.46
CA THR A 1250 -4.54 8.58 25.37
C THR A 1250 -5.39 7.38 25.82
N TYR A 1251 -5.56 7.18 27.14
CA TYR A 1251 -6.10 5.95 27.74
C TYR A 1251 -5.39 4.64 27.34
N ALA A 1252 -4.26 4.71 26.61
CA ALA A 1252 -3.52 3.57 26.08
C ALA A 1252 -3.09 2.58 27.16
N MET A 1253 -2.64 3.08 28.30
CA MET A 1253 -2.32 2.27 29.47
C MET A 1253 -3.47 1.40 29.92
N THR A 1254 -4.69 1.95 29.99
CA THR A 1254 -5.89 1.21 30.38
C THR A 1254 -6.32 0.23 29.28
N ASN A 1255 -6.22 0.66 28.02
CA ASN A 1255 -6.69 -0.11 26.88
C ASN A 1255 -5.78 -1.31 26.59
N PHE A 1256 -4.47 -1.08 26.54
CA PHE A 1256 -3.49 -2.03 26.05
C PHE A 1256 -2.74 -2.77 27.17
N PHE A 1257 -2.38 -2.09 28.27
CA PHE A 1257 -1.39 -2.60 29.24
C PHE A 1257 -1.93 -3.04 30.63
N ALA A 1258 -2.70 -2.22 31.35
CA ALA A 1258 -2.89 -2.29 32.81
C ALA A 1258 -4.29 -2.74 33.31
N TYR A 1259 -4.34 -3.14 34.59
CA TYR A 1259 -5.46 -3.85 35.23
C TYR A 1259 -6.31 -3.10 36.26
N ALA A 1260 -5.92 -1.89 36.64
CA ALA A 1260 -6.67 -0.97 37.46
C ALA A 1260 -5.85 0.33 37.55
N THR A 1261 -5.85 1.13 36.49
CA THR A 1261 -5.39 2.51 36.60
C THR A 1261 -6.38 3.23 37.53
N PRO A 1262 -5.93 4.04 38.51
CA PRO A 1262 -6.73 5.18 38.93
C PRO A 1262 -7.16 5.86 37.63
N LYS A 1263 -8.44 6.25 37.52
CA LYS A 1263 -8.88 7.12 36.42
C LYS A 1263 -7.80 8.19 36.21
N ASP A 1264 -7.49 8.51 34.96
CA ASP A 1264 -6.74 9.72 34.63
C ASP A 1264 -7.42 10.88 35.35
N GLU A 1265 -6.95 11.20 36.56
CA GLU A 1265 -7.39 12.35 37.33
C GLU A 1265 -6.55 13.49 36.81
N ASP A 1266 -7.00 14.08 35.69
CA ASP A 1266 -6.88 15.50 35.40
C ASP A 1266 -7.89 15.84 34.29
N ASP A 1267 -9.09 16.18 34.76
CA ASP A 1267 -10.10 17.02 34.11
C ASP A 1267 -9.87 18.47 34.58
#